data_AF-A0A9Q1D4L6-F1
#
_entry.id   AF-A0A9Q1D4L6-F1
#
_cell.length_a   1.000
_cell.length_b   1.000
_cell.length_c   1.000
_cell.angle_alpha   90.00
_cell.angle_beta   90.00
_cell.angle_gamma   90.00
#
_symmetry.space_group_name_H-M   'P 1'
#
loop_
_entity.id
_entity.type
_entity.pdbx_description
1 polymer ?
#
loop_
_entity_poly.entity_id
_entity_poly.type
_entity_poly.pdbx_seq_one_letter_code
_entity_poly.pdbx_strand_id
1 'polypeptide(L)'
;MYSKRSVCSRTSLSLVHCVVSCVFNTCDVKRGVKRDVLERYPHIANLSSVGQSVQGRELWVMRITKDPTADGPGKPKFKYVGNMHGDETVSRQVLVYLIEHLLTRYGEDPRVTELVNNTDIHVMPSMNPDGFEKSKEGDCNGKNGGRENAKSVDLNRSFPDQFDTINVRKEDIPEVTAVIKWILDNKFVLSGNLHGGTVVASYPFDDSKSHDPDGHYSKSSDDALFRYLAQTYAEHNPVMRTGEPNCPDAPLETFKGGIVNGAQWYDVPGGMQDYNYLQGSCLEITMELSCCKHPLASQLHAEWDNNRESLLAYMEKVHIGVRGYVRGAENGSVLSDVRIAVAGINHNISTARFGDYYRLLLPGSYNITASLPGYLPMTVGYLPMTVGGVQVVEGKATELNFTLAAPQDFRHHHYNDMELFLIRYSTEYPAITRLYSIGTSVQNRHLYVMEITDNPGVHEEGEPEFKYIGNMHGNEVVGREVLLNLIEYLCRNYGNDPEVTQLVNSTRIHIMPSMNPDGYELAQEGDVKGYMGRNNSNNFDLNRNFPDQFVSIPDPQQPESIAVMNWLRMFPFVLSANLHGGSLVVNYPYDDNAEGRTTYSKSPDDAVFKMVSLAYAQGNPLMSKGVPCLKLYPQEFFQDGITNGAGWYNVPGGMQDWNYLNTNCFEVTIELGCVKYPLAKDLPMYWEQNRRALLQFIHQVHRGVKGMVMDGKDGTGISNATITVAEVDHPITTNKAGDYWRLLVPGTYRLTASARGYTPVSVYATVPEGGVEQVDFRLTRVRSEEGAGPTRDPTEEEFEHFIKELSSERGLEELLRSTAPHSSFRYRPYIELSEFLRGLTYNFPKITHLHSLGQSVEFRTIWALEISNKPTVDEPAEPKIRFVAGIHGNAPVGTELLLELAAFLCINYGKSPAVTKLIDRTRIVILPLVNPDGRELAQERHCASTEGLTNANKKDLDTDFFGNASQRFREMQPETEAVMKLIQTKGFTLSVALDGGSLLATYPYNKPVQPVENEDTLKYLASVYANNHPSMHLGRPGCPNSQVENIPGGVLRAAEWHSHMGSMKDFSLDFGHCPEISVYTGCCLFPSASQLSGLWAQNSKSLLSMLVEVHKGVRGVVKDRSGRPIAGAMIVLNGGVRVFTSEGGYFHALLAPGAHNIEAVADGYQQQRQKVFVSSYEAASSITIEFDMDNHIFGLPREFVVASAAASMTALVITACIIWCVCSAKSTQQKDGFHRLRQHRQDYEDDIRLTSMGSEKSLLSPEFQDESESEEDTLYANKL
;
A
#
# COMPACT_ATOMS: atom_id res chain seq x y z
N MET A 1 -2.15 -58.91 44.61
CA MET A 1 -2.96 -57.85 43.94
C MET A 1 -3.93 -57.11 44.87
N TYR A 2 -3.84 -57.20 46.21
CA TYR A 2 -4.88 -56.70 47.14
C TYR A 2 -4.38 -55.89 48.35
N SER A 3 -3.18 -55.28 48.28
CA SER A 3 -2.52 -54.63 49.44
C SER A 3 -1.91 -53.24 49.19
N LYS A 4 -2.32 -52.52 48.14
CA LYS A 4 -1.90 -51.12 47.86
C LYS A 4 -3.13 -50.21 47.65
N ARG A 5 -4.01 -50.08 48.66
CA ARG A 5 -5.29 -49.32 48.53
C ARG A 5 -5.72 -48.50 49.75
N SER A 6 -4.86 -48.31 50.76
CA SER A 6 -5.25 -47.85 52.10
C SER A 6 -4.61 -46.53 52.58
N VAL A 7 -4.06 -45.70 51.68
CA VAL A 7 -3.40 -44.44 52.07
C VAL A 7 -4.42 -43.32 52.34
N CYS A 8 -5.26 -42.97 51.36
CA CYS A 8 -6.26 -41.89 51.47
C CYS A 8 -7.51 -42.26 52.30
N SER A 9 -7.35 -42.89 53.49
CA SER A 9 -8.48 -43.20 54.37
C SER A 9 -8.23 -43.10 55.89
N ARG A 10 -7.05 -42.65 56.35
CA ARG A 10 -6.71 -42.63 57.79
C ARG A 10 -5.92 -41.42 58.33
N THR A 11 -5.61 -40.41 57.53
CA THR A 11 -4.92 -39.18 57.98
C THR A 11 -5.59 -37.94 57.41
N SER A 12 -5.46 -36.81 58.13
CA SER A 12 -6.03 -35.50 57.79
C SER A 12 -5.20 -34.76 56.74
N LEU A 13 -4.93 -35.41 55.61
CA LEU A 13 -4.28 -34.81 54.44
C LEU A 13 -5.29 -33.94 53.67
N SER A 14 -4.78 -32.95 52.94
CA SER A 14 -5.63 -32.05 52.14
C SER A 14 -6.34 -32.82 51.02
N LEU A 15 -7.52 -32.37 50.60
CA LEU A 15 -8.21 -32.97 49.44
C LEU A 15 -7.34 -32.82 48.17
N VAL A 16 -6.61 -31.71 48.05
CA VAL A 16 -5.67 -31.45 46.94
C VAL A 16 -4.52 -32.47 46.97
N HIS A 17 -4.00 -32.82 48.15
CA HIS A 17 -2.93 -33.80 48.31
C HIS A 17 -3.31 -35.16 47.73
N CYS A 18 -4.46 -35.73 48.14
CA CYS A 18 -4.90 -37.03 47.64
C CYS A 18 -5.19 -36.99 46.13
N VAL A 19 -5.64 -35.87 45.57
CA VAL A 19 -5.84 -35.73 44.11
C VAL A 19 -4.51 -35.65 43.37
N VAL A 20 -3.61 -34.71 43.71
CA VAL A 20 -2.31 -34.56 43.01
C VAL A 20 -1.46 -35.83 43.17
N SER A 21 -1.42 -36.43 44.36
CA SER A 21 -0.73 -37.70 44.59
C SER A 21 -1.36 -38.85 43.76
N CYS A 22 -2.70 -38.92 43.62
CA CYS A 22 -3.33 -39.95 42.77
C CYS A 22 -3.06 -39.77 41.27
N VAL A 23 -2.82 -38.55 40.77
CA VAL A 23 -2.38 -38.31 39.38
C VAL A 23 -1.01 -38.92 39.13
N PHE A 24 -0.07 -38.76 40.08
CA PHE A 24 1.34 -39.10 39.85
C PHE A 24 1.79 -40.45 40.44
N ASN A 25 1.08 -41.09 41.38
CA ASN A 25 1.68 -42.20 42.16
C ASN A 25 1.11 -43.62 42.00
N THR A 26 -0.14 -43.90 41.56
CA THR A 26 -0.57 -45.33 41.36
C THR A 26 -1.92 -45.64 40.65
N CYS A 27 -2.76 -44.67 40.25
CA CYS A 27 -4.13 -44.98 39.79
C CYS A 27 -4.27 -45.17 38.26
N ASP A 28 -5.13 -46.11 37.82
CA ASP A 28 -5.55 -46.26 36.41
C ASP A 28 -6.30 -44.98 35.97
N VAL A 29 -5.66 -44.15 35.14
CA VAL A 29 -6.04 -42.74 34.87
C VAL A 29 -7.22 -42.63 33.89
N LYS A 30 -8.33 -43.30 34.17
CA LYS A 30 -9.57 -43.20 33.41
C LYS A 30 -10.45 -42.07 33.95
N ARG A 31 -10.22 -40.87 33.41
CA ARG A 31 -11.08 -39.66 33.44
C ARG A 31 -11.41 -39.00 34.79
N GLY A 32 -11.26 -39.67 35.94
CA GLY A 32 -11.59 -39.09 37.25
C GLY A 32 -10.63 -37.99 37.69
N VAL A 33 -9.51 -38.38 38.32
CA VAL A 33 -8.62 -37.50 39.10
C VAL A 33 -8.05 -36.30 38.33
N LYS A 34 -7.94 -36.38 36.99
CA LYS A 34 -7.48 -35.25 36.16
C LYS A 34 -8.47 -34.06 36.16
N ARG A 35 -9.75 -34.25 36.52
CA ARG A 35 -10.72 -33.16 36.65
C ARG A 35 -10.40 -32.28 37.84
N ASP A 36 -10.37 -32.83 39.05
CA ASP A 36 -10.46 -32.07 40.30
C ASP A 36 -9.40 -30.97 40.47
N VAL A 37 -8.15 -31.17 39.99
CA VAL A 37 -7.12 -30.09 40.00
C VAL A 37 -7.42 -29.02 38.96
N LEU A 38 -7.79 -29.42 37.75
CA LEU A 38 -8.03 -28.52 36.62
C LEU A 38 -9.37 -27.79 36.71
N GLU A 39 -10.37 -28.36 37.42
CA GLU A 39 -11.63 -27.68 37.73
C GLU A 39 -11.47 -26.68 38.90
N ARG A 40 -10.50 -26.90 39.80
CA ARG A 40 -10.22 -26.00 40.94
C ARG A 40 -9.21 -24.89 40.64
N TYR A 41 -8.22 -25.15 39.79
CA TYR A 41 -7.13 -24.21 39.45
C TYR A 41 -6.95 -23.94 37.93
N PRO A 42 -8.01 -23.85 37.10
CA PRO A 42 -7.87 -23.73 35.64
C PRO A 42 -7.13 -22.47 35.17
N HIS A 43 -7.08 -21.44 36.00
CA HIS A 43 -6.47 -20.14 35.73
C HIS A 43 -4.95 -20.10 36.01
N ILE A 44 -4.39 -21.16 36.62
CA ILE A 44 -2.95 -21.28 36.89
C ILE A 44 -2.33 -22.66 36.56
N ALA A 45 -3.12 -23.74 36.49
CA ALA A 45 -2.63 -25.10 36.27
C ALA A 45 -3.07 -25.71 34.93
N ASN A 46 -2.16 -26.40 34.24
CA ASN A 46 -2.47 -27.23 33.07
C ASN A 46 -1.62 -28.51 33.07
N LEU A 47 -2.26 -29.67 32.90
CA LEU A 47 -1.61 -30.98 32.96
C LEU A 47 -1.54 -31.62 31.56
N SER A 48 -0.33 -31.70 31.02
CA SER A 48 -0.03 -32.26 29.69
C SER A 48 0.89 -33.48 29.80
N SER A 49 0.98 -34.28 28.74
CA SER A 49 2.05 -35.28 28.61
C SER A 49 2.93 -34.94 27.41
N VAL A 50 4.23 -35.18 27.55
CA VAL A 50 5.24 -34.91 26.50
C VAL A 50 5.61 -36.15 25.68
N GLY A 51 5.15 -37.33 26.10
CA GLY A 51 5.45 -38.61 25.46
C GLY A 51 5.08 -39.80 26.35
N GLN A 52 5.49 -41.00 25.96
CA GLN A 52 5.23 -42.23 26.70
C GLN A 52 6.52 -42.99 27.03
N SER A 53 6.51 -43.73 28.14
CA SER A 53 7.55 -44.69 28.49
C SER A 53 7.52 -45.94 27.61
N VAL A 54 8.53 -46.80 27.75
CA VAL A 54 8.62 -48.12 27.10
C VAL A 54 7.38 -49.00 27.34
N GLN A 55 6.75 -48.95 28.52
CA GLN A 55 5.49 -49.66 28.82
C GLN A 55 4.22 -48.82 28.55
N GLY A 56 4.33 -47.70 27.84
CA GLY A 56 3.18 -46.88 27.44
C GLY A 56 2.59 -46.03 28.56
N ARG A 57 3.36 -45.68 29.61
CA ARG A 57 2.91 -44.74 30.65
C ARG A 57 3.16 -43.30 30.19
N GLU A 58 2.15 -42.45 30.32
CA GLU A 58 2.23 -41.01 30.03
C GLU A 58 3.30 -40.32 30.89
N LEU A 59 4.19 -39.57 30.24
CA LEU A 59 5.21 -38.73 30.89
C LEU A 59 4.57 -37.39 31.23
N TRP A 60 4.00 -37.28 32.42
CA TRP A 60 3.18 -36.14 32.85
C TRP A 60 4.01 -34.91 33.25
N VAL A 61 3.64 -33.76 32.71
CA VAL A 61 4.18 -32.43 33.05
C VAL A 61 3.04 -31.52 33.50
N MET A 62 3.15 -31.01 34.73
CA MET A 62 2.30 -29.94 35.22
C MET A 62 2.93 -28.60 34.84
N ARG A 63 2.19 -27.77 34.10
CA ARG A 63 2.54 -26.36 33.83
C ARG A 63 1.78 -25.48 34.80
N ILE A 64 2.51 -24.61 35.51
CA ILE A 64 1.99 -23.70 36.53
C ILE A 64 2.42 -22.27 36.17
N THR A 65 1.47 -21.48 35.68
CA THR A 65 1.64 -20.06 35.37
C THR A 65 0.27 -19.42 35.24
N LYS A 66 0.15 -18.13 35.56
CA LYS A 66 -1.05 -17.36 35.20
C LYS A 66 -1.34 -17.49 33.68
N ASP A 67 -2.56 -17.88 33.32
CA ASP A 67 -3.03 -18.15 31.96
C ASP A 67 -2.38 -19.40 31.28
N PRO A 68 -2.44 -20.59 31.91
CA PRO A 68 -1.64 -21.79 31.57
C PRO A 68 -2.10 -22.53 30.30
N THR A 69 -3.17 -22.06 29.66
CA THR A 69 -3.70 -22.54 28.37
C THR A 69 -3.16 -21.73 27.18
N ALA A 70 -2.68 -20.51 27.43
CA ALA A 70 -1.97 -19.68 26.47
C ALA A 70 -0.47 -19.82 26.66
N ASP A 71 0.31 -19.46 25.64
CA ASP A 71 1.76 -19.33 25.74
C ASP A 71 2.11 -17.99 25.09
N GLY A 72 2.84 -17.15 25.81
CA GLY A 72 2.86 -15.70 25.61
C GLY A 72 4.19 -15.07 26.03
N PRO A 73 4.51 -13.88 25.49
CA PRO A 73 5.80 -13.22 25.70
C PRO A 73 6.06 -12.81 27.16
N GLY A 74 7.33 -12.73 27.53
CA GLY A 74 7.77 -11.96 28.69
C GLY A 74 7.73 -12.68 30.04
N LYS A 75 7.52 -14.00 30.04
CA LYS A 75 7.77 -14.89 31.19
C LYS A 75 8.91 -15.87 30.85
N PRO A 76 9.98 -15.98 31.65
CA PRO A 76 10.97 -17.02 31.43
C PRO A 76 10.38 -18.40 31.75
N LYS A 77 10.74 -19.39 30.92
CA LYS A 77 10.37 -20.79 31.12
C LYS A 77 11.36 -21.49 32.04
N PHE A 78 10.84 -22.05 33.13
CA PHE A 78 11.57 -22.81 34.14
C PHE A 78 11.12 -24.27 34.12
N LYS A 79 12.01 -25.25 34.38
CA LYS A 79 11.58 -26.65 34.61
C LYS A 79 12.20 -27.32 35.84
N TYR A 80 11.45 -28.22 36.47
CA TYR A 80 12.01 -29.27 37.33
C TYR A 80 11.71 -30.65 36.74
N VAL A 81 12.70 -31.54 36.79
CA VAL A 81 12.57 -32.96 36.43
C VAL A 81 13.01 -33.80 37.63
N GLY A 82 12.30 -34.89 37.92
CA GLY A 82 12.66 -35.83 38.97
C GLY A 82 12.48 -37.28 38.54
N ASN A 83 13.02 -38.19 39.34
CA ASN A 83 12.84 -39.64 39.22
C ASN A 83 13.14 -40.13 37.78
N MET A 84 14.30 -39.71 37.27
CA MET A 84 14.92 -40.18 36.03
C MET A 84 15.57 -41.56 36.23
N HIS A 85 16.21 -41.76 37.37
CA HIS A 85 16.39 -43.08 37.95
C HIS A 85 15.08 -43.44 38.68
N GLY A 86 14.47 -44.59 38.38
CA GLY A 86 13.13 -44.91 38.87
C GLY A 86 13.09 -45.32 40.34
N ASP A 87 14.21 -45.80 40.92
CA ASP A 87 14.38 -46.14 42.33
C ASP A 87 14.57 -44.91 43.24
N GLU A 88 14.95 -43.77 42.67
CA GLU A 88 15.12 -42.49 43.36
C GLU A 88 13.78 -41.76 43.40
N THR A 89 12.94 -42.14 44.36
CA THR A 89 11.53 -41.75 44.45
C THR A 89 11.29 -40.54 45.36
N VAL A 90 12.28 -40.17 46.20
CA VAL A 90 12.25 -38.94 47.00
C VAL A 90 12.01 -37.71 46.12
N SER A 91 12.67 -37.61 44.96
CA SER A 91 12.51 -36.48 44.03
C SER A 91 11.12 -36.44 43.38
N ARG A 92 10.52 -37.60 43.06
CA ARG A 92 9.13 -37.69 42.60
C ARG A 92 8.18 -37.03 43.59
N GLN A 93 8.28 -37.41 44.86
CA GLN A 93 7.35 -36.94 45.88
C GLN A 93 7.60 -35.48 46.29
N VAL A 94 8.87 -35.04 46.35
CA VAL A 94 9.22 -33.63 46.60
C VAL A 94 8.65 -32.72 45.50
N LEU A 95 8.68 -33.13 44.22
CA LEU A 95 8.05 -32.38 43.13
C LEU A 95 6.51 -32.43 43.16
N VAL A 96 5.91 -33.54 43.62
CA VAL A 96 4.45 -33.60 43.89
C VAL A 96 4.04 -32.62 45.00
N TYR A 97 4.82 -32.52 46.09
CA TYR A 97 4.59 -31.51 47.13
C TYR A 97 4.81 -30.08 46.63
N LEU A 98 5.79 -29.85 45.73
CA LEU A 98 6.00 -28.53 45.13
C LEU A 98 4.79 -28.08 44.29
N ILE A 99 4.21 -29.00 43.50
CA ILE A 99 2.97 -28.73 42.76
C ILE A 99 1.82 -28.38 43.71
N GLU A 100 1.61 -29.15 44.79
CA GLU A 100 0.58 -28.83 45.79
C GLU A 100 0.84 -27.46 46.45
N HIS A 101 2.09 -27.17 46.84
CA HIS A 101 2.46 -25.92 47.48
C HIS A 101 2.21 -24.69 46.58
N LEU A 102 2.69 -24.72 45.34
CA LEU A 102 2.51 -23.63 44.39
C LEU A 102 1.01 -23.36 44.09
N LEU A 103 0.19 -24.40 43.97
CA LEU A 103 -1.25 -24.25 43.69
C LEU A 103 -2.08 -23.83 44.92
N THR A 104 -1.77 -24.36 46.10
CA THR A 104 -2.49 -24.03 47.34
C THR A 104 -2.14 -22.66 47.89
N ARG A 105 -0.91 -22.17 47.67
CA ARG A 105 -0.44 -20.87 48.17
C ARG A 105 -0.61 -19.70 47.20
N TYR A 106 -0.96 -19.94 45.95
CA TYR A 106 -1.29 -18.88 45.01
C TYR A 106 -2.48 -18.04 45.50
N GLY A 107 -2.28 -16.73 45.68
CA GLY A 107 -3.26 -15.82 46.28
C GLY A 107 -3.22 -15.73 47.82
N GLU A 108 -2.54 -16.66 48.51
CA GLU A 108 -2.28 -16.58 49.96
C GLU A 108 -0.90 -16.02 50.28
N ASP A 109 0.13 -16.51 49.57
CA ASP A 109 1.53 -16.16 49.77
C ASP A 109 2.00 -15.23 48.64
N PRO A 110 2.42 -13.98 48.95
CA PRO A 110 2.92 -13.04 47.94
C PRO A 110 4.08 -13.57 47.11
N ARG A 111 5.01 -14.35 47.70
CA ARG A 111 6.21 -14.89 47.05
C ARG A 111 5.83 -15.91 45.98
N VAL A 112 4.96 -16.86 46.34
CA VAL A 112 4.41 -17.86 45.41
C VAL A 112 3.58 -17.18 44.32
N THR A 113 2.78 -16.18 44.69
CA THR A 113 1.92 -15.44 43.77
C THR A 113 2.73 -14.64 42.74
N GLU A 114 3.81 -13.98 43.16
CA GLU A 114 4.73 -13.28 42.26
C GLU A 114 5.45 -14.26 41.32
N LEU A 115 5.94 -15.39 41.84
CA LEU A 115 6.63 -16.41 41.06
C LEU A 115 5.72 -17.01 39.97
N VAL A 116 4.49 -17.41 40.30
CA VAL A 116 3.52 -18.01 39.35
C VAL A 116 2.93 -16.97 38.37
N ASN A 117 2.88 -15.69 38.74
CA ASN A 117 2.47 -14.64 37.80
C ASN A 117 3.53 -14.39 36.73
N ASN A 118 4.80 -14.29 37.13
CA ASN A 118 5.90 -13.84 36.27
C ASN A 118 6.69 -14.96 35.58
N THR A 119 6.57 -16.21 36.03
CA THR A 119 7.33 -17.36 35.51
C THR A 119 6.41 -18.35 34.79
N ASP A 120 6.92 -19.06 33.79
CA ASP A 120 6.24 -20.23 33.22
C ASP A 120 6.89 -21.51 33.75
N ILE A 121 6.32 -22.06 34.83
CA ILE A 121 6.92 -23.14 35.62
C ILE A 121 6.42 -24.49 35.12
N HIS A 122 7.33 -25.37 34.70
CA HIS A 122 7.00 -26.75 34.36
C HIS A 122 7.57 -27.72 35.39
N VAL A 123 6.80 -28.72 35.81
CA VAL A 123 7.25 -29.76 36.75
C VAL A 123 6.93 -31.14 36.17
N MET A 124 7.95 -31.98 36.02
CA MET A 124 7.87 -33.39 35.66
C MET A 124 8.29 -34.24 36.87
N PRO A 125 7.34 -34.74 37.69
CA PRO A 125 7.68 -35.56 38.86
C PRO A 125 8.31 -36.92 38.53
N SER A 126 8.17 -37.42 37.31
CA SER A 126 8.80 -38.69 36.90
C SER A 126 9.08 -38.74 35.41
N MET A 127 10.37 -38.84 35.08
CA MET A 127 10.84 -39.20 33.74
C MET A 127 10.87 -40.72 33.53
N ASN A 128 11.09 -41.52 34.59
CA ASN A 128 11.10 -42.99 34.53
C ASN A 128 9.98 -43.63 35.38
N PRO A 129 8.71 -43.55 34.95
CA PRO A 129 7.59 -44.18 35.66
C PRO A 129 7.64 -45.72 35.60
N ASP A 130 8.41 -46.29 34.66
CA ASP A 130 8.56 -47.73 34.48
C ASP A 130 9.52 -48.36 35.49
N GLY A 131 10.60 -47.66 35.84
CA GLY A 131 11.51 -48.00 36.91
C GLY A 131 10.87 -47.82 38.29
N PHE A 132 10.10 -46.74 38.48
CA PHE A 132 9.34 -46.48 39.71
C PHE A 132 8.43 -47.64 40.11
N GLU A 133 7.65 -48.17 39.17
CA GLU A 133 6.74 -49.31 39.41
C GLU A 133 7.46 -50.65 39.71
N LYS A 134 8.78 -50.74 39.46
CA LYS A 134 9.63 -51.87 39.89
C LYS A 134 10.23 -51.68 41.28
N SER A 135 10.45 -50.43 41.71
CA SER A 135 11.15 -50.09 42.96
C SER A 135 10.33 -50.41 44.22
N LYS A 136 10.97 -50.34 45.40
CA LYS A 136 10.35 -50.74 46.68
C LYS A 136 10.56 -49.71 47.79
N GLU A 137 9.48 -49.39 48.49
CA GLU A 137 9.48 -48.51 49.66
C GLU A 137 10.41 -49.04 50.76
N GLY A 138 11.27 -48.18 51.30
CA GLY A 138 12.29 -48.52 52.30
C GLY A 138 13.63 -48.97 51.70
N ASP A 139 13.78 -49.07 50.37
CA ASP A 139 15.07 -49.35 49.73
C ASP A 139 15.87 -48.06 49.54
N CYS A 140 16.55 -47.62 50.59
CA CYS A 140 17.44 -46.45 50.53
C CYS A 140 18.61 -46.61 49.54
N ASN A 141 18.93 -47.84 49.14
CA ASN A 141 20.17 -48.19 48.44
C ASN A 141 19.98 -48.58 46.96
N GLY A 142 18.74 -48.67 46.48
CA GLY A 142 18.42 -49.18 45.12
C GLY A 142 18.68 -50.67 44.92
N LYS A 143 18.94 -51.45 45.98
CA LYS A 143 19.39 -52.86 45.92
C LYS A 143 18.33 -53.83 45.37
N ASN A 144 17.08 -53.40 45.21
CA ASN A 144 15.98 -54.16 44.63
C ASN A 144 15.71 -53.85 43.15
N GLY A 145 16.47 -52.93 42.55
CA GLY A 145 16.32 -52.50 41.15
C GLY A 145 15.17 -51.54 40.91
N GLY A 146 15.08 -51.05 39.67
CA GLY A 146 14.14 -49.98 39.27
C GLY A 146 14.82 -48.67 38.87
N ARG A 147 16.15 -48.60 38.91
CA ARG A 147 16.94 -47.48 38.40
C ARG A 147 16.67 -47.22 36.92
N GLU A 148 16.82 -48.25 36.11
CA GLU A 148 16.72 -48.21 34.65
C GLU A 148 15.27 -48.19 34.16
N ASN A 149 15.04 -47.87 32.88
CA ASN A 149 13.70 -47.98 32.28
C ASN A 149 13.26 -49.44 32.06
N ALA A 150 12.14 -49.69 31.39
CA ALA A 150 11.69 -51.06 31.15
C ALA A 150 12.56 -51.89 30.17
N LYS A 151 13.51 -51.29 29.44
CA LYS A 151 14.54 -51.99 28.64
C LYS A 151 15.85 -52.25 29.39
N SER A 152 15.96 -51.86 30.65
CA SER A 152 17.23 -51.85 31.41
C SER A 152 18.29 -50.91 30.81
N VAL A 153 17.86 -49.76 30.30
CA VAL A 153 18.73 -48.64 29.91
C VAL A 153 18.69 -47.55 30.99
N ASP A 154 19.85 -47.02 31.38
CA ASP A 154 19.96 -45.85 32.25
C ASP A 154 19.71 -44.57 31.42
N LEU A 155 18.67 -43.82 31.79
CA LEU A 155 18.24 -42.63 31.07
C LEU A 155 19.24 -41.47 31.24
N ASN A 156 20.02 -41.44 32.33
CA ASN A 156 21.04 -40.41 32.58
C ASN A 156 22.41 -40.76 31.96
N ARG A 157 22.43 -41.69 31.00
CA ARG A 157 23.59 -42.07 30.15
C ARG A 157 23.19 -42.15 28.67
N SER A 158 22.15 -41.40 28.29
CA SER A 158 21.42 -41.56 27.03
C SER A 158 21.18 -40.25 26.26
N PHE A 159 21.59 -39.09 26.80
CA PHE A 159 21.49 -37.79 26.13
C PHE A 159 22.78 -37.50 25.33
N PRO A 160 22.72 -37.01 24.07
CA PRO A 160 23.92 -36.72 23.29
C PRO A 160 24.92 -35.78 23.98
N ASP A 161 26.19 -36.16 24.02
CA ASP A 161 27.28 -35.46 24.70
C ASP A 161 28.22 -34.69 23.72
N GLN A 162 29.12 -33.86 24.26
CA GLN A 162 30.14 -33.09 23.53
C GLN A 162 31.41 -33.89 23.14
N PHE A 163 31.73 -34.98 23.83
CA PHE A 163 32.92 -35.80 23.58
C PHE A 163 32.59 -37.08 22.81
N ASP A 164 31.49 -37.76 23.15
CA ASP A 164 31.25 -39.13 22.68
C ASP A 164 29.89 -39.34 21.96
N THR A 165 29.84 -40.33 21.06
CA THR A 165 28.63 -40.62 20.25
C THR A 165 27.82 -41.77 20.84
N ILE A 166 26.71 -41.42 21.49
CA ILE A 166 25.88 -42.40 22.21
C ILE A 166 25.10 -43.30 21.26
N ASN A 167 25.49 -44.58 21.23
CA ASN A 167 24.94 -45.62 20.37
C ASN A 167 23.75 -46.36 21.02
N VAL A 168 22.72 -45.62 21.44
CA VAL A 168 21.46 -46.18 21.97
C VAL A 168 20.32 -45.99 20.96
N ARG A 169 19.51 -47.04 20.75
CA ARG A 169 18.36 -47.01 19.83
C ARG A 169 17.21 -46.19 20.41
N LYS A 170 16.59 -45.32 19.61
CA LYS A 170 15.50 -44.45 20.06
C LYS A 170 14.27 -45.25 20.54
N GLU A 171 14.04 -46.43 19.98
CA GLU A 171 12.95 -47.34 20.40
C GLU A 171 13.16 -47.94 21.81
N ASP A 172 14.38 -47.92 22.35
CA ASP A 172 14.69 -48.39 23.70
C ASP A 172 14.73 -47.26 24.76
N ILE A 173 14.72 -45.99 24.32
CA ILE A 173 14.70 -44.77 25.15
C ILE A 173 13.65 -43.74 24.67
N PRO A 174 12.36 -44.11 24.58
CA PRO A 174 11.30 -43.17 24.25
C PRO A 174 11.17 -42.04 25.29
N GLU A 175 11.54 -42.29 26.55
CA GLU A 175 11.55 -41.28 27.63
C GLU A 175 12.51 -40.12 27.32
N VAL A 176 13.76 -40.45 26.99
CA VAL A 176 14.81 -39.47 26.63
C VAL A 176 14.44 -38.77 25.32
N THR A 177 13.89 -39.51 24.34
CA THR A 177 13.44 -38.94 23.07
C THR A 177 12.33 -37.89 23.27
N ALA A 178 11.38 -38.15 24.18
CA ALA A 178 10.34 -37.21 24.55
C ALA A 178 10.88 -35.97 25.30
N VAL A 179 11.80 -36.16 26.25
CA VAL A 179 12.41 -35.06 27.01
C VAL A 179 13.32 -34.19 26.13
N ILE A 180 14.11 -34.78 25.22
CA ILE A 180 14.89 -34.05 24.21
C ILE A 180 13.99 -33.15 23.36
N LYS A 181 12.88 -33.68 22.84
CA LYS A 181 11.91 -32.89 22.08
C LYS A 181 11.34 -31.75 22.96
N TRP A 182 10.92 -32.08 24.17
CA TRP A 182 10.31 -31.11 25.09
C TRP A 182 11.26 -29.94 25.44
N ILE A 183 12.56 -30.20 25.61
CA ILE A 183 13.59 -29.18 25.81
C ILE A 183 13.65 -28.22 24.60
N LEU A 184 13.80 -28.78 23.40
CA LEU A 184 13.99 -27.99 22.16
C LEU A 184 12.72 -27.19 21.79
N ASP A 185 11.54 -27.78 21.97
CA ASP A 185 10.24 -27.15 21.67
C ASP A 185 9.93 -25.95 22.58
N ASN A 186 10.53 -25.87 23.79
CA ASN A 186 10.12 -24.90 24.83
C ASN A 186 11.18 -23.84 25.20
N LYS A 187 12.46 -24.02 24.84
CA LYS A 187 13.54 -23.03 25.09
C LYS A 187 13.61 -22.59 26.57
N PHE A 188 13.81 -23.56 27.48
CA PHE A 188 13.91 -23.29 28.92
C PHE A 188 15.13 -22.42 29.25
N VAL A 189 15.01 -21.58 30.29
CA VAL A 189 16.05 -20.67 30.76
C VAL A 189 16.87 -21.29 31.89
N LEU A 190 16.18 -21.91 32.85
CA LEU A 190 16.77 -22.51 34.05
C LEU A 190 16.05 -23.82 34.40
N SER A 191 16.79 -24.78 34.95
CA SER A 191 16.31 -26.13 35.25
C SER A 191 16.97 -26.76 36.47
N GLY A 192 16.22 -27.59 37.19
CA GLY A 192 16.80 -28.55 38.15
C GLY A 192 16.46 -30.00 37.80
N ASN A 193 17.46 -30.88 37.92
CA ASN A 193 17.31 -32.33 37.79
C ASN A 193 17.46 -32.99 39.18
N LEU A 194 16.41 -33.65 39.70
CA LEU A 194 16.33 -34.06 41.11
C LEU A 194 16.49 -35.57 41.29
N HIS A 195 17.46 -35.93 42.13
CA HIS A 195 17.96 -37.30 42.35
C HIS A 195 17.99 -37.67 43.84
N GLY A 196 18.48 -38.86 44.17
CA GLY A 196 18.69 -39.28 45.56
C GLY A 196 19.76 -40.37 45.71
N GLY A 197 20.33 -40.46 46.91
CA GLY A 197 21.42 -41.35 47.27
C GLY A 197 22.49 -40.65 48.13
N THR A 198 22.67 -39.34 47.94
CA THR A 198 23.45 -38.46 48.81
C THR A 198 22.78 -37.09 48.98
N VAL A 199 23.49 -36.08 49.49
CA VAL A 199 22.96 -34.72 49.71
C VAL A 199 23.96 -33.65 49.22
N VAL A 200 23.84 -33.25 47.94
CA VAL A 200 24.72 -32.28 47.26
C VAL A 200 24.01 -31.60 46.07
N ALA A 201 24.46 -30.41 45.67
CA ALA A 201 24.14 -29.83 44.36
C ALA A 201 25.34 -29.95 43.39
N SER A 202 25.21 -30.82 42.37
CA SER A 202 26.18 -30.96 41.27
C SER A 202 25.94 -29.91 40.18
N TYR A 203 27.00 -29.44 39.52
CA TYR A 203 26.91 -28.46 38.42
C TYR A 203 27.86 -28.75 37.23
N PRO A 204 27.53 -28.25 36.01
CA PRO A 204 28.21 -28.64 34.76
C PRO A 204 29.71 -28.31 34.67
N PHE A 205 30.49 -29.14 33.98
CA PHE A 205 30.07 -30.36 33.26
C PHE A 205 30.05 -31.62 34.14
N ASP A 206 29.17 -32.56 33.81
CA ASP A 206 29.05 -33.90 34.37
C ASP A 206 30.06 -34.89 33.74
N ASP A 207 30.57 -34.63 32.53
CA ASP A 207 31.62 -35.43 31.87
C ASP A 207 32.88 -34.61 31.56
N SER A 208 34.02 -35.30 31.40
CA SER A 208 35.32 -34.73 31.06
C SER A 208 35.95 -35.42 29.85
N LYS A 209 36.79 -34.68 29.12
CA LYS A 209 37.56 -35.22 27.97
C LYS A 209 38.47 -36.41 28.34
N SER A 210 38.71 -36.65 29.62
CA SER A 210 39.50 -37.78 30.13
C SER A 210 38.67 -39.04 30.38
N HIS A 211 37.36 -38.89 30.60
CA HIS A 211 36.47 -39.95 31.11
C HIS A 211 37.09 -40.68 32.32
N ASP A 212 37.54 -39.88 33.30
CA ASP A 212 38.29 -40.31 34.48
C ASP A 212 37.32 -40.79 35.57
N PRO A 213 37.30 -42.10 35.91
CA PRO A 213 36.40 -42.61 36.93
C PRO A 213 36.76 -42.14 38.35
N ASP A 214 37.98 -41.62 38.57
CA ASP A 214 38.39 -41.03 39.86
C ASP A 214 38.08 -39.52 39.95
N GLY A 215 37.56 -38.91 38.86
CA GLY A 215 36.97 -37.57 38.82
C GLY A 215 37.90 -36.44 38.34
N HIS A 216 37.43 -35.61 37.41
CA HIS A 216 38.19 -34.49 36.81
C HIS A 216 37.38 -33.18 36.76
N TYR A 217 38.00 -32.03 37.07
CA TYR A 217 37.28 -30.75 37.03
C TYR A 217 36.98 -30.30 35.59
N SER A 218 35.73 -30.46 35.13
CA SER A 218 35.31 -30.17 33.77
C SER A 218 34.59 -28.82 33.67
N LYS A 219 35.37 -27.78 33.28
CA LYS A 219 34.93 -26.38 33.36
C LYS A 219 34.04 -25.96 32.17
N SER A 220 32.84 -25.46 32.47
CA SER A 220 31.92 -24.82 31.53
C SER A 220 32.19 -23.32 31.28
N SER A 221 31.63 -22.74 30.22
CA SER A 221 31.80 -21.30 29.91
C SER A 221 31.11 -20.38 30.93
N ASP A 222 30.01 -20.86 31.55
CA ASP A 222 29.24 -20.17 32.59
C ASP A 222 29.56 -20.68 34.02
N ASP A 223 30.69 -21.37 34.21
CA ASP A 223 31.16 -22.02 35.47
C ASP A 223 30.93 -21.21 36.76
N ALA A 224 31.20 -19.90 36.76
CA ALA A 224 30.99 -19.05 37.93
C ALA A 224 29.50 -18.84 38.27
N LEU A 225 28.64 -18.75 37.24
CA LEU A 225 27.19 -18.65 37.39
C LEU A 225 26.60 -19.99 37.82
N PHE A 226 27.07 -21.11 37.27
CA PHE A 226 26.68 -22.45 37.69
C PHE A 226 27.01 -22.73 39.17
N ARG A 227 28.20 -22.32 39.63
CA ARG A 227 28.58 -22.36 41.05
C ARG A 227 27.63 -21.54 41.93
N TYR A 228 27.28 -20.31 41.52
CA TYR A 228 26.31 -19.46 42.23
C TYR A 228 24.89 -20.08 42.29
N LEU A 229 24.45 -20.71 41.20
CA LEU A 229 23.15 -21.40 41.12
C LEU A 229 23.10 -22.63 42.02
N ALA A 230 24.16 -23.45 42.04
CA ALA A 230 24.28 -24.58 42.97
C ALA A 230 24.38 -24.12 44.43
N GLN A 231 25.18 -23.09 44.71
CA GLN A 231 25.35 -22.52 46.05
C GLN A 231 24.03 -21.93 46.58
N THR A 232 23.24 -21.28 45.72
CA THR A 232 21.88 -20.81 46.07
C THR A 232 21.01 -21.95 46.62
N TYR A 233 21.01 -23.12 45.97
CA TYR A 233 20.21 -24.26 46.43
C TYR A 233 20.78 -24.85 47.73
N ALA A 234 22.11 -25.04 47.79
CA ALA A 234 22.80 -25.64 48.93
C ALA A 234 22.69 -24.81 50.21
N GLU A 235 22.83 -23.48 50.16
CA GLU A 235 22.78 -22.60 51.33
C GLU A 235 21.41 -22.55 52.01
N HIS A 236 20.33 -22.84 51.27
CA HIS A 236 18.96 -22.88 51.81
C HIS A 236 18.55 -24.27 52.34
N ASN A 237 19.25 -25.34 51.94
CA ASN A 237 18.99 -26.69 52.44
C ASN A 237 19.77 -26.90 53.77
N PRO A 238 19.13 -27.40 54.85
CA PRO A 238 19.74 -27.46 56.16
C PRO A 238 20.89 -28.48 56.27
N VAL A 239 20.93 -29.47 55.38
CA VAL A 239 21.97 -30.51 55.33
C VAL A 239 23.06 -30.13 54.31
N MET A 240 22.70 -29.80 53.06
CA MET A 240 23.69 -29.47 52.01
C MET A 240 24.66 -28.37 52.45
N ARG A 241 24.18 -27.29 53.08
CA ARG A 241 25.01 -26.16 53.54
C ARG A 241 26.16 -26.59 54.46
N THR A 242 26.04 -27.71 55.20
CA THR A 242 27.13 -28.21 56.05
C THR A 242 28.33 -28.68 55.23
N GLY A 243 28.09 -29.15 54.00
CA GLY A 243 29.07 -29.86 53.19
C GLY A 243 29.38 -31.29 53.66
N GLU A 244 28.68 -31.79 54.69
CA GLU A 244 28.90 -33.11 55.28
C GLU A 244 27.56 -33.88 55.25
N PRO A 245 27.22 -34.57 54.15
CA PRO A 245 25.93 -35.26 53.98
C PRO A 245 25.73 -36.41 54.97
N ASN A 246 26.82 -36.99 55.52
CA ASN A 246 26.80 -38.02 56.56
C ASN A 246 25.94 -39.27 56.21
N CYS A 247 25.87 -39.64 54.93
CA CYS A 247 25.04 -40.75 54.47
C CYS A 247 25.57 -42.12 54.94
N PRO A 248 24.71 -43.06 55.39
CA PRO A 248 25.15 -44.31 56.03
C PRO A 248 26.07 -45.20 55.19
N ASP A 249 25.88 -45.24 53.88
CA ASP A 249 26.70 -46.04 52.95
C ASP A 249 27.95 -45.28 52.45
N ALA A 250 28.04 -43.97 52.68
CA ALA A 250 29.11 -43.10 52.19
C ALA A 250 29.58 -42.07 53.26
N PRO A 251 29.97 -42.52 54.49
CA PRO A 251 30.24 -41.63 55.63
C PRO A 251 31.55 -40.81 55.53
N LEU A 252 32.20 -40.81 54.37
CA LEU A 252 33.42 -40.04 54.07
C LEU A 252 33.21 -39.03 52.93
N GLU A 253 32.01 -38.94 52.35
CA GLU A 253 31.69 -37.89 51.37
C GLU A 253 31.69 -36.52 52.04
N THR A 254 32.38 -35.56 51.41
CA THR A 254 32.40 -34.15 51.84
C THR A 254 32.39 -33.24 50.62
N PHE A 255 31.45 -32.31 50.55
CA PHE A 255 31.22 -31.40 49.43
C PHE A 255 31.34 -29.95 49.91
N LYS A 256 32.43 -29.26 49.54
CA LYS A 256 32.76 -27.95 50.12
C LYS A 256 31.68 -26.90 49.81
N GLY A 257 30.88 -26.54 50.81
CA GLY A 257 29.75 -25.60 50.68
C GLY A 257 28.48 -26.25 50.11
N GLY A 258 28.38 -27.58 50.11
CA GLY A 258 27.22 -28.32 49.60
C GLY A 258 27.16 -28.45 48.08
N ILE A 259 28.23 -28.09 47.37
CA ILE A 259 28.28 -28.11 45.90
C ILE A 259 29.49 -28.91 45.40
N VAL A 260 29.37 -29.45 44.19
CA VAL A 260 30.45 -30.15 43.47
C VAL A 260 30.31 -29.95 41.96
N ASN A 261 31.41 -29.96 41.20
CA ASN A 261 31.31 -30.10 39.75
C ASN A 261 31.11 -31.59 39.43
N GLY A 262 30.17 -31.94 38.55
CA GLY A 262 29.78 -33.34 38.32
C GLY A 262 30.92 -34.25 37.96
N ALA A 263 31.66 -33.90 36.89
CA ALA A 263 32.87 -34.57 36.46
C ALA A 263 33.93 -34.69 37.58
N GLN A 264 34.03 -33.67 38.45
CA GLN A 264 34.97 -33.67 39.59
C GLN A 264 34.54 -34.61 40.73
N TRP A 265 33.29 -35.09 40.74
CA TRP A 265 32.79 -36.10 41.67
C TRP A 265 32.95 -37.51 41.07
N TYR A 266 32.50 -37.70 39.82
CA TYR A 266 32.81 -38.84 38.95
C TYR A 266 32.30 -38.53 37.53
N ASP A 267 33.02 -38.95 36.47
CA ASP A 267 32.59 -38.65 35.09
C ASP A 267 31.30 -39.40 34.67
N VAL A 268 30.40 -38.66 34.02
CA VAL A 268 29.04 -39.08 33.63
C VAL A 268 28.77 -38.74 32.16
N PRO A 269 29.28 -39.55 31.20
CA PRO A 269 28.94 -39.37 29.80
C PRO A 269 27.44 -39.53 29.55
N GLY A 270 26.86 -38.53 28.89
CA GLY A 270 25.47 -38.56 28.40
C GLY A 270 24.38 -38.16 29.39
N GLY A 271 24.71 -37.29 30.36
CA GLY A 271 23.76 -36.72 31.32
C GLY A 271 22.81 -35.67 30.73
N MET A 272 21.61 -35.56 31.31
CA MET A 272 20.61 -34.55 30.87
C MET A 272 21.07 -33.11 31.12
N GLN A 273 21.84 -32.90 32.19
CA GLN A 273 22.30 -31.60 32.66
C GLN A 273 23.15 -30.89 31.60
N ASP A 274 24.16 -31.60 31.09
CA ASP A 274 25.09 -31.09 30.10
C ASP A 274 24.39 -30.90 28.74
N TYR A 275 23.47 -31.80 28.37
CA TYR A 275 22.63 -31.65 27.17
C TYR A 275 21.77 -30.37 27.20
N ASN A 276 21.18 -30.01 28.35
CA ASN A 276 20.39 -28.78 28.48
C ASN A 276 21.25 -27.53 28.20
N TYR A 277 22.48 -27.51 28.71
CA TYR A 277 23.40 -26.40 28.48
C TYR A 277 23.94 -26.36 27.04
N LEU A 278 24.36 -27.51 26.50
CA LEU A 278 24.99 -27.60 25.18
C LEU A 278 23.99 -27.40 24.02
N GLN A 279 22.77 -27.94 24.14
CA GLN A 279 21.78 -28.01 23.04
C GLN A 279 20.48 -27.28 23.35
N GLY A 280 20.09 -27.16 24.62
CA GLY A 280 18.81 -26.57 25.04
C GLY A 280 18.82 -25.05 25.26
N SER A 281 19.99 -24.41 25.27
CA SER A 281 20.20 -23.03 25.78
C SER A 281 19.75 -22.82 27.23
N CYS A 282 19.62 -23.90 28.01
CA CYS A 282 19.08 -23.91 29.36
C CYS A 282 20.19 -24.19 30.38
N LEU A 283 20.28 -23.39 31.45
CA LEU A 283 21.17 -23.72 32.56
C LEU A 283 20.49 -24.79 33.44
N GLU A 284 21.12 -25.95 33.61
CA GLU A 284 20.64 -27.01 34.50
C GLU A 284 21.68 -27.33 35.58
N ILE A 285 21.21 -27.64 36.79
CA ILE A 285 22.03 -28.28 37.84
C ILE A 285 21.31 -29.52 38.38
N THR A 286 22.07 -30.42 39.00
CA THR A 286 21.55 -31.67 39.57
C THR A 286 21.51 -31.59 41.10
N MET A 287 20.37 -31.88 41.72
CA MET A 287 20.16 -31.85 43.17
C MET A 287 19.93 -33.26 43.73
N GLU A 288 20.90 -33.76 44.51
CA GLU A 288 20.77 -34.99 45.29
C GLU A 288 20.06 -34.67 46.61
N LEU A 289 18.81 -35.12 46.79
CA LEU A 289 17.93 -34.57 47.83
C LEU A 289 18.05 -35.20 49.22
N SER A 290 18.47 -36.47 49.28
CA SER A 290 18.47 -37.30 50.50
C SER A 290 19.39 -38.51 50.33
N CYS A 291 20.03 -38.92 51.43
CA CYS A 291 20.78 -40.17 51.55
C CYS A 291 19.95 -41.44 51.31
N CYS A 292 18.62 -41.36 51.24
CA CYS A 292 17.74 -42.50 51.00
C CYS A 292 17.00 -42.35 49.66
N LYS A 293 17.24 -43.27 48.72
CA LYS A 293 16.61 -43.25 47.39
C LYS A 293 15.08 -43.41 47.44
N HIS A 294 14.60 -44.40 48.19
CA HIS A 294 13.18 -44.68 48.38
C HIS A 294 12.80 -44.73 49.87
N PRO A 295 12.69 -43.57 50.55
CA PRO A 295 12.37 -43.51 51.98
C PRO A 295 10.93 -43.95 52.28
N LEU A 296 10.64 -44.24 53.55
CA LEU A 296 9.30 -44.58 54.00
C LEU A 296 8.36 -43.38 53.87
N ALA A 297 7.07 -43.61 53.61
CA ALA A 297 6.08 -42.55 53.44
C ALA A 297 6.00 -41.55 54.63
N SER A 298 6.36 -41.99 55.84
CA SER A 298 6.44 -41.14 57.04
C SER A 298 7.61 -40.15 57.06
N GLN A 299 8.62 -40.32 56.21
CA GLN A 299 9.81 -39.46 56.13
C GLN A 299 9.67 -38.38 55.04
N LEU A 300 8.83 -38.60 54.03
CA LEU A 300 8.72 -37.75 52.84
C LEU A 300 8.34 -36.29 53.14
N HIS A 301 7.63 -36.00 54.23
CA HIS A 301 7.37 -34.62 54.68
C HIS A 301 8.62 -33.91 55.22
N ALA A 302 9.55 -34.62 55.87
CA ALA A 302 10.81 -34.02 56.32
C ALA A 302 11.70 -33.68 55.12
N GLU A 303 11.74 -34.54 54.10
CA GLU A 303 12.50 -34.27 52.87
C GLU A 303 11.91 -33.11 52.05
N TRP A 304 10.59 -32.90 52.14
CA TRP A 304 9.95 -31.69 51.63
C TRP A 304 10.37 -30.44 52.41
N ASP A 305 10.27 -30.45 53.75
CA ASP A 305 10.65 -29.30 54.57
C ASP A 305 12.15 -28.96 54.47
N ASN A 306 13.02 -29.96 54.27
CA ASN A 306 14.45 -29.78 53.98
C ASN A 306 14.72 -29.05 52.65
N ASN A 307 13.85 -29.20 51.65
CA ASN A 307 14.12 -28.75 50.28
C ASN A 307 13.22 -27.59 49.80
N ARG A 308 12.07 -27.31 50.44
CA ARG A 308 11.10 -26.29 50.00
C ARG A 308 11.75 -24.93 49.73
N GLU A 309 12.52 -24.41 50.68
CA GLU A 309 13.09 -23.06 50.56
C GLU A 309 14.15 -23.00 49.45
N SER A 310 14.96 -24.06 49.29
CA SER A 310 15.92 -24.19 48.19
C SER A 310 15.25 -24.24 46.82
N LEU A 311 14.14 -24.99 46.69
CA LEU A 311 13.38 -25.10 45.44
C LEU A 311 12.79 -23.73 45.03
N LEU A 312 12.26 -22.97 45.97
CA LEU A 312 11.75 -21.62 45.72
C LEU A 312 12.89 -20.64 45.38
N ALA A 313 13.93 -20.59 46.23
CA ALA A 313 15.07 -19.68 46.06
C ALA A 313 15.88 -19.94 44.79
N TYR A 314 15.89 -21.19 44.29
CA TYR A 314 16.48 -21.54 43.01
C TYR A 314 15.60 -21.12 41.83
N MET A 315 14.28 -21.38 41.86
CA MET A 315 13.36 -20.91 40.82
C MET A 315 13.42 -19.39 40.62
N GLU A 316 13.53 -18.62 41.71
CA GLU A 316 13.69 -17.16 41.67
C GLU A 316 14.90 -16.69 40.84
N LYS A 317 15.96 -17.50 40.73
CA LYS A 317 17.15 -17.14 39.94
C LYS A 317 16.93 -17.12 38.43
N VAL A 318 15.78 -17.58 37.93
CA VAL A 318 15.42 -17.43 36.51
C VAL A 318 15.18 -15.96 36.10
N HIS A 319 15.05 -15.04 37.08
CA HIS A 319 14.79 -13.61 36.85
C HIS A 319 16.03 -12.71 36.96
N ILE A 320 17.26 -13.25 36.99
CA ILE A 320 18.52 -12.48 37.08
C ILE A 320 19.19 -12.28 35.71
N GLY A 321 20.20 -11.41 35.63
CA GLY A 321 21.00 -11.22 34.41
C GLY A 321 20.45 -10.16 33.47
N VAL A 322 20.18 -10.52 32.22
CA VAL A 322 19.66 -9.62 31.17
C VAL A 322 18.47 -10.25 30.46
N ARG A 323 17.43 -9.47 30.18
CA ARG A 323 16.24 -9.87 29.43
C ARG A 323 15.83 -8.81 28.40
N GLY A 324 15.06 -9.20 27.40
CA GLY A 324 14.38 -8.25 26.51
C GLY A 324 13.89 -8.90 25.22
N TYR A 325 13.61 -8.06 24.23
CA TYR A 325 13.06 -8.47 22.92
C TYR A 325 13.98 -8.10 21.77
N VAL A 326 13.98 -8.91 20.72
CA VAL A 326 14.57 -8.58 19.41
C VAL A 326 13.47 -8.41 18.36
N ARG A 327 13.54 -7.32 17.58
CA ARG A 327 12.56 -6.98 16.55
C ARG A 327 13.18 -6.58 15.21
N GLY A 328 12.41 -6.72 14.14
CA GLY A 328 12.76 -6.24 12.79
C GLY A 328 12.56 -4.72 12.66
N ALA A 329 13.52 -4.03 12.04
CA ALA A 329 13.53 -2.57 11.92
C ALA A 329 12.34 -2.01 11.11
N GLU A 330 11.92 -2.70 10.06
CA GLU A 330 11.01 -2.16 9.03
C GLU A 330 9.55 -2.02 9.48
N ASN A 331 9.11 -2.87 10.40
CA ASN A 331 7.70 -2.97 10.82
C ASN A 331 7.53 -3.39 12.28
N GLY A 332 8.61 -3.41 13.07
CA GLY A 332 8.59 -3.88 14.46
C GLY A 332 8.27 -5.38 14.61
N SER A 333 8.39 -6.17 13.54
CA SER A 333 8.15 -7.61 13.53
C SER A 333 8.98 -8.35 14.58
N VAL A 334 8.46 -9.50 15.00
CA VAL A 334 9.06 -10.34 16.03
C VAL A 334 10.10 -11.28 15.41
N LEU A 335 11.32 -11.33 15.95
CA LEU A 335 12.41 -12.17 15.43
C LEU A 335 12.76 -13.31 16.40
N SER A 336 12.33 -14.53 16.07
CA SER A 336 12.71 -15.75 16.79
C SER A 336 14.11 -16.26 16.37
N ASP A 337 14.69 -17.13 17.20
CA ASP A 337 15.97 -17.80 16.97
C ASP A 337 17.19 -16.89 16.73
N VAL A 338 17.08 -15.61 17.09
CA VAL A 338 18.20 -14.65 17.10
C VAL A 338 19.21 -15.08 18.15
N ARG A 339 20.46 -15.26 17.73
CA ARG A 339 21.58 -15.64 18.60
C ARG A 339 22.01 -14.45 19.46
N ILE A 340 21.87 -14.60 20.78
CA ILE A 340 22.40 -13.67 21.78
C ILE A 340 23.74 -14.21 22.31
N ALA A 341 24.80 -13.44 22.10
CA ALA A 341 26.17 -13.75 22.51
C ALA A 341 26.67 -12.74 23.56
N VAL A 342 27.53 -13.17 24.49
CA VAL A 342 28.14 -12.31 25.52
C VAL A 342 29.65 -12.37 25.38
N ALA A 343 30.30 -11.21 25.23
CA ALA A 343 31.75 -11.14 25.04
C ALA A 343 32.49 -11.75 26.24
N GLY A 344 33.43 -12.66 25.95
CA GLY A 344 34.19 -13.40 26.96
C GLY A 344 33.54 -14.70 27.46
N ILE A 345 32.26 -14.95 27.16
CA ILE A 345 31.56 -16.20 27.52
C ILE A 345 31.28 -17.01 26.26
N ASN A 346 31.96 -18.14 26.09
CA ASN A 346 31.76 -19.02 24.93
C ASN A 346 30.53 -19.94 25.10
N HIS A 347 29.36 -19.32 25.31
CA HIS A 347 28.05 -19.96 25.27
C HIS A 347 26.99 -18.92 24.89
N ASN A 348 26.09 -19.30 23.97
CA ASN A 348 25.17 -18.40 23.27
C ASN A 348 23.75 -18.96 23.40
N ILE A 349 22.76 -18.10 23.57
CA ILE A 349 21.34 -18.49 23.61
C ILE A 349 20.61 -18.00 22.35
N SER A 350 19.36 -18.42 22.17
CA SER A 350 18.48 -17.98 21.09
C SER A 350 17.22 -17.28 21.63
N THR A 351 16.65 -16.32 20.89
CA THR A 351 15.32 -15.78 21.21
C THR A 351 14.24 -16.84 21.04
N ALA A 352 13.25 -16.82 21.92
CA ALA A 352 12.05 -17.63 21.81
C ALA A 352 11.13 -17.09 20.69
N ARG A 353 10.00 -17.77 20.47
CA ARG A 353 9.07 -17.47 19.37
C ARG A 353 8.46 -16.06 19.38
N PHE A 354 8.47 -15.36 20.53
CA PHE A 354 8.00 -13.99 20.64
C PHE A 354 9.14 -12.95 20.60
N GLY A 355 10.33 -13.37 20.17
CA GLY A 355 11.53 -12.53 20.11
C GLY A 355 12.12 -12.20 21.47
N ASP A 356 11.54 -12.72 22.54
CA ASP A 356 12.02 -12.58 23.91
C ASP A 356 13.21 -13.50 24.21
N TYR A 357 14.13 -13.01 25.04
CA TYR A 357 15.27 -13.78 25.54
C TYR A 357 15.59 -13.46 27.00
N TYR A 358 16.27 -14.42 27.65
CA TYR A 358 16.74 -14.32 29.02
C TYR A 358 18.16 -14.89 29.11
N ARG A 359 19.16 -14.04 29.30
CA ARG A 359 20.55 -14.45 29.54
C ARG A 359 20.87 -14.23 31.00
N LEU A 360 20.81 -15.30 31.79
CA LEU A 360 21.29 -15.29 33.17
C LEU A 360 22.78 -14.93 33.18
N LEU A 361 23.16 -13.98 34.04
CA LEU A 361 24.50 -13.44 34.24
C LEU A 361 24.64 -13.01 35.71
N LEU A 362 25.86 -13.06 36.23
CA LEU A 362 26.19 -12.48 37.54
C LEU A 362 26.39 -10.96 37.45
N PRO A 363 26.25 -10.18 38.55
CA PRO A 363 26.45 -8.74 38.54
C PRO A 363 27.81 -8.33 37.95
N GLY A 364 27.81 -7.34 37.05
CA GLY A 364 29.00 -6.97 36.28
C GLY A 364 28.69 -6.14 35.03
N SER A 365 29.72 -5.82 34.26
CA SER A 365 29.65 -5.02 33.03
C SER A 365 29.97 -5.90 31.82
N TYR A 366 29.04 -6.02 30.88
CA TYR A 366 29.14 -6.96 29.75
C TYR A 366 28.94 -6.27 28.40
N ASN A 367 29.52 -6.84 27.34
CA ASN A 367 29.20 -6.49 25.96
C ASN A 367 28.34 -7.62 25.36
N ILE A 368 27.13 -7.30 24.89
CA ILE A 368 26.12 -8.28 24.48
C ILE A 368 25.75 -8.04 23.02
N THR A 369 25.73 -9.10 22.21
CA THR A 369 25.50 -9.04 20.76
C THR A 369 24.27 -9.87 20.38
N ALA A 370 23.34 -9.28 19.63
CA ALA A 370 22.22 -10.01 19.01
C ALA A 370 22.48 -10.19 17.52
N SER A 371 22.35 -11.40 16.98
CA SER A 371 22.71 -11.71 15.60
C SER A 371 21.79 -12.76 14.98
N LEU A 372 21.34 -12.52 13.74
CA LEU A 372 20.53 -13.44 12.96
C LEU A 372 21.13 -13.53 11.54
N PRO A 373 21.37 -14.72 10.96
CA PRO A 373 21.98 -14.82 9.63
C PRO A 373 21.21 -14.03 8.57
N GLY A 374 21.95 -13.27 7.75
CA GLY A 374 21.40 -12.36 6.74
C GLY A 374 21.04 -10.96 7.25
N TYR A 375 20.68 -10.80 8.53
CA TYR A 375 20.28 -9.50 9.08
C TYR A 375 21.50 -8.62 9.40
N LEU A 376 21.39 -7.33 9.12
CA LEU A 376 22.47 -6.35 9.25
C LEU A 376 22.31 -5.46 10.50
N PRO A 377 23.43 -4.94 11.06
CA PRO A 377 23.39 -3.90 12.07
C PRO A 377 22.78 -2.60 11.51
N MET A 378 21.72 -2.09 12.15
CA MET A 378 21.26 -0.73 11.88
C MET A 378 22.28 0.24 12.51
N THR A 379 22.96 1.03 11.67
CA THR A 379 24.11 1.85 12.12
C THR A 379 23.69 3.26 12.61
N VAL A 380 22.38 3.54 12.61
CA VAL A 380 21.80 4.87 12.89
C VAL A 380 20.60 4.71 13.85
N GLY A 381 20.41 5.67 14.75
CA GLY A 381 19.22 5.77 15.61
C GLY A 381 19.33 5.03 16.95
N TYR A 382 19.23 3.70 16.94
CA TYR A 382 19.10 2.90 18.17
C TYR A 382 20.03 1.68 18.21
N LEU A 383 20.69 1.50 19.37
CA LEU A 383 21.51 0.38 19.84
C LEU A 383 22.17 -0.52 18.75
N PRO A 384 23.51 -0.41 18.54
CA PRO A 384 24.21 -1.26 17.59
C PRO A 384 24.12 -2.75 17.97
N MET A 385 24.28 -3.62 16.95
CA MET A 385 24.21 -5.09 17.05
C MET A 385 24.99 -5.68 18.24
N THR A 386 26.11 -5.06 18.64
CA THR A 386 26.77 -5.27 19.94
C THR A 386 26.58 -4.04 20.83
N VAL A 387 25.85 -4.18 21.94
CA VAL A 387 25.75 -3.15 22.99
C VAL A 387 26.85 -3.39 24.01
N GLY A 388 27.74 -2.40 24.17
CA GLY A 388 28.84 -2.44 25.13
C GLY A 388 28.50 -1.83 26.49
N GLY A 389 29.11 -2.34 27.56
CA GLY A 389 29.00 -1.77 28.90
C GLY A 389 27.62 -1.95 29.57
N VAL A 390 26.88 -3.00 29.22
CA VAL A 390 25.59 -3.36 29.84
C VAL A 390 25.83 -3.70 31.31
N GLN A 391 25.25 -2.91 32.22
CA GLN A 391 25.35 -3.17 33.66
C GLN A 391 24.30 -4.21 34.07
N VAL A 392 24.77 -5.35 34.57
CA VAL A 392 23.95 -6.34 35.28
C VAL A 392 24.06 -6.06 36.76
N VAL A 393 22.91 -5.91 37.41
CA VAL A 393 22.78 -5.69 38.86
C VAL A 393 22.36 -6.98 39.57
N GLU A 394 22.48 -7.00 40.89
CA GLU A 394 21.94 -8.10 41.70
C GLU A 394 20.40 -8.00 41.80
N GLY A 395 19.73 -9.16 41.76
CA GLY A 395 18.27 -9.23 41.74
C GLY A 395 17.71 -9.21 40.31
N LYS A 396 16.77 -8.30 40.04
CA LYS A 396 15.97 -8.28 38.80
C LYS A 396 16.84 -8.00 37.56
N ALA A 397 16.67 -8.83 36.53
CA ALA A 397 17.37 -8.72 35.25
C ALA A 397 17.24 -7.34 34.59
N THR A 398 18.38 -6.84 34.09
CA THR A 398 18.48 -5.62 33.29
C THR A 398 17.72 -5.78 31.97
N GLU A 399 16.95 -4.77 31.57
CA GLU A 399 16.21 -4.79 30.31
C GLU A 399 17.07 -4.25 29.15
N LEU A 400 17.16 -5.02 28.07
CA LEU A 400 17.93 -4.71 26.86
C LEU A 400 17.17 -5.23 25.63
N ASN A 401 16.71 -4.32 24.77
CA ASN A 401 16.05 -4.68 23.52
C ASN A 401 17.00 -4.44 22.34
N PHE A 402 16.85 -5.21 21.26
CA PHE A 402 17.61 -5.05 20.02
C PHE A 402 16.68 -4.87 18.82
N THR A 403 17.17 -4.15 17.82
CA THR A 403 16.50 -4.01 16.51
C THR A 403 17.46 -4.45 15.42
N LEU A 404 17.02 -5.29 14.49
CA LEU A 404 17.82 -5.79 13.37
C LEU A 404 17.16 -5.43 12.03
N ALA A 405 17.95 -4.97 11.06
CA ALA A 405 17.48 -4.73 9.70
C ALA A 405 17.55 -6.02 8.87
N ALA A 406 16.55 -6.29 8.03
CA ALA A 406 16.57 -7.46 7.15
C ALA A 406 17.70 -7.36 6.10
N PRO A 407 18.14 -8.47 5.50
CA PRO A 407 18.98 -8.42 4.31
C PRO A 407 18.34 -7.57 3.20
N GLN A 408 19.15 -6.71 2.59
CA GLN A 408 18.87 -6.11 1.29
C GLN A 408 19.00 -7.21 0.21
N ASP A 409 18.03 -7.31 -0.71
CA ASP A 409 17.89 -8.44 -1.64
C ASP A 409 18.84 -8.31 -2.84
N PHE A 410 20.13 -8.54 -2.59
CA PHE A 410 21.19 -8.46 -3.60
C PHE A 410 21.14 -9.63 -4.59
N ARG A 411 20.29 -9.48 -5.60
CA ARG A 411 20.15 -10.40 -6.74
C ARG A 411 19.91 -9.62 -8.03
N HIS A 412 19.91 -10.35 -9.15
CA HIS A 412 19.43 -9.80 -10.42
C HIS A 412 17.90 -9.75 -10.45
N HIS A 413 17.36 -8.62 -10.91
CA HIS A 413 15.92 -8.39 -11.05
C HIS A 413 15.51 -8.40 -12.52
N HIS A 414 14.98 -9.52 -13.01
CA HIS A 414 14.26 -9.58 -14.28
C HIS A 414 13.08 -8.60 -14.32
N TYR A 415 12.59 -8.24 -15.50
CA TYR A 415 11.61 -7.17 -15.69
C TYR A 415 10.39 -7.30 -14.75
N ASN A 416 9.82 -8.50 -14.61
CA ASN A 416 8.68 -8.74 -13.71
C ASN A 416 9.06 -8.52 -12.22
N ASP A 417 10.26 -8.93 -11.81
CA ASP A 417 10.74 -8.75 -10.44
C ASP A 417 11.04 -7.29 -10.14
N MET A 418 11.58 -6.56 -11.13
CA MET A 418 11.83 -5.12 -11.07
C MET A 418 10.51 -4.34 -11.00
N GLU A 419 9.52 -4.71 -11.81
CA GLU A 419 8.17 -4.15 -11.78
C GLU A 419 7.51 -4.36 -10.40
N LEU A 420 7.57 -5.58 -9.85
CA LEU A 420 7.07 -5.89 -8.50
C LEU A 420 7.84 -5.15 -7.39
N PHE A 421 9.17 -5.04 -7.49
CA PHE A 421 10.01 -4.26 -6.57
C PHE A 421 9.58 -2.78 -6.55
N LEU A 422 9.44 -2.17 -7.73
CA LEU A 422 9.05 -0.77 -7.86
C LEU A 422 7.62 -0.54 -7.36
N ILE A 423 6.67 -1.41 -7.70
CA ILE A 423 5.29 -1.34 -7.19
C ILE A 423 5.28 -1.47 -5.66
N ARG A 424 6.09 -2.38 -5.10
CA ARG A 424 6.23 -2.55 -3.64
C ARG A 424 6.68 -1.26 -2.97
N TYR A 425 7.81 -0.66 -3.36
CA TYR A 425 8.28 0.57 -2.72
C TYR A 425 7.32 1.75 -2.92
N SER A 426 6.67 1.87 -4.08
CA SER A 426 5.62 2.87 -4.31
C SER A 426 4.35 2.67 -3.47
N THR A 427 4.13 1.47 -2.92
CA THR A 427 2.97 1.11 -2.09
C THR A 427 3.30 1.15 -0.59
N GLU A 428 4.54 0.83 -0.21
CA GLU A 428 5.04 0.93 1.18
C GLU A 428 5.37 2.38 1.57
N TYR A 429 5.82 3.22 0.63
CA TYR A 429 6.27 4.60 0.88
C TYR A 429 5.53 5.68 0.06
N PRO A 430 4.18 5.64 -0.07
CA PRO A 430 3.43 6.50 -1.00
C PRO A 430 3.44 7.99 -0.62
N ALA A 431 3.86 8.33 0.61
CA ALA A 431 4.03 9.72 1.05
C ALA A 431 5.28 10.39 0.45
N ILE A 432 6.27 9.61 0.00
CA ILE A 432 7.56 10.12 -0.50
C ILE A 432 7.96 9.51 -1.86
N THR A 433 7.09 8.72 -2.48
CA THR A 433 7.39 8.04 -3.75
C THR A 433 6.25 8.10 -4.75
N ARG A 434 6.60 8.04 -6.04
CA ARG A 434 5.64 7.92 -7.14
C ARG A 434 6.24 7.15 -8.31
N LEU A 435 5.79 5.91 -8.50
CA LEU A 435 6.11 5.13 -9.70
C LEU A 435 5.30 5.64 -10.90
N TYR A 436 5.99 5.89 -12.02
CA TYR A 436 5.33 6.13 -13.32
C TYR A 436 6.12 5.48 -14.47
N SER A 437 5.51 5.46 -15.66
CA SER A 437 6.14 4.98 -16.90
C SER A 437 6.20 6.14 -17.90
N ILE A 438 7.35 6.32 -18.58
CA ILE A 438 7.52 7.38 -19.60
C ILE A 438 7.17 6.95 -21.03
N GLY A 439 7.02 5.64 -21.23
CA GLY A 439 6.80 5.02 -22.53
C GLY A 439 6.97 3.51 -22.43
N THR A 440 7.12 2.84 -23.56
CA THR A 440 7.36 1.39 -23.63
C THR A 440 8.51 1.09 -24.58
N SER A 441 9.18 -0.03 -24.34
CA SER A 441 10.18 -0.59 -25.25
C SER A 441 9.55 -1.18 -26.51
N VAL A 442 10.38 -1.59 -27.47
CA VAL A 442 9.97 -2.31 -28.69
C VAL A 442 9.10 -3.55 -28.39
N GLN A 443 9.37 -4.29 -27.31
CA GLN A 443 8.57 -5.45 -26.88
C GLN A 443 7.46 -5.11 -25.86
N ASN A 444 7.08 -3.83 -25.75
CA ASN A 444 6.00 -3.31 -24.87
C ASN A 444 6.28 -3.43 -23.36
N ARG A 445 7.53 -3.52 -22.91
CA ARG A 445 7.89 -3.40 -21.48
C ARG A 445 7.85 -1.94 -21.05
N HIS A 446 7.37 -1.64 -19.84
CA HIS A 446 7.30 -0.26 -19.36
C HIS A 446 8.69 0.30 -19.03
N LEU A 447 8.93 1.54 -19.46
CA LEU A 447 10.12 2.30 -19.07
C LEU A 447 9.79 3.04 -17.77
N TYR A 448 9.97 2.33 -16.66
CA TYR A 448 9.62 2.80 -15.32
C TYR A 448 10.60 3.82 -14.75
N VAL A 449 10.05 4.82 -14.07
CA VAL A 449 10.75 5.83 -13.28
C VAL A 449 10.14 5.85 -11.88
N MET A 450 10.97 5.68 -10.86
CA MET A 450 10.61 5.98 -9.48
C MET A 450 10.97 7.43 -9.18
N GLU A 451 9.97 8.23 -8.82
CA GLU A 451 10.15 9.56 -8.24
C GLU A 451 10.24 9.47 -6.72
N ILE A 452 11.17 10.22 -6.11
CA ILE A 452 11.39 10.31 -4.66
C ILE A 452 11.62 11.79 -4.28
N THR A 453 10.75 12.33 -3.43
CA THR A 453 10.69 13.71 -2.88
C THR A 453 9.68 13.68 -1.72
N ASP A 454 9.63 14.68 -0.83
CA ASP A 454 8.56 14.76 0.18
C ASP A 454 7.21 15.28 -0.36
N ASN A 455 7.15 15.77 -1.61
CA ASN A 455 5.91 16.17 -2.29
C ASN A 455 5.68 15.47 -3.66
N PRO A 456 5.54 14.14 -3.70
CA PRO A 456 5.51 13.37 -4.95
C PRO A 456 4.34 13.71 -5.87
N GLY A 457 4.65 13.93 -7.15
CA GLY A 457 3.75 14.26 -8.23
C GLY A 457 3.69 15.75 -8.61
N VAL A 458 4.27 16.64 -7.78
CA VAL A 458 4.31 18.09 -7.98
C VAL A 458 5.75 18.57 -8.11
N HIS A 459 5.98 19.70 -8.78
CA HIS A 459 7.27 20.39 -8.81
C HIS A 459 7.17 21.62 -7.91
N GLU A 460 8.09 21.77 -6.95
CA GLU A 460 8.09 22.90 -6.01
C GLU A 460 9.07 24.00 -6.41
N GLU A 461 8.67 25.27 -6.22
CA GLU A 461 9.41 26.43 -6.71
C GLU A 461 10.82 26.49 -6.10
N GLY A 462 11.85 26.31 -6.94
CA GLY A 462 13.25 26.29 -6.51
C GLY A 462 13.77 24.96 -5.94
N GLU A 463 12.97 23.89 -5.91
CA GLU A 463 13.42 22.50 -5.70
C GLU A 463 14.03 21.94 -7.01
N PRO A 464 15.33 21.59 -7.05
CA PRO A 464 15.94 21.06 -8.26
C PRO A 464 15.48 19.63 -8.58
N GLU A 465 15.14 19.41 -9.86
CA GLU A 465 14.92 18.09 -10.44
C GLU A 465 16.27 17.41 -10.75
N PHE A 466 16.48 16.21 -10.20
CA PHE A 466 17.64 15.35 -10.44
C PHE A 466 17.20 14.04 -11.09
N LYS A 467 18.04 13.42 -11.95
CA LYS A 467 17.75 12.05 -12.44
C LYS A 467 18.95 11.10 -12.59
N TYR A 468 18.72 9.81 -12.30
CA TYR A 468 19.59 8.71 -12.73
C TYR A 468 18.90 7.85 -13.81
N ILE A 469 19.66 7.41 -14.80
CA ILE A 469 19.24 6.41 -15.79
C ILE A 469 20.20 5.21 -15.74
N GLY A 470 19.69 3.99 -15.62
CA GLY A 470 20.47 2.76 -15.70
C GLY A 470 20.22 1.97 -16.98
N ASN A 471 21.21 1.13 -17.36
CA ASN A 471 20.97 -0.05 -18.18
C ASN A 471 20.30 0.27 -19.53
N MET A 472 20.76 1.34 -20.20
CA MET A 472 20.40 1.65 -21.61
C MET A 472 21.08 0.70 -22.61
N HIS A 473 22.18 0.07 -22.20
CA HIS A 473 22.60 -1.20 -22.76
C HIS A 473 22.15 -2.32 -21.83
N GLY A 474 21.38 -3.28 -22.35
CA GLY A 474 20.70 -4.27 -21.51
C GLY A 474 21.63 -5.24 -20.78
N ASN A 475 22.79 -5.59 -21.37
CA ASN A 475 23.80 -6.42 -20.71
C ASN A 475 24.72 -5.65 -19.73
N GLU A 476 24.55 -4.35 -19.59
CA GLU A 476 25.32 -3.51 -18.66
C GLU A 476 24.48 -3.33 -17.38
N VAL A 477 24.54 -4.36 -16.54
CA VAL A 477 23.53 -4.67 -15.51
C VAL A 477 23.78 -3.96 -14.18
N VAL A 478 25.03 -3.65 -13.84
CA VAL A 478 25.38 -3.05 -12.53
C VAL A 478 24.55 -1.79 -12.25
N GLY A 479 24.34 -0.93 -13.25
CA GLY A 479 23.53 0.29 -13.12
C GLY A 479 22.06 0.05 -12.76
N ARG A 480 21.47 -1.06 -13.21
CA ARG A 480 20.08 -1.44 -12.89
C ARG A 480 19.95 -1.79 -11.41
N GLU A 481 20.71 -2.78 -10.98
CA GLU A 481 20.60 -3.32 -9.62
C GLU A 481 21.03 -2.26 -8.59
N VAL A 482 22.08 -1.48 -8.88
CA VAL A 482 22.54 -0.38 -7.99
C VAL A 482 21.49 0.72 -7.84
N LEU A 483 20.67 1.01 -8.86
CA LEU A 483 19.58 1.96 -8.76
C LEU A 483 18.34 1.42 -8.02
N LEU A 484 18.06 0.11 -8.10
CA LEU A 484 17.06 -0.53 -7.25
C LEU A 484 17.48 -0.46 -5.77
N ASN A 485 18.74 -0.80 -5.47
CA ASN A 485 19.31 -0.67 -4.13
C ASN A 485 19.28 0.78 -3.61
N LEU A 486 19.42 1.78 -4.49
CA LEU A 486 19.31 3.21 -4.14
C LEU A 486 17.86 3.61 -3.81
N ILE A 487 16.87 3.14 -4.56
CA ILE A 487 15.44 3.38 -4.26
C ILE A 487 15.11 2.83 -2.87
N GLU A 488 15.47 1.58 -2.60
CA GLU A 488 15.29 0.95 -1.28
C GLU A 488 16.00 1.72 -0.17
N TYR A 489 17.26 2.12 -0.40
CA TYR A 489 18.05 2.85 0.59
C TYR A 489 17.43 4.21 0.92
N LEU A 490 16.99 4.98 -0.07
CA LEU A 490 16.33 6.27 0.15
C LEU A 490 15.01 6.08 0.91
N CYS A 491 14.18 5.12 0.50
CA CYS A 491 12.88 4.85 1.15
C CYS A 491 13.04 4.39 2.61
N ARG A 492 13.88 3.37 2.88
CA ARG A 492 14.04 2.79 4.23
C ARG A 492 14.74 3.74 5.21
N ASN A 493 15.60 4.64 4.73
CA ASN A 493 16.34 5.57 5.60
C ASN A 493 15.69 6.96 5.72
N TYR A 494 14.66 7.28 4.93
CA TYR A 494 13.89 8.51 5.12
C TYR A 494 13.30 8.58 6.54
N GLY A 495 13.45 9.73 7.20
CA GLY A 495 13.09 9.94 8.61
C GLY A 495 14.02 9.31 9.65
N ASN A 496 14.91 8.39 9.24
CA ASN A 496 15.87 7.70 10.12
C ASN A 496 17.30 8.24 9.99
N ASP A 497 17.73 8.54 8.76
CA ASP A 497 19.05 9.10 8.41
C ASP A 497 18.89 10.60 8.04
N PRO A 498 19.59 11.52 8.72
CA PRO A 498 19.50 12.95 8.44
C PRO A 498 20.00 13.37 7.05
N GLU A 499 21.01 12.71 6.48
CA GLU A 499 21.53 13.03 5.14
C GLU A 499 20.52 12.62 4.08
N VAL A 500 19.92 11.42 4.20
CA VAL A 500 18.86 10.95 3.30
C VAL A 500 17.61 11.82 3.41
N THR A 501 17.18 12.12 4.64
CA THR A 501 15.96 12.94 4.86
C THR A 501 16.15 14.35 4.30
N GLN A 502 17.30 15.00 4.55
CA GLN A 502 17.59 16.31 3.96
C GLN A 502 17.64 16.25 2.43
N LEU A 503 18.22 15.19 1.85
CA LEU A 503 18.35 15.06 0.40
C LEU A 503 16.98 14.93 -0.29
N VAL A 504 16.07 14.13 0.29
CA VAL A 504 14.70 13.93 -0.23
C VAL A 504 13.82 15.16 0.00
N ASN A 505 13.93 15.85 1.14
CA ASN A 505 13.21 17.11 1.44
C ASN A 505 13.77 18.36 0.71
N SER A 506 14.65 18.18 -0.27
CA SER A 506 15.23 19.30 -1.01
C SER A 506 15.53 19.00 -2.47
N THR A 507 15.23 17.79 -2.95
CA THR A 507 15.61 17.33 -4.29
C THR A 507 14.55 16.39 -4.81
N ARG A 508 14.05 16.67 -6.01
CA ARG A 508 13.14 15.76 -6.69
C ARG A 508 13.93 14.74 -7.50
N ILE A 509 14.08 13.56 -6.92
CA ILE A 509 14.98 12.51 -7.40
C ILE A 509 14.19 11.54 -8.27
N HIS A 510 14.50 11.49 -9.57
CA HIS A 510 13.92 10.53 -10.50
C HIS A 510 14.91 9.42 -10.88
N ILE A 511 14.54 8.16 -10.63
CA ILE A 511 15.40 6.99 -10.88
C ILE A 511 14.74 6.07 -11.91
N MET A 512 15.41 5.87 -13.06
CA MET A 512 15.03 4.89 -14.07
C MET A 512 16.01 3.71 -14.03
N PRO A 513 15.65 2.54 -13.47
CA PRO A 513 16.60 1.43 -13.33
C PRO A 513 16.99 0.78 -14.67
N SER A 514 16.11 0.81 -15.68
CA SER A 514 16.38 0.23 -17.00
C SER A 514 15.70 1.01 -18.12
N MET A 515 16.51 1.66 -18.96
CA MET A 515 16.07 2.24 -20.24
C MET A 515 15.94 1.19 -21.35
N ASN A 516 16.67 0.07 -21.27
CA ASN A 516 16.61 -1.03 -22.25
C ASN A 516 16.27 -2.37 -21.57
N PRO A 517 15.03 -2.55 -21.08
CA PRO A 517 14.60 -3.80 -20.46
C PRO A 517 14.53 -4.96 -21.48
N ASP A 518 14.40 -4.67 -22.78
CA ASP A 518 14.39 -5.68 -23.84
C ASP A 518 15.76 -6.32 -24.05
N GLY A 519 16.82 -5.50 -24.06
CA GLY A 519 18.19 -5.99 -24.11
C GLY A 519 18.55 -6.78 -22.85
N TYR A 520 18.05 -6.38 -21.67
CA TYR A 520 18.31 -7.08 -20.41
C TYR A 520 17.79 -8.52 -20.44
N GLU A 521 16.54 -8.74 -20.88
CA GLU A 521 15.96 -10.09 -20.98
C GLU A 521 16.61 -10.96 -22.09
N LEU A 522 17.50 -10.38 -22.90
CA LEU A 522 18.33 -11.08 -23.90
C LEU A 522 19.80 -11.24 -23.46
N ALA A 523 20.20 -10.64 -22.33
CA ALA A 523 21.57 -10.71 -21.80
C ALA A 523 21.80 -12.00 -20.99
N GLN A 524 23.06 -12.31 -20.68
CA GLN A 524 23.44 -13.52 -19.94
C GLN A 524 24.35 -13.20 -18.76
N GLU A 525 23.98 -13.70 -17.57
CA GLU A 525 24.76 -13.56 -16.33
C GLU A 525 26.18 -14.12 -16.50
N GLY A 526 27.18 -13.35 -16.05
CA GLY A 526 28.59 -13.66 -16.23
C GLY A 526 29.22 -13.09 -17.51
N ASP A 527 28.48 -12.36 -18.36
CA ASP A 527 29.08 -11.66 -19.50
C ASP A 527 30.01 -10.53 -19.06
N VAL A 528 31.30 -10.69 -19.35
CA VAL A 528 32.35 -9.71 -19.05
C VAL A 528 32.39 -8.57 -20.07
N LYS A 529 32.14 -8.84 -21.36
CA LYS A 529 32.52 -7.91 -22.45
C LYS A 529 31.76 -8.10 -23.78
N GLY A 530 30.67 -8.85 -23.77
CA GLY A 530 29.89 -9.16 -24.95
C GLY A 530 28.96 -8.04 -25.39
N TYR A 531 28.18 -8.38 -26.41
CA TYR A 531 27.19 -7.51 -27.07
C TYR A 531 25.79 -8.15 -27.09
N MET A 532 25.64 -9.38 -26.59
CA MET A 532 24.34 -10.07 -26.49
C MET A 532 23.50 -9.35 -25.43
N GLY A 533 22.36 -8.79 -25.85
CA GLY A 533 21.53 -7.94 -24.99
C GLY A 533 22.02 -6.49 -24.84
N ARG A 534 23.07 -6.04 -25.55
CA ARG A 534 23.50 -4.62 -25.50
C ARG A 534 22.45 -3.71 -26.14
N ASN A 535 22.07 -4.01 -27.38
CA ASN A 535 21.18 -3.19 -28.20
C ASN A 535 19.70 -3.40 -27.77
N ASN A 536 18.77 -2.57 -28.27
CA ASN A 536 17.33 -2.80 -28.05
C ASN A 536 16.81 -3.96 -28.90
N SER A 537 15.51 -4.31 -28.82
CA SER A 537 14.96 -5.45 -29.59
C SER A 537 14.96 -5.26 -31.12
N ASN A 538 15.16 -4.03 -31.64
CA ASN A 538 15.38 -3.80 -33.07
C ASN A 538 16.88 -3.89 -33.45
N ASN A 539 17.75 -4.24 -32.49
CA ASN A 539 19.20 -4.30 -32.60
C ASN A 539 19.89 -2.95 -32.89
N PHE A 540 19.30 -1.83 -32.46
CA PHE A 540 19.97 -0.52 -32.45
C PHE A 540 20.64 -0.23 -31.10
N ASP A 541 21.79 0.44 -31.14
CA ASP A 541 22.50 0.93 -29.95
C ASP A 541 21.84 2.24 -29.51
N LEU A 542 21.18 2.25 -28.34
CA LEU A 542 20.42 3.41 -27.87
C LEU A 542 21.31 4.62 -27.58
N ASN A 543 22.60 4.41 -27.25
CA ASN A 543 23.56 5.49 -27.02
C ASN A 543 24.27 5.92 -28.32
N ARG A 544 23.70 5.59 -29.48
CA ARG A 544 24.05 6.12 -30.82
C ARG A 544 22.83 6.63 -31.59
N ASN A 545 21.69 6.77 -30.90
CA ASN A 545 20.37 6.97 -31.52
C ASN A 545 19.75 8.35 -31.21
N PHE A 546 20.42 9.19 -30.44
CA PHE A 546 19.99 10.57 -30.19
C PHE A 546 20.47 11.49 -31.33
N PRO A 547 19.75 12.59 -31.64
CA PRO A 547 20.27 13.67 -32.47
C PRO A 547 21.63 14.19 -31.99
N ASP A 548 22.50 14.55 -32.94
CA ASP A 548 23.90 14.87 -32.69
C ASP A 548 24.27 16.26 -33.24
N GLN A 549 25.31 16.89 -32.70
CA GLN A 549 25.71 18.26 -33.04
C GLN A 549 26.66 18.38 -34.24
N PHE A 550 27.43 17.33 -34.57
CA PHE A 550 28.41 17.33 -35.66
C PHE A 550 28.01 16.41 -36.82
N VAL A 551 27.28 15.33 -36.55
CA VAL A 551 26.95 14.27 -37.51
C VAL A 551 25.43 14.09 -37.64
N SER A 552 24.92 13.91 -38.86
CA SER A 552 23.52 13.50 -39.04
C SER A 552 23.40 11.99 -38.81
N ILE A 553 22.81 11.59 -37.68
CA ILE A 553 22.51 10.18 -37.38
C ILE A 553 21.43 9.67 -38.34
N PRO A 554 21.70 8.61 -39.14
CA PRO A 554 20.77 8.11 -40.16
C PRO A 554 19.80 7.04 -39.63
N ASP A 555 20.06 6.50 -38.44
CA ASP A 555 19.29 5.40 -37.86
C ASP A 555 17.90 5.88 -37.39
N PRO A 556 16.85 5.05 -37.55
CA PRO A 556 15.52 5.40 -37.08
C PRO A 556 15.51 5.56 -35.56
N GLN A 557 14.86 6.62 -35.07
CA GLN A 557 14.72 6.85 -33.63
C GLN A 557 13.89 5.73 -32.99
N GLN A 558 14.42 5.12 -31.94
CA GLN A 558 13.84 3.99 -31.24
C GLN A 558 12.82 4.45 -30.19
N PRO A 559 11.80 3.63 -29.85
CA PRO A 559 10.77 4.03 -28.89
C PRO A 559 11.35 4.36 -27.50
N GLU A 560 12.43 3.68 -27.09
CA GLU A 560 13.14 3.99 -25.85
C GLU A 560 13.75 5.40 -25.87
N SER A 561 14.48 5.75 -26.93
CA SER A 561 15.09 7.08 -27.08
C SER A 561 14.05 8.18 -27.27
N ILE A 562 12.95 7.91 -27.98
CA ILE A 562 11.82 8.85 -28.13
C ILE A 562 11.14 9.12 -26.78
N ALA A 563 10.89 8.07 -25.99
CA ALA A 563 10.32 8.22 -24.65
C ALA A 563 11.22 9.09 -23.76
N VAL A 564 12.53 8.82 -23.75
CA VAL A 564 13.51 9.61 -22.97
C VAL A 564 13.61 11.06 -23.46
N MET A 565 13.74 11.31 -24.77
CA MET A 565 13.76 12.68 -25.32
C MET A 565 12.48 13.49 -25.00
N ASN A 566 11.33 12.83 -24.85
CA ASN A 566 10.10 13.48 -24.41
C ASN A 566 10.10 13.72 -22.90
N TRP A 567 10.49 12.71 -22.09
CA TRP A 567 10.60 12.82 -20.64
C TRP A 567 11.55 13.93 -20.18
N LEU A 568 12.69 14.07 -20.85
CA LEU A 568 13.68 15.13 -20.65
C LEU A 568 13.14 16.55 -20.90
N ARG A 569 11.98 16.68 -21.57
CA ARG A 569 11.28 17.95 -21.81
C ARG A 569 10.06 18.13 -20.89
N MET A 570 9.67 17.14 -20.09
CA MET A 570 8.54 17.21 -19.16
C MET A 570 8.91 17.86 -17.82
N PHE A 571 10.16 17.70 -17.38
CA PHE A 571 10.66 18.17 -16.08
C PHE A 571 11.89 19.08 -16.28
N PRO A 572 12.09 20.12 -15.46
CA PRO A 572 13.25 21.01 -15.53
C PRO A 572 14.51 20.38 -14.92
N PHE A 573 14.94 19.22 -15.43
CA PHE A 573 16.13 18.49 -14.95
C PHE A 573 17.40 19.36 -14.95
N VAL A 574 18.10 19.37 -13.82
CA VAL A 574 19.30 20.21 -13.58
C VAL A 574 20.58 19.38 -13.72
N LEU A 575 20.66 18.24 -13.02
CA LEU A 575 21.82 17.35 -13.00
C LEU A 575 21.38 15.90 -13.20
N SER A 576 22.24 15.11 -13.86
CA SER A 576 21.99 13.71 -14.12
C SER A 576 23.25 12.87 -14.32
N ALA A 577 23.11 11.56 -14.16
CA ALA A 577 24.00 10.62 -14.82
C ALA A 577 23.26 9.42 -15.43
N ASN A 578 23.82 8.91 -16.53
CA ASN A 578 23.48 7.60 -17.07
C ASN A 578 24.54 6.56 -16.62
N LEU A 579 24.14 5.31 -16.38
CA LEU A 579 24.96 4.28 -15.72
C LEU A 579 25.22 3.06 -16.63
N HIS A 580 26.50 2.72 -16.75
CA HIS A 580 27.08 1.79 -17.72
C HIS A 580 27.99 0.72 -17.09
N GLY A 581 28.46 -0.21 -17.92
CA GLY A 581 29.43 -1.23 -17.56
C GLY A 581 30.29 -1.63 -18.75
N GLY A 582 31.58 -1.87 -18.50
CA GLY A 582 32.58 -2.01 -19.54
C GLY A 582 33.95 -1.49 -19.09
N SER A 583 33.99 -0.34 -18.41
CA SER A 583 35.20 0.19 -17.75
C SER A 583 34.89 0.62 -16.30
N LEU A 584 35.69 1.50 -15.71
CA LEU A 584 35.48 2.06 -14.37
C LEU A 584 35.97 3.52 -14.32
N VAL A 585 35.12 4.46 -14.76
CA VAL A 585 35.43 5.87 -14.97
C VAL A 585 34.15 6.72 -14.96
N VAL A 586 34.22 8.00 -14.62
CA VAL A 586 33.18 8.97 -15.01
C VAL A 586 33.59 9.70 -16.28
N ASN A 587 32.80 9.48 -17.33
CA ASN A 587 32.89 10.07 -18.64
C ASN A 587 32.03 11.36 -18.69
N TYR A 588 32.54 12.45 -19.29
CA TYR A 588 31.81 13.73 -19.35
C TYR A 588 31.94 14.46 -20.71
N PRO A 589 30.98 15.35 -21.04
CA PRO A 589 30.89 16.02 -22.34
C PRO A 589 32.12 16.81 -22.79
N TYR A 590 32.38 16.92 -24.09
CA TYR A 590 31.62 16.27 -25.18
C TYR A 590 32.13 14.85 -25.47
N ASP A 591 31.20 13.98 -25.86
CA ASP A 591 31.40 12.58 -26.25
C ASP A 591 32.03 12.43 -27.64
N ASP A 592 31.92 13.45 -28.49
CA ASP A 592 32.50 13.45 -29.84
C ASP A 592 33.04 14.83 -30.29
N ASN A 593 33.57 14.89 -31.52
CA ASN A 593 34.07 16.12 -32.15
C ASN A 593 33.86 16.13 -33.68
N ALA A 594 33.90 17.33 -34.26
CA ALA A 594 33.75 17.56 -35.69
C ALA A 594 34.78 16.81 -36.57
N GLU A 595 35.94 16.44 -36.04
CA GLU A 595 36.95 15.63 -36.74
C GLU A 595 36.65 14.12 -36.71
N GLY A 596 35.75 13.65 -35.86
CA GLY A 596 35.42 12.23 -35.66
C GLY A 596 36.55 11.40 -35.04
N ARG A 597 37.31 11.96 -34.09
CA ARG A 597 38.58 11.39 -33.59
C ARG A 597 38.62 11.24 -32.07
N THR A 598 39.47 10.34 -31.59
CA THR A 598 39.85 10.27 -30.17
C THR A 598 40.72 11.48 -29.81
N THR A 599 40.08 12.59 -29.48
CA THR A 599 40.70 13.89 -29.14
C THR A 599 39.77 14.66 -28.21
N TYR A 600 40.36 15.36 -27.25
CA TYR A 600 39.63 16.10 -26.21
C TYR A 600 38.65 17.13 -26.81
N SER A 601 37.36 16.99 -26.51
CA SER A 601 36.30 17.86 -27.02
C SER A 601 35.67 18.67 -25.88
N LYS A 602 36.02 19.96 -25.81
CA LYS A 602 35.73 20.80 -24.65
C LYS A 602 34.34 21.46 -24.76
N SER A 603 33.46 21.18 -23.81
CA SER A 603 32.20 21.90 -23.61
C SER A 603 32.40 23.28 -22.94
N PRO A 604 31.45 24.24 -23.09
CA PRO A 604 31.50 25.52 -22.39
C PRO A 604 31.66 25.37 -20.86
N ASP A 605 30.94 24.42 -20.26
CA ASP A 605 30.95 24.12 -18.82
C ASP A 605 31.91 23.00 -18.39
N ASP A 606 32.96 22.73 -19.16
CA ASP A 606 34.03 21.74 -18.89
C ASP A 606 34.54 21.72 -17.43
N ALA A 607 34.59 22.88 -16.75
CA ALA A 607 34.98 22.97 -15.35
C ALA A 607 33.91 22.40 -14.38
N VAL A 608 32.61 22.64 -14.67
CA VAL A 608 31.48 22.09 -13.90
C VAL A 608 31.41 20.59 -14.09
N PHE A 609 31.54 20.11 -15.34
CA PHE A 609 31.55 18.68 -15.65
C PHE A 609 32.67 17.93 -14.92
N LYS A 610 33.88 18.50 -14.86
CA LYS A 610 34.97 17.96 -14.03
C LYS A 610 34.63 17.94 -12.54
N MET A 611 34.06 19.02 -12.00
CA MET A 611 33.67 19.10 -10.59
C MET A 611 32.67 17.99 -10.21
N VAL A 612 31.59 17.82 -10.99
CA VAL A 612 30.58 16.79 -10.67
C VAL A 612 31.08 15.37 -10.94
N SER A 613 31.92 15.17 -11.95
CA SER A 613 32.55 13.87 -12.24
C SER A 613 33.49 13.44 -11.12
N LEU A 614 34.31 14.37 -10.60
CA LEU A 614 35.21 14.12 -9.46
C LEU A 614 34.42 13.78 -8.19
N ALA A 615 33.27 14.41 -7.95
CA ALA A 615 32.45 14.12 -6.76
C ALA A 615 31.97 12.66 -6.72
N TYR A 616 31.63 12.07 -7.88
CA TYR A 616 31.33 10.63 -7.96
C TYR A 616 32.62 9.78 -7.91
N ALA A 617 33.62 10.10 -8.73
CA ALA A 617 34.85 9.30 -8.86
C ALA A 617 35.62 9.19 -7.53
N GLN A 618 35.70 10.26 -6.74
CA GLN A 618 36.29 10.28 -5.40
C GLN A 618 35.44 9.53 -4.37
N GLY A 619 34.12 9.44 -4.58
CA GLY A 619 33.21 8.65 -3.76
C GLY A 619 33.34 7.13 -3.97
N ASN A 620 33.96 6.68 -5.07
CA ASN A 620 34.23 5.28 -5.36
C ASN A 620 35.73 4.94 -5.09
N PRO A 621 36.04 3.97 -4.21
CA PRO A 621 37.41 3.70 -3.75
C PRO A 621 38.28 2.93 -4.75
N LEU A 622 37.75 2.56 -5.92
CA LEU A 622 38.50 1.93 -7.01
C LEU A 622 38.64 2.89 -8.21
N MET A 623 37.55 3.56 -8.60
CA MET A 623 37.50 4.49 -9.72
C MET A 623 38.50 5.65 -9.56
N SER A 624 38.54 6.27 -8.38
CA SER A 624 39.48 7.34 -7.99
C SER A 624 40.97 7.02 -8.17
N LYS A 625 41.35 5.73 -8.34
CA LYS A 625 42.74 5.33 -8.62
C LYS A 625 43.12 5.47 -10.09
N GLY A 626 42.16 5.73 -10.98
CA GLY A 626 42.37 5.94 -12.40
C GLY A 626 42.82 4.71 -13.20
N VAL A 627 42.75 3.52 -12.60
CA VAL A 627 43.22 2.26 -13.18
C VAL A 627 42.06 1.26 -13.18
N PRO A 628 41.24 1.19 -14.25
CA PRO A 628 40.02 0.39 -14.27
C PRO A 628 40.30 -1.13 -14.20
N CYS A 629 40.99 -1.64 -15.21
CA CYS A 629 40.80 -3.03 -15.63
C CYS A 629 42.12 -3.70 -16.07
N LEU A 630 43.18 -3.64 -15.26
CA LEU A 630 44.57 -4.08 -15.59
C LEU A 630 44.73 -5.41 -16.36
N LYS A 631 43.81 -6.37 -16.21
CA LYS A 631 43.85 -7.69 -16.89
C LYS A 631 43.01 -7.77 -18.17
N LEU A 632 42.09 -6.84 -18.39
CA LEU A 632 41.15 -6.80 -19.52
C LEU A 632 41.52 -5.68 -20.49
N TYR A 633 41.71 -4.47 -19.96
CA TYR A 633 42.01 -3.25 -20.72
C TYR A 633 43.27 -2.57 -20.15
N PRO A 634 44.47 -3.15 -20.35
CA PRO A 634 45.73 -2.66 -19.77
C PRO A 634 46.21 -1.31 -20.34
N GLN A 635 45.48 -0.74 -21.31
CA GLN A 635 45.75 0.58 -21.91
C GLN A 635 44.89 1.69 -21.29
N GLU A 636 43.88 1.35 -20.48
CA GLU A 636 43.00 2.33 -19.86
C GLU A 636 43.65 2.93 -18.61
N PHE A 637 43.88 4.24 -18.65
CA PHE A 637 44.29 5.05 -17.50
C PHE A 637 43.59 6.40 -17.57
N PHE A 638 42.81 6.71 -16.53
CA PHE A 638 41.97 7.91 -16.44
C PHE A 638 42.35 8.70 -15.20
N GLN A 639 43.03 9.83 -15.35
CA GLN A 639 43.51 10.61 -14.22
C GLN A 639 42.36 10.96 -13.26
N ASP A 640 42.56 10.71 -11.97
CA ASP A 640 41.59 10.92 -10.89
C ASP A 640 40.24 10.17 -11.04
N GLY A 641 40.16 9.20 -11.96
CA GLY A 641 38.96 8.40 -12.23
C GLY A 641 37.95 9.05 -13.19
N ILE A 642 38.36 10.08 -13.93
CA ILE A 642 37.48 10.81 -14.87
C ILE A 642 38.05 10.90 -16.29
N THR A 643 37.20 11.03 -17.30
CA THR A 643 37.61 11.29 -18.70
C THR A 643 36.62 12.17 -19.44
N ASN A 644 37.11 13.03 -20.34
CA ASN A 644 36.27 13.56 -21.41
C ASN A 644 35.96 12.44 -22.41
N GLY A 645 34.72 12.36 -22.90
CA GLY A 645 34.27 11.25 -23.76
C GLY A 645 35.03 11.15 -25.07
N ALA A 646 35.03 12.21 -25.87
CA ALA A 646 35.80 12.26 -27.12
C ALA A 646 37.31 12.03 -26.90
N GLY A 647 37.84 12.42 -25.73
CA GLY A 647 39.20 12.14 -25.30
C GLY A 647 39.51 10.67 -25.02
N TRP A 648 38.50 9.85 -24.67
CA TRP A 648 38.61 8.39 -24.53
C TRP A 648 38.32 7.68 -25.86
N TYR A 649 37.16 7.94 -26.48
CA TYR A 649 36.82 7.54 -27.85
C TYR A 649 35.60 8.33 -28.36
N ASN A 650 35.53 8.56 -29.67
CA ASN A 650 34.50 9.40 -30.29
C ASN A 650 33.12 8.71 -30.34
N VAL A 651 32.10 9.32 -29.73
CA VAL A 651 30.74 8.77 -29.52
C VAL A 651 29.65 9.72 -30.05
N PRO A 652 29.32 9.68 -31.36
CA PRO A 652 28.26 10.50 -31.93
C PRO A 652 26.88 9.92 -31.61
N GLY A 653 25.88 10.77 -31.41
CA GLY A 653 24.49 10.40 -31.13
C GLY A 653 24.24 9.87 -29.71
N GLY A 654 25.10 10.26 -28.76
CA GLY A 654 25.00 9.90 -27.35
C GLY A 654 23.92 10.67 -26.58
N MET A 655 23.33 10.03 -25.56
CA MET A 655 22.30 10.63 -24.70
C MET A 655 22.85 11.75 -23.82
N GLN A 656 24.10 11.60 -23.36
CA GLN A 656 24.79 12.51 -22.46
C GLN A 656 24.84 13.93 -23.03
N ASP A 657 25.34 14.07 -24.26
CA ASP A 657 25.51 15.37 -24.91
C ASP A 657 24.16 15.95 -25.36
N TRP A 658 23.21 15.10 -25.76
CA TRP A 658 21.84 15.52 -26.09
C TRP A 658 21.15 16.25 -24.93
N ASN A 659 21.33 15.77 -23.69
CA ASN A 659 20.80 16.44 -22.49
C ASN A 659 21.26 17.89 -22.41
N TYR A 660 22.58 18.11 -22.49
CA TYR A 660 23.20 19.43 -22.33
C TYR A 660 22.93 20.37 -23.52
N LEU A 661 22.73 19.82 -24.73
CA LEU A 661 22.47 20.61 -25.94
C LEU A 661 20.99 20.94 -26.17
N ASN A 662 20.06 20.14 -25.63
CA ASN A 662 18.63 20.28 -25.89
C ASN A 662 17.75 20.51 -24.66
N THR A 663 18.34 20.58 -23.46
CA THR A 663 17.67 20.92 -22.20
C THR A 663 18.59 21.77 -21.29
N ASN A 664 18.16 22.07 -20.06
CA ASN A 664 19.03 22.63 -19.03
C ASN A 664 19.92 21.57 -18.32
N CYS A 665 19.75 20.28 -18.63
CA CYS A 665 20.27 19.18 -17.82
C CYS A 665 21.74 18.87 -18.13
N PHE A 666 22.57 18.88 -17.09
CA PHE A 666 23.97 18.46 -17.16
C PHE A 666 24.02 16.95 -16.91
N GLU A 667 24.30 16.14 -17.93
CA GLU A 667 24.43 14.68 -17.78
C GLU A 667 25.89 14.23 -17.91
N VAL A 668 26.27 13.21 -17.14
CA VAL A 668 27.55 12.48 -17.26
C VAL A 668 27.29 10.98 -17.41
N THR A 669 28.26 10.25 -17.98
CA THR A 669 28.19 8.81 -18.21
C THR A 669 29.08 8.09 -17.20
N ILE A 670 28.54 7.15 -16.41
CA ILE A 670 29.28 6.50 -15.32
C ILE A 670 29.46 5.01 -15.59
N GLU A 671 30.69 4.61 -15.87
CA GLU A 671 31.10 3.21 -16.04
C GLU A 671 31.35 2.58 -14.65
N LEU A 672 30.50 1.63 -14.24
CA LEU A 672 30.48 1.10 -12.87
C LEU A 672 31.39 -0.13 -12.65
N GLY A 673 31.98 -0.70 -13.70
CA GLY A 673 32.94 -1.79 -13.59
C GLY A 673 33.20 -2.56 -14.89
N CYS A 674 34.38 -3.18 -14.95
CA CYS A 674 34.93 -3.92 -16.10
C CYS A 674 34.10 -5.11 -16.61
N VAL A 675 33.13 -5.56 -15.81
CA VAL A 675 32.30 -6.76 -16.06
C VAL A 675 30.89 -6.25 -16.25
N LYS A 676 30.35 -6.38 -17.46
CA LYS A 676 29.04 -5.82 -17.83
C LYS A 676 27.89 -6.45 -17.03
N TYR A 677 27.89 -7.78 -16.97
CA TYR A 677 26.93 -8.60 -16.25
C TYR A 677 27.70 -9.49 -15.26
N PRO A 678 28.01 -9.00 -14.05
CA PRO A 678 28.67 -9.82 -13.00
C PRO A 678 27.71 -10.91 -12.50
N LEU A 679 28.21 -11.79 -11.63
CA LEU A 679 27.36 -12.79 -10.96
C LEU A 679 26.60 -12.13 -9.79
N ALA A 680 25.38 -12.61 -9.49
CA ALA A 680 24.51 -12.03 -8.47
C ALA A 680 25.20 -11.85 -7.10
N LYS A 681 26.04 -12.84 -6.72
CA LYS A 681 26.84 -12.86 -5.48
C LYS A 681 27.77 -11.64 -5.32
N ASP A 682 28.16 -10.99 -6.41
CA ASP A 682 29.13 -9.90 -6.44
C ASP A 682 28.44 -8.53 -6.33
N LEU A 683 27.10 -8.46 -6.47
CA LEU A 683 26.31 -7.23 -6.35
C LEU A 683 26.46 -6.47 -5.01
N PRO A 684 26.55 -7.11 -3.82
CA PRO A 684 26.77 -6.39 -2.56
C PRO A 684 28.06 -5.57 -2.55
N MET A 685 29.10 -6.06 -3.24
CA MET A 685 30.37 -5.34 -3.40
C MET A 685 30.22 -4.12 -4.31
N TYR A 686 29.49 -4.26 -5.42
CA TYR A 686 29.20 -3.14 -6.33
C TYR A 686 28.37 -2.04 -5.65
N TRP A 687 27.40 -2.43 -4.81
CA TRP A 687 26.63 -1.48 -4.02
C TRP A 687 27.51 -0.70 -3.04
N GLU A 688 28.28 -1.36 -2.17
CA GLU A 688 29.07 -0.65 -1.16
C GLU A 688 30.21 0.20 -1.76
N GLN A 689 30.73 -0.16 -2.95
CA GLN A 689 31.68 0.67 -3.70
C GLN A 689 31.07 1.95 -4.31
N ASN A 690 29.76 1.99 -4.54
CA ASN A 690 29.10 3.09 -5.26
C ASN A 690 28.08 3.86 -4.41
N ARG A 691 27.56 3.30 -3.31
CA ARG A 691 26.56 3.91 -2.42
C ARG A 691 26.92 5.34 -2.00
N ARG A 692 28.19 5.60 -1.61
CA ARG A 692 28.63 6.95 -1.26
C ARG A 692 28.75 7.87 -2.47
N ALA A 693 29.28 7.36 -3.59
CA ALA A 693 29.41 8.12 -4.84
C ALA A 693 28.05 8.60 -5.37
N LEU A 694 27.03 7.72 -5.36
CA LEU A 694 25.68 8.03 -5.81
C LEU A 694 25.07 9.21 -5.04
N LEU A 695 25.12 9.16 -3.71
CA LEU A 695 24.60 10.22 -2.83
C LEU A 695 25.39 11.53 -3.04
N GLN A 696 26.73 11.45 -3.04
CA GLN A 696 27.58 12.63 -3.23
C GLN A 696 27.41 13.28 -4.60
N PHE A 697 27.03 12.53 -5.64
CA PHE A 697 26.70 13.10 -6.93
C PHE A 697 25.32 13.79 -6.95
N ILE A 698 24.28 13.23 -6.30
CA ILE A 698 22.98 13.92 -6.15
C ILE A 698 23.19 15.28 -5.45
N HIS A 699 23.98 15.32 -4.36
CA HIS A 699 24.33 16.57 -3.66
C HIS A 699 24.95 17.65 -4.55
N GLN A 700 25.53 17.32 -5.71
CA GLN A 700 26.10 18.34 -6.61
C GLN A 700 25.03 19.18 -7.32
N VAL A 701 23.76 18.77 -7.31
CA VAL A 701 22.65 19.58 -7.85
C VAL A 701 22.42 20.86 -7.03
N HIS A 702 22.89 20.88 -5.77
CA HIS A 702 22.83 22.02 -4.84
C HIS A 702 24.09 22.91 -4.89
N ARG A 703 24.66 23.09 -6.09
CA ARG A 703 25.83 23.95 -6.34
C ARG A 703 25.56 25.02 -7.40
N GLY A 704 26.38 26.07 -7.39
CA GLY A 704 26.31 27.15 -8.37
C GLY A 704 25.35 28.25 -7.90
N VAL A 705 24.35 28.57 -8.72
CA VAL A 705 23.35 29.62 -8.46
C VAL A 705 21.94 29.10 -8.71
N LYS A 706 20.95 29.49 -7.90
CA LYS A 706 19.52 29.31 -8.21
C LYS A 706 18.69 30.55 -7.89
N GLY A 707 17.45 30.63 -8.36
CA GLY A 707 16.54 31.72 -8.00
C GLY A 707 15.37 31.89 -8.95
N MET A 708 14.65 33.00 -8.81
CA MET A 708 13.46 33.33 -9.59
C MET A 708 13.72 34.48 -10.57
N VAL A 709 13.10 34.44 -11.75
CA VAL A 709 12.95 35.60 -12.64
C VAL A 709 11.50 36.06 -12.58
N MET A 710 11.26 37.26 -12.06
CA MET A 710 9.93 37.83 -11.81
C MET A 710 9.67 39.08 -12.66
N ASP A 711 8.40 39.36 -12.92
CA ASP A 711 7.94 40.67 -13.38
C ASP A 711 8.07 41.72 -12.26
N GLY A 712 8.73 42.84 -12.57
CA GLY A 712 8.91 43.95 -11.63
C GLY A 712 7.62 44.69 -11.23
N LYS A 713 6.49 44.46 -11.92
CA LYS A 713 5.20 45.13 -11.65
C LYS A 713 4.34 44.38 -10.62
N ASP A 714 4.18 43.07 -10.79
CA ASP A 714 3.24 42.24 -10.02
C ASP A 714 3.91 41.04 -9.32
N GLY A 715 5.20 40.81 -9.56
CA GLY A 715 5.96 39.73 -8.94
C GLY A 715 5.71 38.35 -9.54
N THR A 716 4.93 38.23 -10.62
CA THR A 716 4.67 36.94 -11.28
C THR A 716 5.94 36.36 -11.91
N GLY A 717 6.09 35.04 -11.85
CA GLY A 717 7.19 34.32 -12.46
C GLY A 717 7.19 34.41 -13.99
N ILE A 718 8.35 34.67 -14.59
CA ILE A 718 8.54 34.75 -16.03
C ILE A 718 9.10 33.41 -16.52
N SER A 719 8.22 32.55 -17.03
CA SER A 719 8.58 31.28 -17.67
C SER A 719 9.39 31.48 -18.95
N ASN A 720 10.35 30.59 -19.22
CA ASN A 720 11.21 30.63 -20.41
C ASN A 720 11.95 31.98 -20.61
N ALA A 721 12.37 32.60 -19.50
CA ALA A 721 13.37 33.66 -19.48
C ALA A 721 14.77 33.03 -19.58
N THR A 722 15.69 33.67 -20.29
CA THR A 722 17.05 33.17 -20.52
C THR A 722 18.02 33.76 -19.52
N ILE A 723 18.78 32.89 -18.83
CA ILE A 723 19.93 33.27 -18.01
C ILE A 723 21.22 32.99 -18.79
N THR A 724 22.05 34.02 -18.94
CA THR A 724 23.40 33.93 -19.52
C THR A 724 24.45 34.20 -18.45
N VAL A 725 25.52 33.42 -18.42
CA VAL A 725 26.71 33.66 -17.58
C VAL A 725 27.78 34.31 -18.44
N ALA A 726 28.42 35.39 -17.97
CA ALA A 726 29.53 35.99 -18.69
C ALA A 726 30.69 34.97 -18.86
N GLU A 727 31.29 34.96 -20.06
CA GLU A 727 32.40 34.07 -20.45
C GLU A 727 32.07 32.57 -20.55
N VAL A 728 30.80 32.16 -20.39
CA VAL A 728 30.34 30.78 -20.63
C VAL A 728 29.23 30.75 -21.69
N ASP A 729 29.55 30.23 -22.88
CA ASP A 729 28.67 30.21 -24.05
C ASP A 729 27.70 29.02 -24.04
N HIS A 730 26.93 28.90 -22.97
CA HIS A 730 25.82 27.95 -22.83
C HIS A 730 24.74 28.58 -21.93
N PRO A 731 23.63 29.12 -22.48
CA PRO A 731 22.54 29.69 -21.70
C PRO A 731 21.60 28.62 -21.13
N ILE A 732 20.82 28.97 -20.11
CA ILE A 732 19.71 28.15 -19.60
C ILE A 732 18.39 28.93 -19.60
N THR A 733 17.27 28.23 -19.46
CA THR A 733 15.92 28.82 -19.40
C THR A 733 15.20 28.58 -18.07
N THR A 734 14.37 29.53 -17.63
CA THR A 734 13.49 29.32 -16.46
C THR A 734 12.34 28.35 -16.74
N ASN A 735 11.92 27.63 -15.71
CA ASN A 735 10.74 26.77 -15.70
C ASN A 735 9.44 27.60 -15.55
N LYS A 736 8.28 26.94 -15.50
CA LYS A 736 6.94 27.55 -15.51
C LYS A 736 6.70 28.58 -14.40
N ALA A 737 7.30 28.41 -13.22
CA ALA A 737 7.18 29.37 -12.12
C ALA A 737 8.21 30.53 -12.19
N GLY A 738 9.06 30.57 -13.24
CA GLY A 738 10.13 31.55 -13.38
C GLY A 738 11.41 31.18 -12.63
N ASP A 739 11.45 30.00 -12.00
CA ASP A 739 12.60 29.41 -11.31
C ASP A 739 13.68 28.90 -12.28
N TYR A 740 14.94 28.97 -11.84
CA TYR A 740 16.10 28.40 -12.54
C TYR A 740 17.18 27.89 -11.58
N TRP A 741 18.02 26.99 -12.08
CA TRP A 741 19.24 26.50 -11.43
C TRP A 741 20.36 26.50 -12.45
N ARG A 742 21.52 27.07 -12.09
CA ARG A 742 22.73 27.11 -12.91
C ARG A 742 23.90 26.56 -12.13
N LEU A 743 24.30 25.33 -12.46
CA LEU A 743 25.52 24.73 -11.94
C LEU A 743 26.74 25.56 -12.39
N LEU A 744 27.61 25.89 -11.43
CA LEU A 744 28.85 26.63 -11.62
C LEU A 744 29.89 26.15 -10.59
N VAL A 745 31.17 26.25 -10.92
CA VAL A 745 32.27 26.04 -9.97
C VAL A 745 32.45 27.28 -9.06
N PRO A 746 33.06 27.16 -7.87
CA PRO A 746 33.23 28.29 -6.95
C PRO A 746 33.96 29.48 -7.60
N GLY A 747 33.44 30.69 -7.41
CA GLY A 747 33.93 31.90 -8.08
C GLY A 747 32.88 33.00 -8.20
N THR A 748 33.29 34.20 -8.63
CA THR A 748 32.38 35.34 -8.86
C THR A 748 32.06 35.50 -10.35
N TYR A 749 30.78 35.48 -10.69
CA TYR A 749 30.28 35.53 -12.06
C TYR A 749 29.37 36.73 -12.28
N ARG A 750 29.33 37.24 -13.50
CA ARG A 750 28.31 38.20 -13.94
C ARG A 750 27.21 37.43 -14.67
N LEU A 751 26.05 37.33 -14.03
CA LEU A 751 24.83 36.76 -14.59
C LEU A 751 24.04 37.86 -15.31
N THR A 752 23.24 37.49 -16.31
CA THR A 752 22.23 38.37 -16.91
C THR A 752 20.97 37.57 -17.22
N ALA A 753 19.82 38.05 -16.72
CA ALA A 753 18.50 37.53 -17.06
C ALA A 753 17.86 38.38 -18.16
N SER A 754 17.16 37.74 -19.09
CA SER A 754 16.46 38.39 -20.19
C SER A 754 15.19 37.64 -20.57
N ALA A 755 14.17 38.35 -21.03
CA ALA A 755 12.91 37.75 -21.48
C ALA A 755 12.28 38.60 -22.61
N ARG A 756 11.53 37.95 -23.51
CA ARG A 756 10.89 38.64 -24.64
C ARG A 756 9.86 39.66 -24.14
N GLY A 757 10.04 40.93 -24.53
CA GLY A 757 9.19 42.04 -24.09
C GLY A 757 9.63 42.71 -22.79
N TYR A 758 10.75 42.30 -22.20
CA TYR A 758 11.32 42.85 -20.98
C TYR A 758 12.72 43.43 -21.19
N THR A 759 13.09 44.43 -20.38
CA THR A 759 14.47 44.94 -20.30
C THR A 759 15.36 43.95 -19.52
N PRO A 760 16.50 43.49 -20.08
CA PRO A 760 17.43 42.60 -19.39
C PRO A 760 18.09 43.24 -18.15
N VAL A 761 18.49 42.40 -17.19
CA VAL A 761 19.15 42.83 -15.94
C VAL A 761 20.38 41.98 -15.66
N SER A 762 21.55 42.62 -15.45
CA SER A 762 22.78 41.95 -15.00
C SER A 762 22.98 42.07 -13.50
N VAL A 763 23.46 41.01 -12.85
CA VAL A 763 23.82 40.95 -11.42
C VAL A 763 25.16 40.20 -11.27
N TYR A 764 25.95 40.52 -10.23
CA TYR A 764 27.12 39.71 -9.85
C TYR A 764 26.74 38.73 -8.74
N ALA A 765 27.13 37.47 -8.89
CA ALA A 765 26.88 36.38 -7.95
C ALA A 765 28.22 35.75 -7.52
N THR A 766 28.35 35.29 -6.26
CA THR A 766 29.58 34.62 -5.81
C THR A 766 29.26 33.21 -5.29
N VAL A 767 29.67 32.21 -6.06
CA VAL A 767 29.42 30.79 -5.77
C VAL A 767 30.42 30.32 -4.69
N PRO A 768 29.96 29.80 -3.53
CA PRO A 768 30.82 29.31 -2.46
C PRO A 768 31.38 27.91 -2.74
N GLU A 769 32.40 27.49 -1.99
CA GLU A 769 33.02 26.15 -2.14
C GLU A 769 32.08 24.97 -1.79
N GLY A 770 31.01 25.21 -1.04
CA GLY A 770 30.15 24.16 -0.46
C GLY A 770 28.67 24.54 -0.39
N GLY A 771 28.10 25.11 -1.44
CA GLY A 771 26.67 25.40 -1.52
C GLY A 771 26.23 26.09 -2.82
N VAL A 772 25.02 26.63 -2.79
CA VAL A 772 24.38 27.40 -3.88
C VAL A 772 24.12 28.84 -3.42
N GLU A 773 24.40 29.82 -4.28
CA GLU A 773 24.04 31.23 -4.09
C GLU A 773 22.60 31.46 -4.61
N GLN A 774 21.76 32.19 -3.88
CA GLN A 774 20.41 32.54 -4.37
C GLN A 774 20.39 33.94 -5.00
N VAL A 775 19.97 34.03 -6.27
CA VAL A 775 19.95 35.28 -7.05
C VAL A 775 18.63 35.42 -7.82
N ASP A 776 17.76 36.30 -7.32
CA ASP A 776 16.49 36.61 -7.97
C ASP A 776 16.61 37.84 -8.90
N PHE A 777 15.96 37.79 -10.05
CA PHE A 777 15.87 38.87 -11.02
C PHE A 777 14.46 39.46 -11.07
N ARG A 778 14.37 40.79 -11.21
CA ARG A 778 13.10 41.49 -11.48
C ARG A 778 13.22 42.27 -12.78
N LEU A 779 12.46 41.87 -13.80
CA LEU A 779 12.53 42.44 -15.14
C LEU A 779 11.36 43.41 -15.40
N THR A 780 11.60 44.47 -16.16
CA THR A 780 10.59 45.52 -16.45
C THR A 780 10.08 45.40 -17.88
N ARG A 781 8.75 45.36 -18.08
CA ARG A 781 8.12 45.32 -19.41
C ARG A 781 8.43 46.58 -20.24
N VAL A 782 8.69 46.39 -21.52
CA VAL A 782 8.81 47.46 -22.51
C VAL A 782 7.42 47.86 -23.02
N ARG A 783 7.08 49.15 -23.01
CA ARG A 783 5.78 49.64 -23.48
C ARG A 783 5.66 49.65 -25.01
N SER A 784 4.49 49.28 -25.50
CA SER A 784 3.94 49.66 -26.81
C SER A 784 2.48 50.08 -26.60
N GLU A 785 1.99 51.05 -27.37
CA GLU A 785 0.71 51.73 -27.10
C GLU A 785 -0.42 51.28 -28.04
N GLU A 786 -1.61 51.15 -27.44
CA GLU A 786 -2.98 51.18 -27.98
C GLU A 786 -3.44 50.28 -29.15
N GLY A 787 -4.67 49.78 -28.99
CA GLY A 787 -5.36 48.90 -29.93
C GLY A 787 -6.69 48.39 -29.36
N ALA A 788 -7.55 49.29 -28.89
CA ALA A 788 -8.75 48.93 -28.12
C ALA A 788 -9.95 48.52 -28.99
N GLY A 789 -10.62 47.44 -28.59
CA GLY A 789 -11.94 47.04 -29.07
C GLY A 789 -12.59 46.05 -28.09
N PRO A 790 -13.91 46.11 -27.85
CA PRO A 790 -14.61 45.15 -26.99
C PRO A 790 -14.84 43.83 -27.73
N THR A 791 -13.78 43.02 -27.87
CA THR A 791 -13.86 41.64 -28.35
C THR A 791 -14.28 40.69 -27.23
N ARG A 792 -14.65 39.45 -27.59
CA ARG A 792 -15.19 38.46 -26.64
C ARG A 792 -14.12 37.95 -25.68
N ASP A 793 -14.55 37.14 -24.71
CA ASP A 793 -13.62 36.42 -23.83
C ASP A 793 -12.65 35.59 -24.72
N PRO A 794 -11.33 35.85 -24.67
CA PRO A 794 -10.38 35.17 -25.55
C PRO A 794 -10.33 33.66 -25.29
N THR A 795 -10.73 33.20 -24.09
CA THR A 795 -10.83 31.77 -23.77
C THR A 795 -12.01 31.06 -24.44
N GLU A 796 -12.96 31.81 -25.00
CA GLU A 796 -14.06 31.28 -25.80
C GLU A 796 -13.66 31.17 -27.27
N GLU A 797 -13.07 32.21 -27.87
CA GLU A 797 -12.60 32.18 -29.27
C GLU A 797 -11.50 31.11 -29.50
N GLU A 798 -10.59 30.91 -28.54
CA GLU A 798 -9.62 29.80 -28.56
C GLU A 798 -10.27 28.41 -28.51
N PHE A 799 -11.45 28.28 -27.91
CA PHE A 799 -12.17 27.01 -27.81
C PHE A 799 -13.00 26.74 -29.07
N GLU A 800 -13.64 27.76 -29.64
CA GLU A 800 -14.33 27.67 -30.93
C GLU A 800 -13.37 27.25 -32.06
N HIS A 801 -12.13 27.76 -32.07
CA HIS A 801 -11.08 27.30 -32.99
C HIS A 801 -10.69 25.83 -32.76
N PHE A 802 -10.52 25.42 -31.50
CA PHE A 802 -10.13 24.06 -31.13
C PHE A 802 -11.17 23.00 -31.53
N ILE A 803 -12.47 23.26 -31.35
CA ILE A 803 -13.54 22.37 -31.82
C ILE A 803 -13.55 22.25 -33.35
N LYS A 804 -13.19 23.33 -34.06
CA LYS A 804 -13.06 23.35 -35.52
C LYS A 804 -11.85 22.57 -36.03
N GLU A 805 -10.74 22.60 -35.30
CA GLU A 805 -9.54 21.81 -35.55
C GLU A 805 -9.81 20.30 -35.36
N LEU A 806 -10.43 19.91 -34.25
CA LEU A 806 -10.83 18.51 -34.01
C LEU A 806 -11.92 18.01 -34.97
N SER A 807 -12.77 18.91 -35.49
CA SER A 807 -13.79 18.57 -36.50
C SER A 807 -13.22 18.39 -37.92
N SER A 808 -11.92 18.59 -38.13
CA SER A 808 -11.25 18.28 -39.40
C SER A 808 -11.03 16.77 -39.56
N GLU A 809 -10.83 16.30 -40.81
CA GLU A 809 -10.63 14.88 -41.13
C GLU A 809 -9.50 14.21 -40.31
N ARG A 810 -8.47 15.00 -39.93
CA ARG A 810 -7.26 14.55 -39.23
C ARG A 810 -7.21 14.89 -37.75
N GLY A 811 -7.92 15.90 -37.26
CA GLY A 811 -7.76 16.39 -35.88
C GLY A 811 -7.92 15.31 -34.82
N LEU A 812 -8.94 14.45 -34.96
CA LEU A 812 -9.15 13.29 -34.09
C LEU A 812 -8.10 12.17 -34.26
N GLU A 813 -7.48 12.04 -35.44
CA GLU A 813 -6.39 11.07 -35.66
C GLU A 813 -5.07 11.55 -35.07
N GLU A 814 -4.79 12.85 -35.16
CA GLU A 814 -3.63 13.49 -34.57
C GLU A 814 -3.75 13.53 -33.03
N LEU A 815 -4.97 13.68 -32.49
CA LEU A 815 -5.27 13.44 -31.07
C LEU A 815 -4.97 12.00 -30.64
N LEU A 816 -5.46 11.00 -31.38
CA LEU A 816 -5.23 9.57 -31.08
C LEU A 816 -3.78 9.12 -31.31
N ARG A 817 -3.00 9.82 -32.12
CA ARG A 817 -1.56 9.57 -32.31
C ARG A 817 -0.68 10.26 -31.27
N SER A 818 -1.13 11.40 -30.72
CA SER A 818 -0.40 12.16 -29.69
C SER A 818 -0.72 11.72 -28.26
N THR A 819 -1.62 10.76 -28.08
CA THR A 819 -1.98 10.17 -26.79
C THR A 819 -1.66 8.68 -26.77
N ALA A 820 -0.97 8.21 -25.70
CA ALA A 820 -0.44 6.86 -25.66
C ALA A 820 -1.54 5.82 -25.33
N PRO A 821 -1.68 4.72 -26.10
CA PRO A 821 -2.64 3.64 -25.82
C PRO A 821 -2.12 2.72 -24.70
N HIS A 822 -2.08 3.22 -23.47
CA HIS A 822 -1.78 2.42 -22.27
C HIS A 822 -3.00 1.63 -21.80
N SER A 823 -3.23 0.43 -22.35
CA SER A 823 -4.33 -0.42 -21.89
C SER A 823 -4.08 -1.93 -22.03
N SER A 824 -4.22 -2.65 -20.92
CA SER A 824 -4.20 -4.11 -20.87
C SER A 824 -5.63 -4.64 -21.07
N PHE A 825 -6.01 -4.84 -22.33
CA PHE A 825 -7.37 -5.22 -22.70
C PHE A 825 -7.73 -6.63 -22.21
N ARG A 826 -8.66 -6.70 -21.26
CA ARG A 826 -9.25 -7.93 -20.75
C ARG A 826 -10.67 -7.69 -20.28
N TYR A 827 -11.49 -8.73 -20.27
CA TYR A 827 -12.81 -8.66 -19.67
C TYR A 827 -12.70 -8.66 -18.14
N ARG A 828 -13.29 -7.65 -17.50
CA ARG A 828 -13.34 -7.49 -16.05
C ARG A 828 -14.64 -8.11 -15.51
N PRO A 829 -14.61 -8.90 -14.41
CA PRO A 829 -15.82 -9.23 -13.66
C PRO A 829 -16.31 -8.01 -12.86
N TYR A 830 -17.54 -8.06 -12.35
CA TYR A 830 -18.18 -6.93 -11.67
C TYR A 830 -17.36 -6.33 -10.51
N ILE A 831 -16.66 -7.15 -9.73
CA ILE A 831 -15.84 -6.69 -8.60
C ILE A 831 -14.65 -5.86 -9.07
N GLU A 832 -13.88 -6.36 -10.05
CA GLU A 832 -12.72 -5.68 -10.61
C GLU A 832 -13.12 -4.42 -11.42
N LEU A 833 -14.29 -4.43 -12.07
CA LEU A 833 -14.89 -3.24 -12.68
C LEU A 833 -15.19 -2.17 -11.62
N SER A 834 -15.78 -2.57 -10.49
CA SER A 834 -16.08 -1.65 -9.38
C SER A 834 -14.81 -1.09 -8.74
N GLU A 835 -13.78 -1.92 -8.58
CA GLU A 835 -12.46 -1.51 -8.09
C GLU A 835 -11.72 -0.59 -9.08
N PHE A 836 -11.79 -0.87 -10.38
CA PHE A 836 -11.22 -0.02 -11.42
C PHE A 836 -11.86 1.38 -11.45
N LEU A 837 -13.18 1.48 -11.36
CA LEU A 837 -13.87 2.78 -11.26
C LEU A 837 -13.48 3.54 -9.99
N ARG A 838 -13.42 2.86 -8.84
CA ARG A 838 -12.94 3.45 -7.58
C ARG A 838 -11.48 3.89 -7.67
N GLY A 839 -10.63 3.11 -8.33
CA GLY A 839 -9.23 3.43 -8.59
C GLY A 839 -9.05 4.66 -9.47
N LEU A 840 -9.85 4.80 -10.54
CA LEU A 840 -9.90 6.05 -11.30
C LEU A 840 -10.33 7.23 -10.42
N THR A 841 -11.34 7.07 -9.55
CA THR A 841 -11.77 8.14 -8.64
C THR A 841 -10.75 8.49 -7.57
N TYR A 842 -10.02 7.51 -7.05
CA TYR A 842 -8.95 7.71 -6.08
C TYR A 842 -7.70 8.38 -6.68
N ASN A 843 -7.35 8.03 -7.93
CA ASN A 843 -6.20 8.57 -8.64
C ASN A 843 -6.46 9.96 -9.26
N PHE A 844 -7.72 10.26 -9.62
CA PHE A 844 -8.11 11.50 -10.30
C PHE A 844 -9.24 12.30 -9.57
N PRO A 845 -9.20 12.46 -8.23
CA PRO A 845 -10.35 12.93 -7.44
C PRO A 845 -10.73 14.40 -7.68
N LYS A 846 -9.85 15.18 -8.32
CA LYS A 846 -10.14 16.56 -8.73
C LYS A 846 -11.05 16.63 -9.95
N ILE A 847 -11.06 15.58 -10.79
CA ILE A 847 -11.77 15.56 -12.08
C ILE A 847 -12.80 14.44 -12.22
N THR A 848 -12.97 13.60 -11.20
CA THR A 848 -13.90 12.48 -11.22
C THR A 848 -14.78 12.42 -9.98
N HIS A 849 -16.02 11.96 -10.14
CA HIS A 849 -16.92 11.64 -9.04
C HIS A 849 -17.71 10.36 -9.36
N LEU A 850 -17.74 9.40 -8.43
CA LEU A 850 -18.35 8.10 -8.63
C LEU A 850 -19.72 8.02 -7.93
N HIS A 851 -20.78 8.00 -8.72
CA HIS A 851 -22.16 7.90 -8.26
C HIS A 851 -22.62 6.44 -8.20
N SER A 852 -23.39 6.11 -7.16
CA SER A 852 -24.14 4.86 -7.06
C SER A 852 -25.60 5.13 -7.43
N LEU A 853 -26.03 4.73 -8.64
CA LEU A 853 -27.39 5.03 -9.10
C LEU A 853 -28.47 4.20 -8.39
N GLY A 854 -28.12 2.98 -7.96
CA GLY A 854 -29.02 1.99 -7.37
C GLY A 854 -28.33 0.63 -7.25
N GLN A 855 -29.11 -0.41 -7.03
CA GLN A 855 -28.67 -1.80 -7.02
C GLN A 855 -29.50 -2.62 -8.01
N SER A 856 -28.90 -3.69 -8.52
CA SER A 856 -29.54 -4.75 -9.31
C SER A 856 -30.35 -5.72 -8.44
N VAL A 857 -31.04 -6.67 -9.08
CA VAL A 857 -31.83 -7.72 -8.41
C VAL A 857 -30.97 -8.57 -7.47
N GLU A 858 -29.72 -8.88 -7.81
CA GLU A 858 -28.74 -9.55 -6.94
C GLU A 858 -27.86 -8.55 -6.14
N PHE A 859 -28.37 -7.35 -5.86
CA PHE A 859 -27.78 -6.33 -4.99
C PHE A 859 -26.42 -5.72 -5.44
N ARG A 860 -25.96 -5.96 -6.67
CA ARG A 860 -24.77 -5.32 -7.24
C ARG A 860 -25.04 -3.85 -7.58
N THR A 861 -24.14 -2.94 -7.18
CA THR A 861 -24.27 -1.48 -7.36
C THR A 861 -24.11 -1.06 -8.83
N ILE A 862 -24.94 -0.12 -9.28
CA ILE A 862 -24.93 0.38 -10.66
C ILE A 862 -24.00 1.60 -10.77
N TRP A 863 -22.82 1.34 -11.35
CA TRP A 863 -21.74 2.27 -11.67
C TRP A 863 -22.15 3.45 -12.57
N ALA A 864 -22.00 4.70 -12.11
CA ALA A 864 -21.91 5.89 -12.95
C ALA A 864 -20.73 6.77 -12.54
N LEU A 865 -19.70 6.85 -13.39
CA LEU A 865 -18.54 7.73 -13.20
C LEU A 865 -18.75 9.04 -13.95
N GLU A 866 -18.76 10.17 -13.24
CA GLU A 866 -18.79 11.51 -13.82
C GLU A 866 -17.36 12.08 -13.91
N ILE A 867 -17.01 12.69 -15.05
CA ILE A 867 -15.71 13.27 -15.38
C ILE A 867 -15.92 14.71 -15.89
N SER A 868 -15.25 15.68 -15.27
CA SER A 868 -15.36 17.13 -15.52
C SER A 868 -14.22 17.82 -14.75
N ASN A 869 -13.85 19.06 -15.05
CA ASN A 869 -12.92 19.81 -14.17
C ASN A 869 -13.52 20.19 -12.80
N LYS A 870 -14.85 20.13 -12.61
CA LYS A 870 -15.57 20.42 -11.35
C LYS A 870 -16.75 19.44 -11.15
N PRO A 871 -16.51 18.12 -10.99
CA PRO A 871 -17.54 17.08 -11.03
C PRO A 871 -18.51 17.10 -9.82
N THR A 872 -18.30 17.99 -8.84
CA THR A 872 -19.11 18.18 -7.63
C THR A 872 -19.85 19.51 -7.57
N VAL A 873 -19.69 20.39 -8.57
CA VAL A 873 -20.34 21.71 -8.66
C VAL A 873 -21.21 21.73 -9.91
N ASP A 874 -22.46 22.20 -9.82
CA ASP A 874 -23.36 22.22 -10.98
C ASP A 874 -23.10 23.37 -11.95
N GLU A 875 -22.89 23.01 -13.21
CA GLU A 875 -22.46 23.89 -14.28
C GLU A 875 -23.47 23.82 -15.44
N PRO A 876 -24.66 24.45 -15.28
CA PRO A 876 -25.79 24.33 -16.20
C PRO A 876 -25.58 24.95 -17.59
N ALA A 877 -24.41 25.58 -17.82
CA ALA A 877 -23.99 26.18 -19.07
C ALA A 877 -23.06 25.28 -19.91
N GLU A 878 -22.55 24.17 -19.35
CA GLU A 878 -21.68 23.23 -20.06
C GLU A 878 -22.46 22.00 -20.56
N PRO A 879 -22.19 21.49 -21.77
CA PRO A 879 -22.84 20.29 -22.27
C PRO A 879 -22.52 19.07 -21.41
N LYS A 880 -23.55 18.28 -21.11
CA LYS A 880 -23.42 17.04 -20.33
C LYS A 880 -23.75 15.84 -21.22
N ILE A 881 -22.75 15.01 -21.49
CA ILE A 881 -22.85 13.82 -22.35
C ILE A 881 -22.88 12.55 -21.50
N ARG A 882 -23.65 11.56 -21.93
CA ARG A 882 -23.67 10.22 -21.32
C ARG A 882 -23.21 9.15 -22.29
N PHE A 883 -22.35 8.26 -21.81
CA PHE A 883 -22.10 6.96 -22.43
C PHE A 883 -22.67 5.85 -21.54
N VAL A 884 -23.35 4.88 -22.14
CA VAL A 884 -23.98 3.74 -21.45
C VAL A 884 -23.56 2.44 -22.13
N ALA A 885 -23.30 1.38 -21.38
CA ALA A 885 -23.07 0.05 -21.92
C ALA A 885 -23.60 -1.07 -21.00
N GLY A 886 -23.64 -2.29 -21.53
CA GLY A 886 -24.03 -3.46 -20.75
C GLY A 886 -25.49 -3.44 -20.28
N ILE A 887 -26.41 -2.92 -21.11
CA ILE A 887 -27.87 -3.11 -20.93
C ILE A 887 -28.19 -4.61 -21.06
N HIS A 888 -27.56 -5.25 -22.05
CA HIS A 888 -27.42 -6.69 -22.17
C HIS A 888 -26.05 -7.11 -21.62
N GLY A 889 -26.04 -7.92 -20.56
CA GLY A 889 -24.82 -8.33 -19.87
C GLY A 889 -23.92 -9.29 -20.69
N ASN A 890 -24.50 -9.93 -21.71
CA ASN A 890 -23.79 -10.76 -22.69
C ASN A 890 -23.10 -9.97 -23.82
N ALA A 891 -23.18 -8.63 -23.83
CA ALA A 891 -22.50 -7.74 -24.78
C ALA A 891 -21.35 -6.91 -24.14
N PRO A 892 -20.38 -7.51 -23.42
CA PRO A 892 -19.41 -6.78 -22.60
C PRO A 892 -18.37 -5.96 -23.39
N VAL A 893 -18.36 -6.01 -24.72
CA VAL A 893 -17.49 -5.16 -25.55
C VAL A 893 -17.73 -3.69 -25.25
N GLY A 894 -19.00 -3.26 -25.19
CA GLY A 894 -19.35 -1.87 -24.84
C GLY A 894 -18.84 -1.48 -23.44
N THR A 895 -18.94 -2.38 -22.47
CA THR A 895 -18.45 -2.17 -21.09
C THR A 895 -16.96 -1.87 -21.07
N GLU A 896 -16.13 -2.73 -21.67
CA GLU A 896 -14.68 -2.49 -21.67
C GLU A 896 -14.31 -1.25 -22.50
N LEU A 897 -14.95 -1.00 -23.65
CA LEU A 897 -14.72 0.23 -24.45
C LEU A 897 -15.00 1.51 -23.64
N LEU A 898 -15.99 1.51 -22.75
CA LEU A 898 -16.27 2.66 -21.88
C LEU A 898 -15.33 2.78 -20.68
N LEU A 899 -14.82 1.66 -20.14
CA LEU A 899 -13.79 1.68 -19.11
C LEU A 899 -12.45 2.19 -19.66
N GLU A 900 -12.06 1.78 -20.87
CA GLU A 900 -10.86 2.30 -21.54
C GLU A 900 -11.04 3.76 -21.99
N LEU A 901 -12.25 4.20 -22.36
CA LEU A 901 -12.54 5.63 -22.58
C LEU A 901 -12.40 6.45 -21.28
N ALA A 902 -12.91 5.96 -20.15
CA ALA A 902 -12.75 6.61 -18.86
C ALA A 902 -11.27 6.75 -18.47
N ALA A 903 -10.49 5.67 -18.61
CA ALA A 903 -9.06 5.70 -18.36
C ALA A 903 -8.31 6.62 -19.34
N PHE A 904 -8.62 6.57 -20.64
CA PHE A 904 -8.04 7.46 -21.65
C PHE A 904 -8.24 8.93 -21.30
N LEU A 905 -9.45 9.32 -20.89
CA LEU A 905 -9.80 10.69 -20.50
C LEU A 905 -9.01 11.12 -19.25
N CYS A 906 -9.08 10.34 -18.17
CA CYS A 906 -8.41 10.68 -16.91
C CYS A 906 -6.88 10.68 -17.04
N ILE A 907 -6.28 9.67 -17.68
CA ILE A 907 -4.82 9.51 -17.81
C ILE A 907 -4.20 10.61 -18.68
N ASN A 908 -4.94 11.18 -19.63
CA ASN A 908 -4.45 12.24 -20.52
C ASN A 908 -4.86 13.67 -20.10
N TYR A 909 -5.73 13.83 -19.09
CA TYR A 909 -5.98 15.15 -18.49
C TYR A 909 -4.70 15.75 -17.91
N GLY A 910 -4.44 17.02 -18.17
CA GLY A 910 -3.19 17.71 -17.83
C GLY A 910 -1.96 17.31 -18.66
N LYS A 911 -2.03 16.25 -19.49
CA LYS A 911 -0.96 15.82 -20.40
C LYS A 911 -1.22 16.23 -21.84
N SER A 912 -2.41 15.93 -22.36
CA SER A 912 -2.88 16.35 -23.66
C SER A 912 -3.68 17.64 -23.52
N PRO A 913 -3.25 18.78 -24.11
CA PRO A 913 -4.03 20.02 -24.09
C PRO A 913 -5.44 19.84 -24.66
N ALA A 914 -5.60 18.94 -25.64
CA ALA A 914 -6.89 18.64 -26.25
C ALA A 914 -7.84 17.87 -25.32
N VAL A 915 -7.36 16.80 -24.67
CA VAL A 915 -8.18 16.06 -23.69
C VAL A 915 -8.53 16.95 -22.49
N THR A 916 -7.59 17.80 -22.07
CA THR A 916 -7.81 18.78 -21.00
C THR A 916 -8.89 19.77 -21.39
N LYS A 917 -8.77 20.45 -22.55
CA LYS A 917 -9.80 21.38 -23.07
C LYS A 917 -11.20 20.74 -23.22
N LEU A 918 -11.29 19.45 -23.59
CA LEU A 918 -12.58 18.74 -23.67
C LEU A 918 -13.20 18.51 -22.27
N ILE A 919 -12.42 18.02 -21.29
CA ILE A 919 -12.90 17.79 -19.91
C ILE A 919 -13.15 19.11 -19.16
N ASP A 920 -12.44 20.18 -19.55
CA ASP A 920 -12.59 21.52 -18.99
C ASP A 920 -13.91 22.22 -19.36
N ARG A 921 -14.63 21.69 -20.37
CA ARG A 921 -15.85 22.28 -20.96
C ARG A 921 -17.00 21.27 -21.13
N THR A 922 -16.88 20.07 -20.58
CA THR A 922 -17.85 18.97 -20.75
C THR A 922 -18.02 18.20 -19.46
N ARG A 923 -19.27 17.88 -19.12
CA ARG A 923 -19.60 16.93 -18.04
C ARG A 923 -19.86 15.57 -18.67
N ILE A 924 -18.91 14.64 -18.55
CA ILE A 924 -18.93 13.33 -19.20
C ILE A 924 -19.35 12.28 -18.17
N VAL A 925 -20.48 11.59 -18.39
CA VAL A 925 -20.97 10.54 -17.47
C VAL A 925 -20.89 9.18 -18.15
N ILE A 926 -20.22 8.23 -17.51
CA ILE A 926 -19.97 6.89 -18.02
C ILE A 926 -20.65 5.84 -17.13
N LEU A 927 -21.65 5.15 -17.69
CA LEU A 927 -22.31 3.98 -17.11
C LEU A 927 -21.80 2.73 -17.85
N PRO A 928 -20.73 2.07 -17.39
CA PRO A 928 -20.12 0.98 -18.16
C PRO A 928 -20.93 -0.33 -18.12
N LEU A 929 -21.82 -0.51 -17.13
CA LEU A 929 -22.56 -1.75 -16.92
C LEU A 929 -23.90 -1.49 -16.20
N VAL A 930 -25.01 -1.64 -16.92
CA VAL A 930 -26.38 -1.50 -16.40
C VAL A 930 -26.92 -2.82 -15.83
N ASN A 931 -26.59 -3.96 -16.46
CA ASN A 931 -27.03 -5.30 -16.11
C ASN A 931 -25.86 -6.15 -15.57
N PRO A 932 -25.37 -5.90 -14.34
CA PRO A 932 -24.26 -6.64 -13.77
C PRO A 932 -24.63 -8.11 -13.52
N ASP A 933 -25.90 -8.42 -13.27
CA ASP A 933 -26.38 -9.77 -12.99
C ASP A 933 -26.32 -10.66 -14.23
N GLY A 934 -26.76 -10.15 -15.38
CA GLY A 934 -26.58 -10.82 -16.67
C GLY A 934 -25.10 -10.95 -17.05
N ARG A 935 -24.27 -9.97 -16.71
CA ARG A 935 -22.83 -9.98 -17.03
C ARG A 935 -22.05 -11.08 -16.32
N GLU A 936 -22.38 -11.40 -15.08
CA GLU A 936 -21.73 -12.50 -14.33
C GLU A 936 -22.18 -13.90 -14.80
N LEU A 937 -23.30 -14.00 -15.55
CA LEU A 937 -23.75 -15.24 -16.19
C LEU A 937 -23.15 -15.46 -17.59
N ALA A 938 -22.67 -14.40 -18.25
CA ALA A 938 -22.17 -14.44 -19.61
C ALA A 938 -20.72 -14.97 -19.70
N GLN A 939 -20.41 -15.76 -20.75
CA GLN A 939 -19.13 -16.45 -20.91
C GLN A 939 -18.37 -16.03 -22.19
N GLU A 940 -17.04 -15.87 -22.08
CA GLU A 940 -16.16 -15.50 -23.20
C GLU A 940 -16.31 -16.43 -24.41
N ARG A 941 -16.09 -15.89 -25.62
CA ARG A 941 -16.06 -16.61 -26.92
C ARG A 941 -17.42 -17.10 -27.44
N HIS A 942 -18.52 -16.81 -26.75
CA HIS A 942 -19.87 -17.20 -27.15
C HIS A 942 -20.60 -16.09 -27.93
N CYS A 943 -20.20 -15.84 -29.18
CA CYS A 943 -20.69 -14.74 -30.02
C CYS A 943 -22.22 -14.62 -30.20
N ALA A 944 -22.97 -15.69 -29.95
CA ALA A 944 -24.43 -15.77 -30.16
C ALA A 944 -25.20 -16.35 -28.95
N SER A 945 -24.61 -16.38 -27.75
CA SER A 945 -25.32 -16.84 -26.55
C SER A 945 -26.29 -15.80 -26.02
N THR A 946 -27.47 -16.24 -25.58
CA THR A 946 -28.46 -15.43 -24.85
C THR A 946 -28.25 -15.48 -23.33
N GLU A 947 -27.29 -16.26 -22.82
CA GLU A 947 -26.94 -16.29 -21.41
C GLU A 947 -26.32 -14.96 -20.99
N GLY A 948 -27.03 -14.21 -20.15
CA GLY A 948 -26.65 -12.86 -19.72
C GLY A 948 -27.36 -11.71 -20.44
N LEU A 949 -28.21 -12.01 -21.44
CA LEU A 949 -29.07 -11.00 -22.09
C LEU A 949 -29.99 -10.31 -21.08
N THR A 950 -30.66 -11.12 -20.25
CA THR A 950 -31.63 -10.67 -19.23
C THR A 950 -30.98 -10.46 -17.86
N ASN A 951 -31.59 -9.66 -16.98
CA ASN A 951 -31.26 -9.63 -15.56
C ASN A 951 -31.65 -10.95 -14.83
N ALA A 952 -31.40 -11.03 -13.51
CA ALA A 952 -31.69 -12.23 -12.71
C ALA A 952 -33.17 -12.67 -12.78
N ASN A 953 -34.11 -11.71 -12.79
CA ASN A 953 -35.56 -11.91 -12.96
C ASN A 953 -36.00 -12.33 -14.38
N LYS A 954 -35.04 -12.59 -15.28
CA LYS A 954 -35.26 -12.97 -16.67
C LYS A 954 -36.05 -11.91 -17.46
N LYS A 955 -35.78 -10.62 -17.19
CA LYS A 955 -36.24 -9.49 -17.98
C LYS A 955 -35.13 -8.96 -18.88
N ASP A 956 -35.48 -8.68 -20.13
CA ASP A 956 -34.65 -7.89 -21.03
C ASP A 956 -34.86 -6.40 -20.70
N LEU A 957 -33.80 -5.72 -20.28
CA LEU A 957 -33.87 -4.35 -19.79
C LEU A 957 -34.18 -3.34 -20.91
N ASP A 958 -33.81 -3.60 -22.18
CA ASP A 958 -34.21 -2.71 -23.29
C ASP A 958 -35.70 -2.86 -23.67
N THR A 959 -36.47 -3.62 -22.89
CA THR A 959 -37.93 -3.78 -23.05
C THR A 959 -38.74 -3.32 -21.83
N ASP A 960 -38.13 -2.60 -20.89
CA ASP A 960 -38.70 -2.25 -19.57
C ASP A 960 -38.86 -0.73 -19.29
N PHE A 961 -38.25 0.15 -20.10
CA PHE A 961 -38.30 1.61 -19.93
C PHE A 961 -39.66 2.22 -20.33
N PHE A 962 -40.69 2.08 -19.47
CA PHE A 962 -42.02 2.64 -19.68
C PHE A 962 -42.32 3.87 -18.82
N GLY A 963 -43.00 4.87 -19.39
CA GLY A 963 -43.52 6.02 -18.65
C GLY A 963 -44.88 5.76 -17.96
N ASN A 964 -45.15 6.54 -16.91
CA ASN A 964 -46.27 6.42 -15.96
C ASN A 964 -47.67 6.21 -16.59
N ALA A 965 -47.92 6.71 -17.80
CA ALA A 965 -49.20 6.53 -18.49
C ALA A 965 -49.54 5.05 -18.82
N SER A 966 -48.56 4.15 -18.77
CA SER A 966 -48.66 2.77 -19.25
C SER A 966 -48.81 1.73 -18.14
N GLN A 967 -48.44 2.07 -16.90
CA GLN A 967 -48.21 1.10 -15.83
C GLN A 967 -49.42 1.00 -14.88
N ARG A 968 -50.18 -0.09 -15.04
CA ARG A 968 -51.08 -0.61 -13.97
C ARG A 968 -50.76 -2.05 -13.53
N PHE A 969 -49.95 -2.80 -14.29
CA PHE A 969 -49.73 -4.24 -14.08
C PHE A 969 -48.34 -4.75 -14.54
N ARG A 970 -47.27 -3.95 -14.37
CA ARG A 970 -45.88 -4.42 -14.53
C ARG A 970 -45.01 -3.87 -13.40
N GLU A 971 -44.20 -4.74 -12.81
CA GLU A 971 -43.14 -4.40 -11.87
C GLU A 971 -41.88 -4.03 -12.68
N MET A 972 -41.46 -2.77 -12.56
CA MET A 972 -40.23 -2.26 -13.16
C MET A 972 -39.01 -2.95 -12.51
N GLN A 973 -37.96 -3.18 -13.29
CA GLN A 973 -36.73 -3.75 -12.74
C GLN A 973 -35.86 -2.66 -12.07
N PRO A 974 -35.15 -2.98 -10.98
CA PRO A 974 -34.40 -1.97 -10.22
C PRO A 974 -33.23 -1.40 -11.02
N GLU A 975 -32.68 -2.17 -11.97
CA GLU A 975 -31.70 -1.66 -12.95
C GLU A 975 -32.30 -0.58 -13.85
N THR A 976 -33.50 -0.85 -14.40
CA THR A 976 -34.26 0.09 -15.23
C THR A 976 -34.60 1.36 -14.44
N GLU A 977 -35.10 1.22 -13.20
CA GLU A 977 -35.50 2.34 -12.35
C GLU A 977 -34.33 3.29 -12.06
N ALA A 978 -33.16 2.75 -11.72
CA ALA A 978 -31.95 3.53 -11.45
C ALA A 978 -31.52 4.38 -12.67
N VAL A 979 -31.60 3.82 -13.88
CA VAL A 979 -31.26 4.54 -15.11
C VAL A 979 -32.38 5.50 -15.53
N MET A 980 -33.65 5.14 -15.36
CA MET A 980 -34.80 6.04 -15.60
C MET A 980 -34.74 7.28 -14.71
N LYS A 981 -34.39 7.12 -13.44
CA LYS A 981 -34.17 8.23 -12.48
C LYS A 981 -33.04 9.16 -12.94
N LEU A 982 -31.94 8.61 -13.46
CA LEU A 982 -30.86 9.42 -14.06
C LEU A 982 -31.33 10.18 -15.31
N ILE A 983 -32.10 9.54 -16.20
CA ILE A 983 -32.67 10.19 -17.39
C ILE A 983 -33.60 11.36 -17.00
N GLN A 984 -34.42 11.16 -15.96
CA GLN A 984 -35.38 12.15 -15.48
C GLN A 984 -34.75 13.40 -14.83
N THR A 985 -33.42 13.43 -14.63
CA THR A 985 -32.71 14.67 -14.27
C THR A 985 -32.71 15.73 -15.37
N LYS A 986 -32.98 15.34 -16.63
CA LYS A 986 -33.10 16.24 -17.82
C LYS A 986 -31.90 17.15 -18.10
N GLY A 987 -30.72 16.81 -17.56
CA GLY A 987 -29.49 17.59 -17.75
C GLY A 987 -28.64 17.20 -18.96
N PHE A 988 -28.99 16.15 -19.71
CA PHE A 988 -28.11 15.55 -20.73
C PHE A 988 -28.35 16.10 -22.14
N THR A 989 -27.28 16.54 -22.80
CA THR A 989 -27.24 17.08 -24.17
C THR A 989 -27.17 16.00 -25.25
N LEU A 990 -26.53 14.86 -24.94
CA LEU A 990 -26.37 13.70 -25.82
C LEU A 990 -26.21 12.42 -24.99
N SER A 991 -26.74 11.31 -25.47
CA SER A 991 -26.53 9.97 -24.89
C SER A 991 -26.12 8.96 -25.98
N VAL A 992 -25.16 8.10 -25.67
CA VAL A 992 -24.62 7.09 -26.58
C VAL A 992 -24.59 5.74 -25.87
N ALA A 993 -25.44 4.82 -26.30
CA ALA A 993 -25.49 3.44 -25.79
C ALA A 993 -24.61 2.52 -26.65
N LEU A 994 -23.77 1.69 -26.04
CA LEU A 994 -22.95 0.68 -26.71
C LEU A 994 -23.46 -0.74 -26.45
N ASP A 995 -23.55 -1.52 -27.51
CA ASP A 995 -24.07 -2.88 -27.55
C ASP A 995 -23.27 -3.76 -28.55
N GLY A 996 -23.63 -5.03 -28.76
CA GLY A 996 -22.90 -6.01 -29.57
C GLY A 996 -23.77 -6.91 -30.46
N GLY A 997 -23.13 -7.85 -31.16
CA GLY A 997 -23.81 -8.80 -32.06
C GLY A 997 -24.09 -8.29 -33.48
N SER A 998 -23.79 -7.02 -33.77
CA SER A 998 -23.86 -6.42 -35.12
C SER A 998 -22.87 -5.25 -35.25
N LEU A 999 -22.77 -4.65 -36.44
CA LEU A 999 -21.91 -3.49 -36.70
C LEU A 999 -22.68 -2.39 -37.46
N LEU A 1000 -23.42 -1.57 -36.70
CA LEU A 1000 -24.28 -0.49 -37.21
C LEU A 1000 -24.64 0.48 -36.06
N ALA A 1001 -25.06 1.70 -36.39
CA ALA A 1001 -25.66 2.65 -35.44
C ALA A 1001 -27.18 2.79 -35.67
N THR A 1002 -27.96 2.95 -34.60
CA THR A 1002 -29.41 3.17 -34.67
C THR A 1002 -29.86 4.46 -33.99
N TYR A 1003 -30.78 5.16 -34.64
CA TYR A 1003 -31.46 6.35 -34.11
C TYR A 1003 -32.92 6.05 -33.73
N PRO A 1004 -33.56 6.88 -32.87
CA PRO A 1004 -34.93 6.65 -32.40
C PRO A 1004 -35.97 6.71 -33.54
N TYR A 1005 -37.15 6.11 -33.42
CA TYR A 1005 -37.65 5.29 -32.30
C TYR A 1005 -37.51 3.79 -32.58
N ASN A 1006 -37.38 2.98 -31.53
CA ASN A 1006 -37.55 1.52 -31.58
C ASN A 1006 -39.05 1.17 -31.82
N LYS A 1007 -39.98 2.04 -31.40
CA LYS A 1007 -41.43 1.88 -31.62
C LYS A 1007 -41.79 1.94 -33.11
N PRO A 1008 -42.62 1.01 -33.65
CA PRO A 1008 -42.86 0.90 -35.09
C PRO A 1008 -43.86 1.89 -35.70
N VAL A 1009 -44.67 2.60 -34.89
CA VAL A 1009 -45.80 3.44 -35.40
C VAL A 1009 -45.59 4.95 -35.16
N GLN A 1010 -44.63 5.35 -34.33
CA GLN A 1010 -44.37 6.77 -34.02
C GLN A 1010 -43.55 7.43 -35.15
N PRO A 1011 -43.91 8.63 -35.65
CA PRO A 1011 -43.03 9.41 -36.52
C PRO A 1011 -41.81 9.92 -35.72
N VAL A 1012 -40.65 10.04 -36.38
CA VAL A 1012 -39.43 10.51 -35.73
C VAL A 1012 -39.37 12.03 -35.80
N GLU A 1013 -39.64 12.72 -34.68
CA GLU A 1013 -39.41 14.17 -34.61
C GLU A 1013 -37.90 14.46 -34.71
N ASN A 1014 -37.53 15.39 -35.60
CA ASN A 1014 -36.14 15.75 -35.91
C ASN A 1014 -35.26 14.57 -36.38
N GLU A 1015 -35.83 13.71 -37.24
CA GLU A 1015 -35.13 12.57 -37.85
C GLU A 1015 -33.75 12.94 -38.42
N ASP A 1016 -33.66 14.05 -39.17
CA ASP A 1016 -32.41 14.50 -39.81
C ASP A 1016 -31.25 14.64 -38.81
N THR A 1017 -31.50 15.22 -37.62
CA THR A 1017 -30.46 15.37 -36.58
C THR A 1017 -30.13 14.04 -35.92
N LEU A 1018 -31.13 13.24 -35.57
CA LEU A 1018 -30.93 11.96 -34.89
C LEU A 1018 -30.15 10.96 -35.78
N LYS A 1019 -30.47 10.96 -37.07
CA LYS A 1019 -29.78 10.21 -38.12
C LYS A 1019 -28.39 10.76 -38.42
N TYR A 1020 -28.23 12.09 -38.42
CA TYR A 1020 -26.91 12.73 -38.53
C TYR A 1020 -25.98 12.32 -37.38
N LEU A 1021 -26.43 12.37 -36.13
CA LEU A 1021 -25.63 11.97 -34.96
C LEU A 1021 -25.17 10.50 -35.05
N ALA A 1022 -26.07 9.59 -35.42
CA ALA A 1022 -25.71 8.19 -35.69
C ALA A 1022 -24.71 8.06 -36.86
N SER A 1023 -24.82 8.92 -37.88
CA SER A 1023 -23.89 8.96 -39.03
C SER A 1023 -22.51 9.49 -38.65
N VAL A 1024 -22.39 10.46 -37.73
CA VAL A 1024 -21.08 10.95 -37.25
C VAL A 1024 -20.29 9.82 -36.59
N TYR A 1025 -20.94 8.94 -35.81
CA TYR A 1025 -20.30 7.74 -35.27
C TYR A 1025 -19.90 6.75 -36.38
N ALA A 1026 -20.82 6.39 -37.27
CA ALA A 1026 -20.58 5.40 -38.33
C ALA A 1026 -19.48 5.83 -39.32
N ASN A 1027 -19.39 7.12 -39.63
CA ASN A 1027 -18.38 7.72 -40.52
C ASN A 1027 -16.99 7.78 -39.89
N ASN A 1028 -16.88 7.91 -38.56
CA ASN A 1028 -15.59 7.85 -37.86
C ASN A 1028 -15.11 6.41 -37.61
N HIS A 1029 -15.99 5.41 -37.71
CA HIS A 1029 -15.62 4.00 -37.63
C HIS A 1029 -15.04 3.50 -38.97
N PRO A 1030 -13.89 2.80 -39.00
CA PRO A 1030 -13.19 2.41 -40.24
C PRO A 1030 -14.02 1.63 -41.28
N SER A 1031 -15.06 0.93 -40.84
CA SER A 1031 -15.85 0.00 -41.66
C SER A 1031 -17.37 0.12 -41.54
N MET A 1032 -17.91 0.90 -40.60
CA MET A 1032 -19.36 0.90 -40.32
C MET A 1032 -20.13 1.61 -41.43
N HIS A 1033 -19.67 2.80 -41.83
CA HIS A 1033 -20.21 3.57 -42.95
C HIS A 1033 -20.26 2.82 -44.30
N LEU A 1034 -19.43 1.79 -44.49
CA LEU A 1034 -19.43 0.94 -45.69
C LEU A 1034 -20.71 0.11 -45.82
N GLY A 1035 -21.47 -0.04 -44.74
CA GLY A 1035 -22.80 -0.64 -44.76
C GLY A 1035 -22.85 -2.15 -44.97
N ARG A 1036 -21.71 -2.84 -44.90
CA ARG A 1036 -21.60 -4.29 -45.13
C ARG A 1036 -20.99 -4.96 -43.90
N PRO A 1037 -21.80 -5.20 -42.84
CA PRO A 1037 -21.27 -5.60 -41.53
C PRO A 1037 -20.66 -7.01 -41.54
N GLY A 1038 -21.07 -7.89 -42.46
CA GLY A 1038 -20.48 -9.23 -42.62
C GLY A 1038 -20.80 -10.22 -41.48
N CYS A 1039 -21.72 -9.88 -40.58
CA CYS A 1039 -22.06 -10.70 -39.42
C CYS A 1039 -22.79 -11.99 -39.85
N PRO A 1040 -22.33 -13.20 -39.45
CA PRO A 1040 -22.81 -14.47 -40.01
C PRO A 1040 -24.31 -14.78 -39.90
N ASN A 1041 -25.03 -14.11 -38.99
CA ASN A 1041 -26.45 -14.36 -38.69
C ASN A 1041 -27.36 -13.15 -38.98
N SER A 1042 -26.86 -12.07 -39.62
CA SER A 1042 -27.69 -10.90 -39.94
C SER A 1042 -28.62 -11.18 -41.12
N GLN A 1043 -29.92 -10.89 -40.96
CA GLN A 1043 -30.86 -10.87 -42.10
C GLN A 1043 -30.70 -9.62 -42.99
N VAL A 1044 -29.88 -8.65 -42.57
CA VAL A 1044 -29.62 -7.40 -43.30
C VAL A 1044 -28.18 -7.41 -43.79
N GLU A 1045 -27.98 -7.73 -45.08
CA GLU A 1045 -26.65 -7.77 -45.71
C GLU A 1045 -26.09 -6.39 -46.11
N ASN A 1046 -26.97 -5.39 -46.27
CA ASN A 1046 -26.61 -4.07 -46.79
C ASN A 1046 -27.38 -2.96 -46.05
N ILE A 1047 -26.63 -2.10 -45.35
CA ILE A 1047 -27.11 -1.03 -44.46
C ILE A 1047 -26.54 0.31 -44.95
N PRO A 1048 -27.27 1.11 -45.75
CA PRO A 1048 -26.73 2.33 -46.33
C PRO A 1048 -26.13 3.29 -45.29
N GLY A 1049 -24.83 3.57 -45.38
CA GLY A 1049 -24.12 4.45 -44.44
C GLY A 1049 -23.90 3.87 -43.04
N GLY A 1050 -24.19 2.58 -42.81
CA GLY A 1050 -24.06 1.95 -41.49
C GLY A 1050 -25.10 2.38 -40.45
N VAL A 1051 -26.16 3.09 -40.87
CA VAL A 1051 -27.17 3.70 -39.99
C VAL A 1051 -28.59 3.23 -40.36
N LEU A 1052 -29.37 2.83 -39.36
CA LEU A 1052 -30.79 2.46 -39.49
C LEU A 1052 -31.66 3.19 -38.47
N ARG A 1053 -32.96 3.30 -38.73
CA ARG A 1053 -33.91 3.58 -37.65
C ARG A 1053 -34.00 2.34 -36.76
N ALA A 1054 -34.04 2.50 -35.44
CA ALA A 1054 -34.02 1.35 -34.53
C ALA A 1054 -35.19 0.36 -34.74
N ALA A 1055 -36.38 0.84 -35.11
CA ALA A 1055 -37.51 0.00 -35.49
C ALA A 1055 -37.28 -0.86 -36.75
N GLU A 1056 -36.36 -0.49 -37.65
CA GLU A 1056 -35.99 -1.27 -38.84
C GLU A 1056 -34.99 -2.39 -38.49
N TRP A 1057 -34.29 -2.26 -37.35
CA TRP A 1057 -33.37 -3.26 -36.82
C TRP A 1057 -34.10 -4.26 -35.91
N HIS A 1058 -34.69 -3.77 -34.81
CA HIS A 1058 -35.42 -4.58 -33.83
C HIS A 1058 -36.58 -3.78 -33.22
N SER A 1059 -37.75 -3.77 -33.87
CA SER A 1059 -38.91 -3.03 -33.35
C SER A 1059 -39.48 -3.61 -32.06
N HIS A 1060 -39.52 -2.82 -30.99
CA HIS A 1060 -40.15 -3.16 -29.72
C HIS A 1060 -40.60 -1.90 -28.97
N MET A 1061 -41.10 -2.06 -27.75
CA MET A 1061 -41.57 -0.98 -26.87
C MET A 1061 -40.81 -1.07 -25.53
N GLY A 1062 -40.44 0.08 -24.97
CA GLY A 1062 -39.75 0.14 -23.67
C GLY A 1062 -38.22 0.20 -23.74
N SER A 1063 -37.65 0.74 -24.83
CA SER A 1063 -36.21 0.92 -24.96
C SER A 1063 -35.68 2.12 -24.18
N MET A 1064 -34.42 2.03 -23.73
CA MET A 1064 -33.76 3.17 -23.06
C MET A 1064 -33.71 4.40 -23.99
N LYS A 1065 -33.46 4.14 -25.28
CA LYS A 1065 -33.36 5.13 -26.36
C LYS A 1065 -34.63 5.97 -26.48
N ASP A 1066 -35.78 5.30 -26.59
CA ASP A 1066 -37.07 5.97 -26.71
C ASP A 1066 -37.40 6.80 -25.45
N PHE A 1067 -37.03 6.28 -24.27
CA PHE A 1067 -37.29 6.93 -22.99
C PHE A 1067 -36.37 8.15 -22.74
N SER A 1068 -35.10 8.09 -23.14
CA SER A 1068 -34.17 9.23 -23.14
C SER A 1068 -34.71 10.40 -23.97
N LEU A 1069 -35.33 10.11 -25.12
CA LEU A 1069 -35.94 11.14 -25.98
C LEU A 1069 -37.29 11.65 -25.43
N ASP A 1070 -38.24 10.74 -25.13
CA ASP A 1070 -39.59 11.11 -24.67
C ASP A 1070 -39.59 11.84 -23.31
N PHE A 1071 -38.79 11.37 -22.34
CA PHE A 1071 -38.84 11.81 -20.95
C PHE A 1071 -37.59 12.57 -20.49
N GLY A 1072 -36.41 12.19 -20.99
CA GLY A 1072 -35.17 12.92 -20.74
C GLY A 1072 -34.99 14.18 -21.60
N HIS A 1073 -35.70 14.25 -22.74
CA HIS A 1073 -35.50 15.25 -23.81
C HIS A 1073 -34.07 15.25 -24.38
N CYS A 1074 -33.39 14.11 -24.28
CA CYS A 1074 -32.01 13.91 -24.69
C CYS A 1074 -31.95 13.05 -25.97
N PRO A 1075 -31.29 13.51 -27.05
CA PRO A 1075 -30.96 12.66 -28.20
C PRO A 1075 -30.14 11.44 -27.75
N GLU A 1076 -30.61 10.23 -28.07
CA GLU A 1076 -29.89 8.99 -27.81
C GLU A 1076 -29.74 8.14 -29.07
N ILE A 1077 -28.53 7.59 -29.27
CA ILE A 1077 -28.22 6.61 -30.31
C ILE A 1077 -27.72 5.31 -29.66
N SER A 1078 -28.00 4.15 -30.29
CA SER A 1078 -27.39 2.87 -29.89
C SER A 1078 -26.45 2.38 -30.97
N VAL A 1079 -25.20 2.09 -30.59
CA VAL A 1079 -24.13 1.62 -31.46
C VAL A 1079 -23.87 0.14 -31.19
N TYR A 1080 -24.02 -0.69 -32.21
CA TYR A 1080 -23.60 -2.08 -32.20
C TYR A 1080 -22.13 -2.13 -32.62
N THR A 1081 -21.26 -2.51 -31.68
CA THR A 1081 -19.79 -2.32 -31.74
C THR A 1081 -19.02 -3.44 -32.45
N GLY A 1082 -19.69 -4.53 -32.82
CA GLY A 1082 -19.10 -5.67 -33.53
C GLY A 1082 -20.01 -6.89 -33.59
N CYS A 1083 -19.86 -7.71 -34.65
CA CYS A 1083 -20.69 -8.88 -34.97
C CYS A 1083 -20.75 -10.02 -33.94
N CYS A 1084 -19.99 -9.95 -32.85
CA CYS A 1084 -19.90 -10.97 -31.82
C CYS A 1084 -20.30 -10.32 -30.49
N LEU A 1085 -21.26 -10.89 -29.78
CA LEU A 1085 -21.70 -10.39 -28.47
C LEU A 1085 -20.55 -10.44 -27.45
N PHE A 1086 -19.94 -11.62 -27.31
CA PHE A 1086 -18.83 -11.87 -26.40
C PHE A 1086 -17.62 -12.49 -27.15
N PRO A 1087 -16.79 -11.68 -27.83
CA PRO A 1087 -15.57 -12.14 -28.51
C PRO A 1087 -14.48 -12.57 -27.51
N SER A 1088 -13.31 -12.99 -28.01
CA SER A 1088 -12.18 -13.25 -27.13
C SER A 1088 -11.48 -11.96 -26.70
N ALA A 1089 -10.92 -11.93 -25.49
CA ALA A 1089 -10.24 -10.75 -24.93
C ALA A 1089 -9.15 -10.19 -25.86
N SER A 1090 -8.46 -11.05 -26.61
CA SER A 1090 -7.43 -10.66 -27.59
C SER A 1090 -7.94 -9.81 -28.76
N GLN A 1091 -9.27 -9.69 -28.94
CA GLN A 1091 -9.89 -8.89 -29.99
C GLN A 1091 -10.27 -7.48 -29.50
N LEU A 1092 -10.31 -7.23 -28.18
CA LEU A 1092 -10.72 -5.96 -27.58
C LEU A 1092 -9.82 -4.78 -28.00
N SER A 1093 -8.50 -4.99 -28.11
CA SER A 1093 -7.56 -3.97 -28.59
C SER A 1093 -7.87 -3.52 -30.02
N GLY A 1094 -8.20 -4.46 -30.90
CA GLY A 1094 -8.64 -4.19 -32.27
C GLY A 1094 -10.01 -3.50 -32.33
N LEU A 1095 -10.94 -3.85 -31.44
CA LEU A 1095 -12.26 -3.22 -31.33
C LEU A 1095 -12.14 -1.78 -30.79
N TRP A 1096 -11.25 -1.53 -29.83
CA TRP A 1096 -10.92 -0.18 -29.36
C TRP A 1096 -10.29 0.67 -30.46
N ALA A 1097 -9.31 0.15 -31.20
CA ALA A 1097 -8.68 0.84 -32.32
C ALA A 1097 -9.68 1.23 -33.43
N GLN A 1098 -10.79 0.50 -33.56
CA GLN A 1098 -11.87 0.81 -34.51
C GLN A 1098 -12.92 1.79 -33.96
N ASN A 1099 -13.22 1.76 -32.66
CA ASN A 1099 -14.29 2.55 -32.04
C ASN A 1099 -13.81 3.84 -31.35
N SER A 1100 -12.52 3.98 -31.01
CA SER A 1100 -12.00 5.13 -30.25
C SER A 1100 -12.18 6.48 -30.97
N LYS A 1101 -11.88 6.55 -32.28
CA LYS A 1101 -12.14 7.77 -33.09
C LYS A 1101 -13.61 8.17 -33.05
N SER A 1102 -14.51 7.18 -33.12
CA SER A 1102 -15.96 7.38 -33.07
C SER A 1102 -16.43 7.85 -31.70
N LEU A 1103 -15.94 7.26 -30.60
CA LEU A 1103 -16.24 7.69 -29.23
C LEU A 1103 -15.77 9.14 -28.97
N LEU A 1104 -14.54 9.48 -29.35
CA LEU A 1104 -14.03 10.84 -29.25
C LEU A 1104 -14.79 11.83 -30.16
N SER A 1105 -15.28 11.39 -31.33
CA SER A 1105 -16.10 12.25 -32.19
C SER A 1105 -17.41 12.68 -31.51
N MET A 1106 -18.00 11.85 -30.64
CA MET A 1106 -19.20 12.21 -29.88
C MET A 1106 -18.91 13.29 -28.81
N LEU A 1107 -17.71 13.28 -28.22
CA LEU A 1107 -17.25 14.33 -27.31
C LEU A 1107 -17.04 15.67 -28.04
N VAL A 1108 -16.61 15.66 -29.30
CA VAL A 1108 -16.52 16.88 -30.12
C VAL A 1108 -17.90 17.34 -30.57
N GLU A 1109 -18.79 16.41 -30.96
CA GLU A 1109 -20.11 16.72 -31.50
C GLU A 1109 -21.05 17.34 -30.47
N VAL A 1110 -20.91 17.00 -29.18
CA VAL A 1110 -21.74 17.59 -28.11
C VAL A 1110 -21.53 19.10 -27.96
N HIS A 1111 -20.40 19.64 -28.41
CA HIS A 1111 -20.13 21.08 -28.42
C HIS A 1111 -20.75 21.84 -29.61
N LYS A 1112 -21.41 21.16 -30.55
CA LYS A 1112 -22.00 21.76 -31.76
C LYS A 1112 -23.51 22.04 -31.60
N GLY A 1113 -24.16 22.45 -32.68
CA GLY A 1113 -25.58 22.84 -32.67
C GLY A 1113 -25.77 24.28 -32.24
N VAL A 1114 -26.60 24.52 -31.22
CA VAL A 1114 -26.96 25.85 -30.74
C VAL A 1114 -26.96 25.86 -29.20
N ARG A 1115 -26.33 26.88 -28.62
CA ARG A 1115 -26.34 27.12 -27.17
C ARG A 1115 -26.79 28.54 -26.88
N GLY A 1116 -27.31 28.81 -25.70
CA GLY A 1116 -27.82 30.14 -25.41
C GLY A 1116 -28.35 30.36 -24.01
N VAL A 1117 -28.83 31.58 -23.77
CA VAL A 1117 -29.44 31.99 -22.50
C VAL A 1117 -30.75 32.71 -22.76
N VAL A 1118 -31.79 32.34 -22.02
CA VAL A 1118 -33.10 32.98 -22.02
C VAL A 1118 -33.22 33.92 -20.82
N LYS A 1119 -33.57 35.19 -21.08
CA LYS A 1119 -33.67 36.25 -20.06
C LYS A 1119 -34.89 37.13 -20.29
N ASP A 1120 -35.39 37.82 -19.28
CA ASP A 1120 -36.35 38.93 -19.48
C ASP A 1120 -35.63 40.24 -19.85
N ARG A 1121 -36.39 41.27 -20.27
CA ARG A 1121 -35.86 42.63 -20.53
C ARG A 1121 -35.16 43.32 -19.35
N SER A 1122 -35.24 42.80 -18.12
CA SER A 1122 -34.46 43.28 -16.97
C SER A 1122 -33.17 42.47 -16.74
N GLY A 1123 -32.82 41.59 -17.68
CA GLY A 1123 -31.63 40.75 -17.65
C GLY A 1123 -31.75 39.52 -16.74
N ARG A 1124 -32.93 39.26 -16.14
CA ARG A 1124 -33.11 38.13 -15.22
C ARG A 1124 -33.28 36.84 -16.01
N PRO A 1125 -32.54 35.76 -15.66
CA PRO A 1125 -32.65 34.49 -16.36
C PRO A 1125 -34.00 33.81 -16.13
N ILE A 1126 -34.48 33.07 -17.13
CA ILE A 1126 -35.73 32.30 -17.06
C ILE A 1126 -35.41 30.82 -17.23
N ALA A 1127 -35.40 30.09 -16.12
CA ALA A 1127 -35.31 28.63 -16.09
C ALA A 1127 -36.69 27.99 -16.42
N GLY A 1128 -36.69 26.78 -16.99
CA GLY A 1128 -37.89 26.07 -17.41
C GLY A 1128 -38.57 26.59 -18.69
N ALA A 1129 -37.98 27.57 -19.39
CA ALA A 1129 -38.47 28.02 -20.70
C ALA A 1129 -38.31 26.90 -21.74
N MET A 1130 -39.32 26.72 -22.60
CA MET A 1130 -39.36 25.68 -23.62
C MET A 1130 -38.83 26.24 -24.95
N ILE A 1131 -37.74 25.67 -25.44
CA ILE A 1131 -37.12 25.94 -26.73
C ILE A 1131 -37.58 24.89 -27.73
N VAL A 1132 -38.44 25.30 -28.67
CA VAL A 1132 -38.97 24.46 -29.75
C VAL A 1132 -38.11 24.62 -31.00
N LEU A 1133 -37.57 23.53 -31.53
CA LEU A 1133 -36.65 23.53 -32.68
C LEU A 1133 -37.33 22.88 -33.90
N ASN A 1134 -37.38 23.61 -35.01
CA ASN A 1134 -38.05 23.21 -36.26
C ASN A 1134 -39.52 22.71 -36.06
N GLY A 1135 -40.18 23.12 -34.98
CA GLY A 1135 -41.55 22.71 -34.64
C GLY A 1135 -41.71 21.34 -33.97
N GLY A 1136 -40.61 20.63 -33.66
CA GLY A 1136 -40.62 19.31 -33.01
C GLY A 1136 -39.92 19.31 -31.65
N VAL A 1137 -38.58 19.21 -31.66
CA VAL A 1137 -37.72 19.06 -30.46
C VAL A 1137 -38.04 20.11 -29.41
N ARG A 1138 -38.07 19.71 -28.14
CA ARG A 1138 -38.29 20.60 -26.99
C ARG A 1138 -37.14 20.46 -26.01
N VAL A 1139 -36.25 21.43 -26.00
CA VAL A 1139 -35.22 21.58 -24.96
C VAL A 1139 -35.74 22.57 -23.92
N PHE A 1140 -35.43 22.36 -22.65
CA PHE A 1140 -35.86 23.24 -21.56
C PHE A 1140 -34.65 23.96 -20.97
N THR A 1141 -34.82 25.21 -20.54
CA THR A 1141 -33.72 25.94 -19.90
C THR A 1141 -33.44 25.45 -18.49
N SER A 1142 -32.17 25.28 -18.18
CA SER A 1142 -31.63 24.96 -16.86
C SER A 1142 -31.61 26.19 -15.94
N GLU A 1143 -31.12 26.03 -14.70
CA GLU A 1143 -30.88 27.17 -13.81
C GLU A 1143 -29.92 28.18 -14.46
N GLY A 1144 -30.16 29.48 -14.23
CA GLY A 1144 -29.47 30.53 -14.98
C GLY A 1144 -29.99 30.75 -16.40
N GLY A 1145 -31.02 29.99 -16.83
CA GLY A 1145 -31.71 30.19 -18.11
C GLY A 1145 -30.96 29.66 -19.33
N TYR A 1146 -29.92 28.84 -19.12
CA TYR A 1146 -29.09 28.28 -20.19
C TYR A 1146 -29.82 27.16 -20.94
N PHE A 1147 -29.49 26.96 -22.21
CA PHE A 1147 -29.85 25.77 -22.97
C PHE A 1147 -28.75 25.40 -23.97
N HIS A 1148 -28.66 24.11 -24.29
CA HIS A 1148 -27.82 23.59 -25.37
C HIS A 1148 -28.64 22.56 -26.15
N ALA A 1149 -28.64 22.64 -27.49
CA ALA A 1149 -29.38 21.75 -28.36
C ALA A 1149 -28.54 21.33 -29.57
N LEU A 1150 -28.47 20.01 -29.80
CA LEU A 1150 -27.87 19.45 -31.01
C LEU A 1150 -28.84 19.52 -32.17
N LEU A 1151 -28.31 19.88 -33.34
CA LEU A 1151 -29.02 20.04 -34.60
C LEU A 1151 -28.09 19.60 -35.74
N ALA A 1152 -28.67 19.05 -36.82
CA ALA A 1152 -27.94 18.78 -38.04
C ALA A 1152 -27.32 20.07 -38.65
N PRO A 1153 -26.30 19.96 -39.52
CA PRO A 1153 -25.78 21.11 -40.26
C PRO A 1153 -26.84 21.66 -41.22
N GLY A 1154 -27.18 22.95 -41.11
CA GLY A 1154 -28.27 23.55 -41.89
C GLY A 1154 -28.83 24.84 -41.30
N ALA A 1155 -29.99 25.29 -41.83
CA ALA A 1155 -30.71 26.46 -41.35
C ALA A 1155 -31.94 26.03 -40.52
N HIS A 1156 -32.04 26.49 -39.28
CA HIS A 1156 -33.06 26.05 -38.32
C HIS A 1156 -33.90 27.22 -37.80
N ASN A 1157 -35.17 26.95 -37.50
CA ASN A 1157 -36.06 27.88 -36.81
C ASN A 1157 -36.11 27.49 -35.33
N ILE A 1158 -35.90 28.46 -34.45
CA ILE A 1158 -35.99 28.33 -32.99
C ILE A 1158 -37.16 29.17 -32.52
N GLU A 1159 -38.05 28.58 -31.70
CA GLU A 1159 -39.16 29.28 -31.07
C GLU A 1159 -39.11 29.08 -29.55
N ALA A 1160 -39.00 30.16 -28.78
CA ALA A 1160 -38.97 30.11 -27.33
C ALA A 1160 -40.35 30.43 -26.75
N VAL A 1161 -40.82 29.62 -25.79
CA VAL A 1161 -42.08 29.79 -25.07
C VAL A 1161 -41.84 29.72 -23.55
N ALA A 1162 -42.39 30.65 -22.78
CA ALA A 1162 -42.42 30.61 -21.31
C ALA A 1162 -43.72 31.23 -20.78
N ASP A 1163 -44.24 30.71 -19.68
CA ASP A 1163 -45.51 31.16 -19.12
C ASP A 1163 -45.44 32.62 -18.64
N GLY A 1164 -46.36 33.46 -19.15
CA GLY A 1164 -46.40 34.90 -18.88
C GLY A 1164 -45.52 35.77 -19.78
N TYR A 1165 -44.90 35.20 -20.82
CA TYR A 1165 -44.04 35.91 -21.78
C TYR A 1165 -44.49 35.68 -23.23
N GLN A 1166 -44.22 36.65 -24.11
CA GLN A 1166 -44.56 36.55 -25.54
C GLN A 1166 -43.59 35.63 -26.30
N GLN A 1167 -44.12 34.68 -27.08
CA GLN A 1167 -43.33 33.74 -27.87
C GLN A 1167 -42.32 34.47 -28.78
N GLN A 1168 -41.04 34.14 -28.65
CA GLN A 1168 -39.98 34.65 -29.52
C GLN A 1168 -39.65 33.63 -30.62
N ARG A 1169 -39.24 34.12 -31.79
CA ARG A 1169 -38.82 33.28 -32.93
C ARG A 1169 -37.55 33.82 -33.57
N GLN A 1170 -36.55 32.97 -33.74
CA GLN A 1170 -35.25 33.30 -34.32
C GLN A 1170 -34.84 32.27 -35.38
N LYS A 1171 -34.04 32.68 -36.36
CA LYS A 1171 -33.39 31.77 -37.30
C LYS A 1171 -31.90 31.69 -36.99
N VAL A 1172 -31.37 30.49 -37.06
CA VAL A 1172 -29.95 30.18 -36.82
C VAL A 1172 -29.42 29.30 -37.94
N PHE A 1173 -28.09 29.29 -38.10
CA PHE A 1173 -27.40 28.41 -39.04
C PHE A 1173 -26.34 27.60 -38.28
N VAL A 1174 -26.34 26.30 -38.49
CA VAL A 1174 -25.47 25.33 -37.81
C VAL A 1174 -24.48 24.77 -38.82
N SER A 1175 -23.19 24.84 -38.49
CA SER A 1175 -22.10 24.29 -39.30
C SER A 1175 -21.77 22.85 -38.85
N SER A 1176 -21.23 22.04 -39.77
CA SER A 1176 -20.72 20.70 -39.43
C SER A 1176 -19.36 20.72 -38.72
N TYR A 1177 -18.65 21.86 -38.77
CA TYR A 1177 -17.26 22.00 -38.32
C TYR A 1177 -17.02 23.16 -37.35
N GLU A 1178 -18.06 23.83 -36.85
CA GLU A 1178 -17.91 24.96 -35.90
C GLU A 1178 -18.67 24.66 -34.61
N ALA A 1179 -18.24 25.27 -33.51
CA ALA A 1179 -18.87 25.12 -32.20
C ALA A 1179 -20.30 25.71 -32.18
N ALA A 1180 -21.08 25.35 -31.16
CA ALA A 1180 -22.48 25.72 -31.03
C ALA A 1180 -22.68 27.23 -31.06
N SER A 1181 -23.50 27.72 -31.99
CA SER A 1181 -23.77 29.15 -32.15
C SER A 1181 -24.42 29.70 -30.88
N SER A 1182 -23.74 30.63 -30.21
CA SER A 1182 -24.23 31.25 -28.97
C SER A 1182 -25.29 32.33 -29.27
N ILE A 1183 -26.50 32.16 -28.72
CA ILE A 1183 -27.62 33.11 -28.86
C ILE A 1183 -28.22 33.54 -27.51
N THR A 1184 -28.60 34.81 -27.39
CA THR A 1184 -29.40 35.31 -26.26
C THR A 1184 -30.83 35.53 -26.74
N ILE A 1185 -31.80 34.96 -26.02
CA ILE A 1185 -33.23 35.15 -26.31
C ILE A 1185 -33.82 36.01 -25.19
N GLU A 1186 -34.21 37.24 -25.54
CA GLU A 1186 -34.86 38.16 -24.61
C GLU A 1186 -36.38 38.04 -24.71
N PHE A 1187 -37.02 37.75 -23.58
CA PHE A 1187 -38.46 37.63 -23.45
C PHE A 1187 -39.11 38.93 -22.99
N ASP A 1188 -40.12 39.35 -23.75
CA ASP A 1188 -41.09 40.37 -23.36
C ASP A 1188 -42.14 39.76 -22.44
N MET A 1189 -42.28 40.26 -21.20
CA MET A 1189 -43.42 39.91 -20.35
C MET A 1189 -44.71 40.32 -21.07
N ASP A 1190 -45.70 39.42 -21.13
CA ASP A 1190 -47.01 39.85 -21.60
C ASP A 1190 -47.65 40.73 -20.53
N ASN A 1191 -47.88 42.00 -20.91
CA ASN A 1191 -48.53 42.97 -20.03
C ASN A 1191 -50.05 42.82 -20.00
N HIS A 1192 -50.60 41.74 -20.56
CA HIS A 1192 -52.03 41.42 -20.50
C HIS A 1192 -52.30 40.20 -19.62
N ILE A 1193 -53.22 40.34 -18.66
CA ILE A 1193 -53.77 39.22 -17.89
C ILE A 1193 -55.25 39.15 -18.25
N PHE A 1194 -55.69 38.01 -18.79
CA PHE A 1194 -57.02 37.83 -19.40
C PHE A 1194 -57.39 38.89 -20.46
N GLY A 1195 -56.39 39.39 -21.21
CA GLY A 1195 -56.59 40.42 -22.25
C GLY A 1195 -56.72 41.86 -21.71
N LEU A 1196 -56.56 42.08 -20.40
CA LEU A 1196 -56.58 43.41 -19.78
C LEU A 1196 -55.17 43.80 -19.28
N PRO A 1197 -54.80 45.10 -19.32
CA PRO A 1197 -53.50 45.56 -18.84
C PRO A 1197 -53.21 45.13 -17.39
N ARG A 1198 -52.01 44.60 -17.15
CA ARG A 1198 -51.55 44.06 -15.86
C ARG A 1198 -51.69 45.06 -14.71
N GLU A 1199 -51.43 46.34 -14.97
CA GLU A 1199 -51.64 47.44 -14.02
C GLU A 1199 -53.10 47.53 -13.55
N PHE A 1200 -54.06 47.36 -14.46
CA PHE A 1200 -55.49 47.40 -14.18
C PHE A 1200 -55.95 46.20 -13.35
N VAL A 1201 -55.40 45.01 -13.64
CA VAL A 1201 -55.68 43.78 -12.89
C VAL A 1201 -55.06 43.83 -11.48
N VAL A 1202 -53.82 44.31 -11.34
CA VAL A 1202 -53.18 44.49 -10.02
C VAL A 1202 -53.88 45.58 -9.20
N ALA A 1203 -54.23 46.72 -9.80
CA ALA A 1203 -54.94 47.80 -9.11
C ALA A 1203 -56.35 47.38 -8.65
N SER A 1204 -57.10 46.64 -9.48
CA SER A 1204 -58.43 46.13 -9.11
C SER A 1204 -58.37 45.01 -8.06
N ALA A 1205 -57.37 44.12 -8.12
CA ALA A 1205 -57.12 43.14 -7.07
C ALA A 1205 -56.73 43.81 -5.74
N ALA A 1206 -55.83 44.80 -5.76
CA ALA A 1206 -55.44 45.57 -4.58
C ALA A 1206 -56.62 46.36 -3.99
N ALA A 1207 -57.43 47.02 -4.83
CA ALA A 1207 -58.64 47.71 -4.38
C ALA A 1207 -59.66 46.74 -3.75
N SER A 1208 -59.81 45.54 -4.32
CA SER A 1208 -60.69 44.48 -3.77
C SER A 1208 -60.20 43.94 -2.44
N MET A 1209 -58.89 43.71 -2.29
CA MET A 1209 -58.26 43.32 -1.03
C MET A 1209 -58.41 44.41 0.05
N THR A 1210 -58.16 45.68 -0.30
CA THR A 1210 -58.35 46.81 0.62
C THR A 1210 -59.82 46.97 1.01
N ALA A 1211 -60.77 46.78 0.07
CA ALA A 1211 -62.19 46.79 0.37
C ALA A 1211 -62.61 45.63 1.29
N LEU A 1212 -62.07 44.42 1.10
CA LEU A 1212 -62.28 43.28 1.99
C LEU A 1212 -61.71 43.52 3.39
N VAL A 1213 -60.50 44.06 3.51
CA VAL A 1213 -59.89 44.41 4.81
C VAL A 1213 -60.68 45.51 5.51
N ILE A 1214 -61.08 46.58 4.81
CA ILE A 1214 -61.95 47.63 5.38
C ILE A 1214 -63.30 47.05 5.83
N THR A 1215 -63.90 46.16 5.02
CA THR A 1215 -65.16 45.49 5.38
C THR A 1215 -64.99 44.59 6.61
N ALA A 1216 -63.89 43.84 6.71
CA ALA A 1216 -63.56 43.03 7.88
C ALA A 1216 -63.31 43.89 9.13
N CYS A 1217 -62.63 45.04 9.01
CA CYS A 1217 -62.46 45.99 10.10
C CYS A 1217 -63.79 46.64 10.53
N ILE A 1218 -64.69 46.95 9.60
CA ILE A 1218 -66.05 47.44 9.91
C ILE A 1218 -66.85 46.36 10.64
N ILE A 1219 -66.81 45.11 10.18
CA ILE A 1219 -67.46 43.97 10.85
C ILE A 1219 -66.87 43.78 12.26
N TRP A 1220 -65.54 43.82 12.42
CA TRP A 1220 -64.87 43.72 13.72
C TRP A 1220 -65.32 44.84 14.67
N CYS A 1221 -65.37 46.09 14.22
CA CYS A 1221 -65.85 47.21 15.01
C CYS A 1221 -67.33 47.08 15.41
N VAL A 1222 -68.20 46.62 14.49
CA VAL A 1222 -69.63 46.40 14.76
C VAL A 1222 -69.87 45.22 15.73
N CYS A 1223 -69.07 44.15 15.64
CA CYS A 1223 -69.10 43.05 16.59
C CYS A 1223 -68.56 43.46 17.97
N SER A 1224 -67.42 44.16 18.01
CA SER A 1224 -66.80 44.66 19.23
C SER A 1224 -67.72 45.62 20.01
N ALA A 1225 -68.46 46.49 19.30
CA ALA A 1225 -69.44 47.40 19.90
C ALA A 1225 -70.68 46.71 20.51
N LYS A 1226 -70.93 45.42 20.19
CA LYS A 1226 -72.05 44.65 20.76
C LYS A 1226 -71.64 43.68 21.88
N SER A 1227 -70.36 43.40 22.07
CA SER A 1227 -69.89 42.32 22.95
C SER A 1227 -69.64 42.72 24.41
N THR A 1228 -69.80 44.00 24.77
CA THR A 1228 -69.37 44.57 26.07
C THR A 1228 -70.53 44.80 27.06
N GLN A 1229 -71.44 43.84 27.21
CA GLN A 1229 -72.50 43.93 28.24
C GLN A 1229 -72.89 42.62 28.98
N GLN A 1230 -71.94 41.70 29.23
CA GLN A 1230 -71.98 40.73 30.35
C GLN A 1230 -70.56 40.16 30.54
N LYS A 1231 -69.69 40.61 31.46
CA LYS A 1231 -69.67 40.74 32.94
C LYS A 1231 -69.36 39.45 33.72
N ASP A 1232 -68.32 39.61 34.57
CA ASP A 1232 -68.05 38.99 35.89
C ASP A 1232 -67.76 37.48 35.97
N GLY A 1233 -66.55 37.10 36.45
CA GLY A 1233 -66.17 35.67 36.56
C GLY A 1233 -64.78 35.28 37.13
N PHE A 1234 -64.25 36.01 38.12
CA PHE A 1234 -63.03 35.69 38.92
C PHE A 1234 -61.61 35.87 38.31
N HIS A 1235 -60.71 36.39 39.18
CA HIS A 1235 -59.29 36.65 38.94
C HIS A 1235 -58.52 36.62 40.28
N ARG A 1236 -57.36 35.96 40.33
CA ARG A 1236 -56.24 35.99 41.33
C ARG A 1236 -55.34 34.78 41.03
N LEU A 1237 -54.00 34.80 40.95
CA LEU A 1237 -52.90 35.79 41.14
C LEU A 1237 -51.77 35.41 40.12
N ARG A 1238 -51.12 36.31 39.35
CA ARG A 1238 -50.07 37.32 39.69
C ARG A 1238 -48.68 36.68 39.90
N GLN A 1239 -47.53 37.07 39.31
CA GLN A 1239 -47.04 38.02 38.26
C GLN A 1239 -45.69 37.43 37.71
N HIS A 1240 -44.99 37.85 36.63
CA HIS A 1240 -45.11 38.89 35.59
C HIS A 1240 -44.52 38.37 34.24
N ARG A 1241 -44.65 39.01 33.06
CA ARG A 1241 -43.76 40.02 32.38
C ARG A 1241 -42.24 39.84 32.52
N GLN A 1242 -41.44 39.79 31.44
CA GLN A 1242 -41.26 40.71 30.26
C GLN A 1242 -40.41 41.96 30.59
N ASP A 1243 -39.96 42.66 29.52
CA ASP A 1243 -39.26 43.96 29.47
C ASP A 1243 -37.71 43.82 29.43
N TYR A 1244 -36.89 44.55 28.64
CA TYR A 1244 -37.09 45.41 27.44
C TYR A 1244 -35.69 45.69 26.77
N GLU A 1245 -35.68 46.41 25.63
CA GLU A 1245 -34.59 47.28 25.07
C GLU A 1245 -33.17 46.75 24.73
N ASP A 1246 -32.85 46.84 23.42
CA ASP A 1246 -31.77 47.63 22.77
C ASP A 1246 -30.24 47.37 22.92
N ASP A 1247 -29.54 47.88 21.88
CA ASP A 1247 -28.13 48.27 21.70
C ASP A 1247 -26.91 47.28 21.66
N ILE A 1248 -26.40 47.11 20.42
CA ILE A 1248 -25.04 47.43 19.95
C ILE A 1248 -23.79 46.94 20.76
N ARG A 1249 -23.04 45.99 20.15
CA ARG A 1249 -21.55 45.81 20.10
C ARG A 1249 -20.72 46.23 21.36
N LEU A 1250 -19.90 45.36 21.98
CA LEU A 1250 -18.66 44.76 21.41
C LEU A 1250 -18.01 43.67 22.33
N THR A 1251 -17.36 42.70 21.70
CA THR A 1251 -16.26 41.78 22.13
C THR A 1251 -15.73 41.73 23.58
N SER A 1252 -15.54 40.50 24.11
CA SER A 1252 -14.31 40.06 24.82
C SER A 1252 -14.15 38.52 24.84
N MET A 1253 -12.92 38.04 25.15
CA MET A 1253 -12.43 36.63 25.07
C MET A 1253 -12.78 35.75 26.28
N GLY A 1254 -12.66 34.40 26.21
CA GLY A 1254 -12.66 33.60 27.46
C GLY A 1254 -12.70 32.04 27.54
N SER A 1255 -12.05 31.25 26.66
CA SER A 1255 -11.46 29.91 26.97
C SER A 1255 -12.25 28.66 27.49
N GLU A 1256 -12.01 27.51 26.83
CA GLU A 1256 -11.99 26.08 27.30
C GLU A 1256 -13.23 25.29 27.85
N LYS A 1257 -13.62 24.25 27.06
CA LYS A 1257 -13.79 22.80 27.39
C LYS A 1257 -14.98 22.19 28.20
N SER A 1258 -15.51 21.09 27.62
CA SER A 1258 -15.77 19.74 28.22
C SER A 1258 -17.03 19.52 29.12
N LEU A 1259 -17.75 18.37 29.12
CA LEU A 1259 -17.90 17.18 28.23
C LEU A 1259 -19.18 16.35 28.61
N LEU A 1260 -19.60 15.44 27.72
CA LEU A 1260 -20.34 14.16 27.96
C LEU A 1260 -21.87 14.13 28.27
N SER A 1261 -22.42 12.90 28.28
CA SER A 1261 -23.82 12.42 28.08
C SER A 1261 -24.05 11.13 28.95
N PRO A 1262 -24.93 10.10 28.71
CA PRO A 1262 -26.05 9.85 27.75
C PRO A 1262 -27.29 9.04 28.32
N GLU A 1263 -28.08 8.40 27.43
CA GLU A 1263 -28.76 7.05 27.54
C GLU A 1263 -30.27 6.78 27.83
N PHE A 1264 -30.77 5.73 27.12
CA PHE A 1264 -31.99 4.89 26.99
C PHE A 1264 -33.23 4.86 27.96
N GLN A 1265 -34.41 4.49 27.39
CA GLN A 1265 -35.51 3.57 27.85
C GLN A 1265 -36.80 3.74 26.97
N ASP A 1266 -37.80 2.83 26.78
CA ASP A 1266 -37.98 1.35 26.91
C ASP A 1266 -39.29 0.87 26.17
N GLU A 1267 -39.71 -0.41 26.21
CA GLU A 1267 -40.90 -1.00 25.51
C GLU A 1267 -42.10 -1.49 26.38
N SER A 1268 -43.25 -1.82 25.73
CA SER A 1268 -44.34 -2.79 26.15
C SER A 1268 -45.39 -2.36 27.22
N GLU A 1269 -46.60 -2.95 27.42
CA GLU A 1269 -47.36 -4.07 26.79
C GLU A 1269 -48.90 -4.06 27.16
N SER A 1270 -49.78 -4.86 26.52
CA SER A 1270 -51.04 -5.46 27.08
C SER A 1270 -51.87 -6.36 26.09
N GLU A 1271 -52.53 -7.43 26.62
CA GLU A 1271 -53.40 -8.43 25.92
C GLU A 1271 -54.93 -8.07 26.04
N GLU A 1272 -55.97 -8.79 25.58
CA GLU A 1272 -56.28 -10.17 25.07
C GLU A 1272 -57.32 -10.04 23.89
N ASP A 1273 -58.03 -10.98 23.24
CA ASP A 1273 -58.39 -12.43 23.35
C ASP A 1273 -58.54 -13.02 21.88
N THR A 1274 -59.22 -14.16 21.66
CA THR A 1274 -58.87 -15.15 20.63
C THR A 1274 -60.06 -15.86 19.94
N LEU A 1275 -59.89 -16.25 18.66
CA LEU A 1275 -60.36 -17.54 18.11
C LEU A 1275 -59.71 -17.84 16.73
N TYR A 1276 -59.43 -19.13 16.48
CA TYR A 1276 -58.65 -19.67 15.35
C TYR A 1276 -59.50 -19.89 14.06
N ALA A 1277 -58.96 -20.15 12.86
CA ALA A 1277 -57.64 -20.70 12.51
C ALA A 1277 -57.04 -20.23 11.15
N ASN A 1278 -55.71 -20.28 11.08
CA ASN A 1278 -54.85 -20.50 9.91
C ASN A 1278 -54.99 -19.62 8.65
N LYS A 1279 -54.44 -18.41 8.76
CA LYS A 1279 -53.42 -17.89 7.82
C LYS A 1279 -52.02 -18.33 8.30
N LEU A 1280 -50.91 -18.17 7.58
CA LEU A 1280 -50.62 -17.50 6.30
C LEU A 1280 -50.79 -18.42 5.09
#